data_AF-A0A9J6H168-F1
#
_entry.id   AF-A0A9J6H168-F1
#
_cell.length_a   1.000
_cell.length_b   1.000
_cell.length_c   1.000
_cell.angle_alpha   90.00
_cell.angle_beta   90.00
_cell.angle_gamma   90.00
#
_symmetry.space_group_name_H-M   'P 1'
#
loop_
_entity.id
_entity.type
_entity.pdbx_description
1 polymer ?
#
loop_
_entity_poly.entity_id
_entity_poly.type
_entity_poly.pdbx_seq_one_letter_code
_entity_poly.pdbx_strand_id
1 'polypeptide(L)'
;MEWFTYPHPPVNSPVSRLSSSFFAVAAMYDKVLVIGNGGREHAIVWKLAQSPRIQTIYVAPGNAGTSTESKAVNVDLDVKSNKSVVDWCKANGIALVVVGPEEYLCRGLADDLEAAGVKCFGPSGRAAEIEASKAFSKDFMAKYGIPTAQYQNFENAESAKTYIRNADFPALVVKASGLAAGKGVIVAADKTEAIAAIDTIMKDKVLGSAGDTVVVEELLDGDEISVLVFSDGVNYAVMPPAQDHKRLKDGDQGPNTGGMGAYCPCPLVSDEVMEQIRVEVVQRTLDGMRKDGRKFGDPETESVLPLLESDLYETMLACTEGNLPRALPVWKKNLYAVGVVLASGGYPQSYPKGKIITGLEKAREHGVQVFHAGTAKSENHIVTSGGRVMVCLATHSDLRTAKQLAQLGAEIVQFEGKFFRRDIAFRAIGQVSKKDPLTYSMSGVDIAAGDRLVKSITALTDSTKRPGTMGSIGGFGGLFDLKAAGYTDPILVSGTDGVGTKLKIAQSFHFHDTIGIDLVAMCVNDILAQGAEPLFFLDYFACGKLDPGVAKQVIAGITEGCRQAGCSLIGGETAEMPGMYAIGDYDLAGFSVGAVEREKVLPRADIKDGDVIIGFPSSGIHSNGYSLVRKVVERAGLRYTDRAPFVESKKLGEVLLTPTKIYVKMLLSAVKKGYIKALAHITGGGLTENIPRVLPPGFGAFLDCNNWNIQPVFKWIANEGNIGDEEMLRTFNCGLGMVAIASPADAQAIIDESEGQGRIVGKILNIEEGSPKVNVRNFQESLNIRTDEIPKKKFGVLISGSGTNLQALIDHIERLNGRSAAEIALVISNVDGVEGLRRAQRAGIPTKVISHKGYKKREEYDAKLHEALVAAGVEFICLAGFMRIITADFINKWYGKIINIHPSLLPSFKGHDAHRQVLASGVKITGCTVHYVVPEVDAGAIIAQGATTVELEDTEATLQERVKKVEHRVFPEAMEMVAQGQVFLRPDARELRYQLENWLAAVGSPTFGPARAVIAPHAGYQYSGACAAYAYKQIDPTLVRRVFILGPSHHARLGGCALSPAKAYRTPFYDLTIDQEVYEELFETGAFEEVSLHVDENEHSLEMHLPYIAKIMENQEFTIVPIIVGSLSPENEAFYGRLLSKYLADADNLFVVSSDFCHWGARFHYQFYDKSWGNIYQSIEKLDKQGMSIIEELSPTAFTGYLKKYGNTICGRHPIGVLLNAADTLQNSGNGHRMALKFLKYAQSSQCMSMSDSSVSYASAALRLE
;
A
#
# COMPACT_ATOMS: atom_id res chain seq x y z
N MET A 1 -14.85 6.83 12.02
CA MET A 1 -16.05 7.50 11.48
C MET A 1 -15.74 8.97 11.38
N GLU A 2 -16.18 9.63 10.31
CA GLU A 2 -16.24 11.09 10.22
C GLU A 2 -17.46 11.62 10.98
N TRP A 3 -17.54 12.95 11.15
CA TRP A 3 -18.72 13.82 10.97
C TRP A 3 -18.37 15.23 11.49
N PHE A 4 -18.69 16.29 10.74
CA PHE A 4 -19.30 17.56 11.23
C PHE A 4 -19.37 18.64 10.14
N THR A 5 -20.37 19.53 10.23
CA THR A 5 -20.65 20.60 9.25
C THR A 5 -21.29 21.84 9.92
N TYR A 6 -20.62 23.01 9.81
CA TYR A 6 -21.15 24.42 9.82
C TYR A 6 -22.16 24.91 10.92
N PRO A 7 -22.45 26.23 11.07
CA PRO A 7 -21.63 27.45 10.94
C PRO A 7 -21.69 28.43 12.17
N HIS A 8 -20.95 29.55 12.05
CA HIS A 8 -20.49 30.53 13.06
C HIS A 8 -21.47 31.31 14.01
N PRO A 9 -20.92 31.87 15.13
CA PRO A 9 -21.57 32.81 16.07
C PRO A 9 -20.94 34.24 16.12
N PRO A 10 -21.57 35.19 16.84
CA PRO A 10 -20.92 36.27 17.61
C PRO A 10 -21.32 36.17 19.13
N VAL A 11 -21.12 37.09 20.10
CA VAL A 11 -20.94 38.56 20.15
C VAL A 11 -20.12 38.98 21.41
N ASN A 12 -19.26 40.01 21.28
CA ASN A 12 -18.66 40.92 22.30
C ASN A 12 -17.61 40.48 23.37
N SER A 13 -16.64 41.41 23.54
CA SER A 13 -15.55 41.51 24.53
C SER A 13 -15.75 42.77 25.44
N PRO A 14 -14.85 43.20 26.37
CA PRO A 14 -13.50 43.75 26.08
C PRO A 14 -12.42 43.51 27.19
N VAL A 15 -11.29 44.25 27.30
CA VAL A 15 -10.05 44.34 26.46
C VAL A 15 -8.85 44.77 27.35
N SER A 16 -7.76 43.98 27.41
CA SER A 16 -6.36 44.41 27.72
C SER A 16 -5.39 43.26 27.39
N ARG A 17 -4.52 43.24 26.35
CA ARG A 17 -3.59 44.24 25.76
C ARG A 17 -2.57 44.74 26.80
N LEU A 18 -1.25 44.62 26.63
CA LEU A 18 -0.35 44.31 25.48
C LEU A 18 0.78 43.36 25.97
N SER A 19 1.68 42.72 25.19
CA SER A 19 1.83 42.27 23.78
C SER A 19 3.21 41.58 23.70
N SER A 20 3.57 40.61 22.84
CA SER A 20 2.97 39.91 21.68
C SER A 20 3.49 38.44 21.67
N SER A 21 3.63 37.62 20.61
CA SER A 21 3.42 37.74 19.16
C SER A 21 3.37 36.35 18.49
N PHE A 22 2.38 36.13 17.61
CA PHE A 22 2.31 35.16 16.48
C PHE A 22 2.45 33.65 16.78
N PHE A 23 1.56 32.76 16.30
CA PHE A 23 0.22 32.92 15.70
C PHE A 23 -0.61 31.63 15.91
N ALA A 24 -1.92 31.65 15.65
CA ALA A 24 -2.79 30.48 15.80
C ALA A 24 -2.92 29.66 14.49
N VAL A 25 -3.02 28.34 14.60
CA VAL A 25 -3.36 27.46 13.48
C VAL A 25 -4.87 27.51 13.24
N ALA A 26 -5.31 28.54 12.51
CA ALA A 26 -6.54 28.46 11.74
C ALA A 26 -6.33 27.50 10.56
N ALA A 27 -7.42 26.91 10.03
CA ALA A 27 -7.37 26.28 8.71
C ALA A 27 -7.14 27.38 7.66
N MET A 28 -5.88 27.57 7.26
CA MET A 28 -5.52 28.54 6.23
C MET A 28 -5.93 27.99 4.87
N TYR A 29 -7.05 28.51 4.35
CA TYR A 29 -7.40 28.34 2.94
C TYR A 29 -6.47 29.17 2.07
N ASP A 30 -6.09 28.61 0.93
CA ASP A 30 -5.08 29.19 0.06
C ASP A 30 -5.66 30.25 -0.89
N LYS A 31 -4.84 31.23 -1.25
CA LYS A 31 -5.14 32.24 -2.29
C LYS A 31 -4.22 32.02 -3.47
N VAL A 32 -4.78 32.01 -4.67
CA VAL A 32 -4.03 31.80 -5.92
C VAL A 32 -4.11 33.05 -6.80
N LEU A 33 -3.05 33.36 -7.54
CA LEU A 33 -3.06 34.36 -8.61
C LEU A 33 -2.86 33.66 -9.96
N VAL A 34 -3.77 33.86 -10.91
CA VAL A 34 -3.62 33.42 -12.31
C VAL A 34 -3.30 34.63 -13.19
N ILE A 35 -2.20 34.58 -13.92
CA ILE A 35 -1.77 35.68 -14.81
C ILE A 35 -2.15 35.35 -16.25
N GLY A 36 -2.88 36.27 -16.90
CA GLY A 36 -3.36 36.18 -18.27
C GLY A 36 -4.84 36.58 -18.44
N ASN A 37 -5.40 36.32 -19.62
CA ASN A 37 -6.77 36.70 -20.02
C ASN A 37 -7.37 35.87 -21.18
N GLY A 38 -6.71 34.80 -21.62
CA GLY A 38 -7.15 33.91 -22.69
C GLY A 38 -8.13 32.82 -22.27
N GLY A 39 -8.38 31.88 -23.19
CA GLY A 39 -9.19 30.68 -22.94
C GLY A 39 -8.53 29.76 -21.91
N ARG A 40 -7.23 29.51 -22.08
CA ARG A 40 -6.33 28.81 -21.14
C ARG A 40 -6.55 29.25 -19.71
N GLU A 41 -6.37 30.54 -19.44
CA GLU A 41 -6.48 31.07 -18.08
C GLU A 41 -7.91 30.94 -17.51
N HIS A 42 -8.96 31.01 -18.33
CA HIS A 42 -10.32 30.71 -17.86
C HIS A 42 -10.50 29.21 -17.57
N ALA A 43 -10.00 28.29 -18.40
CA ALA A 43 -10.04 26.86 -18.12
C ALA A 43 -9.28 26.49 -16.83
N ILE A 44 -8.11 27.13 -16.59
CA ILE A 44 -7.34 27.02 -15.34
C ILE A 44 -8.18 27.52 -14.16
N VAL A 45 -8.72 28.74 -14.21
CA VAL A 45 -9.54 29.33 -13.13
C VAL A 45 -10.78 28.48 -12.81
N TRP A 46 -11.48 27.99 -13.84
CA TRP A 46 -12.64 27.10 -13.71
C TRP A 46 -12.31 25.77 -13.02
N LYS A 47 -11.15 25.16 -13.32
CA LYS A 47 -10.72 23.91 -12.67
C LYS A 47 -10.19 24.16 -11.25
N LEU A 48 -9.42 25.23 -11.03
CA LEU A 48 -8.95 25.62 -9.70
C LEU A 48 -10.11 25.99 -8.75
N ALA A 49 -11.20 26.57 -9.27
CA ALA A 49 -12.38 26.91 -8.46
C ALA A 49 -13.04 25.67 -7.81
N GLN A 50 -12.80 24.47 -8.36
CA GLN A 50 -13.29 23.19 -7.84
C GLN A 50 -12.48 22.70 -6.62
N SER A 51 -11.25 23.19 -6.40
CA SER A 51 -10.42 22.79 -5.25
C SER A 51 -11.08 23.19 -3.93
N PRO A 52 -11.19 22.30 -2.93
CA PRO A 52 -11.71 22.65 -1.60
C PRO A 52 -10.73 23.53 -0.80
N ARG A 53 -9.43 23.52 -1.14
CA ARG A 53 -8.40 24.30 -0.41
C ARG A 53 -8.37 25.78 -0.76
N ILE A 54 -8.74 26.14 -1.98
CA ILE A 54 -8.67 27.52 -2.46
C ILE A 54 -9.86 28.35 -1.92
N GLN A 55 -9.57 29.50 -1.30
CA GLN A 55 -10.57 30.51 -0.92
C GLN A 55 -10.85 31.49 -2.06
N THR A 56 -9.81 31.96 -2.76
CA THR A 56 -9.92 33.03 -3.76
C THR A 56 -8.88 32.86 -4.86
N ILE A 57 -9.30 33.05 -6.10
CA ILE A 57 -8.46 33.05 -7.29
C ILE A 57 -8.47 34.47 -7.85
N TYR A 58 -7.37 35.19 -7.68
CA TYR A 58 -7.18 36.47 -8.34
C TYR A 58 -6.77 36.25 -9.79
N VAL A 59 -7.24 37.06 -10.72
CA VAL A 59 -6.93 36.91 -12.16
C VAL A 59 -6.45 38.23 -12.75
N ALA A 60 -5.24 38.26 -13.28
CA ALA A 60 -4.57 39.51 -13.68
C ALA A 60 -4.25 39.52 -15.19
N PRO A 61 -4.96 40.30 -16.03
CA PRO A 61 -6.18 41.08 -15.74
C PRO A 61 -7.48 40.24 -15.85
N GLY A 62 -7.40 38.99 -16.33
CA GLY A 62 -8.56 38.15 -16.62
C GLY A 62 -9.43 38.67 -17.77
N ASN A 63 -10.61 38.08 -17.94
CA ASN A 63 -11.60 38.47 -18.96
C ASN A 63 -13.03 38.45 -18.40
N ALA A 64 -14.04 38.68 -19.24
CA ALA A 64 -15.43 38.73 -18.79
C ALA A 64 -15.91 37.43 -18.14
N GLY A 65 -15.42 36.27 -18.60
CA GLY A 65 -15.82 34.95 -18.10
C GLY A 65 -15.14 34.56 -16.78
N THR A 66 -13.85 34.85 -16.62
CA THR A 66 -13.16 34.61 -15.33
C THR A 66 -13.85 35.35 -14.18
N SER A 67 -14.36 36.55 -14.44
CA SER A 67 -15.20 37.33 -13.50
C SER A 67 -16.65 36.82 -13.33
N THR A 68 -16.91 35.54 -13.66
CA THR A 68 -18.16 34.82 -13.35
C THR A 68 -17.92 33.47 -12.65
N GLU A 69 -16.67 33.04 -12.49
CA GLU A 69 -16.33 31.81 -11.79
C GLU A 69 -16.41 32.00 -10.26
N SER A 70 -16.96 31.01 -9.55
CA SER A 70 -17.47 31.18 -8.17
C SER A 70 -16.46 31.62 -7.10
N LYS A 71 -15.16 31.42 -7.33
CA LYS A 71 -14.06 31.81 -6.43
C LYS A 71 -13.16 32.92 -7.01
N ALA A 72 -13.51 33.46 -8.17
CA ALA A 72 -12.59 34.24 -8.99
C ALA A 72 -12.85 35.76 -8.94
N VAL A 73 -11.76 36.54 -8.88
CA VAL A 73 -11.81 38.01 -8.86
C VAL A 73 -10.75 38.55 -9.82
N ASN A 74 -11.18 39.22 -10.89
CA ASN A 74 -10.25 39.92 -11.76
C ASN A 74 -9.63 41.14 -11.04
N VAL A 75 -8.34 41.39 -11.24
CA VAL A 75 -7.61 42.51 -10.60
C VAL A 75 -6.86 43.35 -11.62
N ASP A 76 -6.87 44.67 -11.42
CA ASP A 76 -6.08 45.63 -12.18
C ASP A 76 -4.66 45.68 -11.60
N LEU A 77 -3.83 44.72 -12.02
CA LEU A 77 -2.44 44.54 -11.61
C LEU A 77 -1.53 44.71 -12.83
N ASP A 78 -0.50 45.56 -12.72
CA ASP A 78 0.52 45.69 -13.76
C ASP A 78 1.44 44.46 -13.82
N VAL A 79 0.98 43.44 -14.54
CA VAL A 79 1.74 42.23 -14.86
C VAL A 79 2.94 42.50 -15.78
N LYS A 80 3.08 43.70 -16.36
CA LYS A 80 4.28 44.09 -17.12
C LYS A 80 5.45 44.53 -16.23
N SER A 81 5.29 44.54 -14.91
CA SER A 81 6.35 44.80 -13.94
C SER A 81 6.46 43.62 -12.98
N ASN A 82 7.55 42.83 -13.08
CA ASN A 82 7.75 41.66 -12.20
C ASN A 82 7.71 42.08 -10.72
N LYS A 83 8.33 43.22 -10.39
CA LYS A 83 8.29 43.81 -9.05
C LYS A 83 6.87 44.15 -8.59
N SER A 84 6.02 44.69 -9.47
CA SER A 84 4.63 44.98 -9.14
C SER A 84 3.87 43.70 -8.75
N VAL A 85 4.07 42.62 -9.52
CA VAL A 85 3.47 41.30 -9.20
C VAL A 85 4.00 40.75 -7.88
N VAL A 86 5.32 40.77 -7.65
CA VAL A 86 5.95 40.26 -6.41
C VAL A 86 5.48 41.03 -5.17
N ASP A 87 5.49 42.37 -5.22
CA ASP A 87 5.03 43.22 -4.12
C ASP A 87 3.54 42.98 -3.82
N TRP A 88 2.72 42.85 -4.87
CA TRP A 88 1.28 42.59 -4.75
C TRP A 88 0.98 41.20 -4.19
N CYS A 89 1.69 40.15 -4.62
CA CYS A 89 1.55 38.79 -4.10
C CYS A 89 1.86 38.73 -2.60
N LYS A 90 2.92 39.43 -2.16
CA LYS A 90 3.28 39.57 -0.74
C LYS A 90 2.21 40.32 0.05
N ALA A 91 1.70 41.43 -0.48
CA ALA A 91 0.67 42.23 0.18
C ALA A 91 -0.67 41.48 0.36
N ASN A 92 -1.01 40.57 -0.56
CA ASN A 92 -2.30 39.86 -0.55
C ASN A 92 -2.25 38.46 0.08
N GLY A 93 -1.06 37.93 0.35
CA GLY A 93 -0.85 36.58 0.90
C GLY A 93 -1.15 35.48 -0.10
N ILE A 94 -0.58 35.58 -1.30
CA ILE A 94 -0.74 34.57 -2.37
C ILE A 94 0.15 33.35 -2.08
N ALA A 95 -0.47 32.17 -2.03
CA ALA A 95 0.20 30.89 -1.79
C ALA A 95 0.80 30.27 -3.05
N LEU A 96 0.17 30.51 -4.21
CA LEU A 96 0.61 30.03 -5.52
C LEU A 96 0.29 31.07 -6.61
N VAL A 97 1.24 31.35 -7.50
CA VAL A 97 1.02 32.03 -8.78
C VAL A 97 1.00 30.98 -9.90
N VAL A 98 0.08 31.11 -10.84
CA VAL A 98 0.02 30.29 -12.07
C VAL A 98 0.12 31.25 -13.25
N VAL A 99 1.15 31.09 -14.08
CA VAL A 99 1.38 31.99 -15.23
C VAL A 99 0.94 31.29 -16.51
N GLY A 100 -0.07 31.83 -17.19
CA GLY A 100 -0.50 31.33 -18.49
C GLY A 100 0.43 31.81 -19.62
N PRO A 101 0.51 33.13 -19.91
CA PRO A 101 1.27 33.62 -21.04
C PRO A 101 2.79 33.56 -20.88
N GLU A 102 3.40 33.03 -21.93
CA GLU A 102 4.82 32.80 -22.17
C GLU A 102 5.71 34.05 -21.98
N GLU A 103 5.24 35.24 -22.35
CA GLU A 103 5.99 36.50 -22.25
C GLU A 103 6.54 36.74 -20.84
N TYR A 104 5.71 36.54 -19.80
CA TYR A 104 6.07 36.81 -18.41
C TYR A 104 7.08 35.80 -17.87
N LEU A 105 7.02 34.56 -18.35
CA LEU A 105 7.94 33.48 -17.99
C LEU A 105 9.33 33.77 -18.56
N CYS A 106 9.41 34.09 -19.85
CA CYS A 106 10.66 34.48 -20.55
C CYS A 106 11.38 35.67 -19.87
N ARG A 107 10.63 36.52 -19.18
CA ARG A 107 11.12 37.68 -18.41
C ARG A 107 11.57 37.36 -16.98
N GLY A 108 11.61 36.09 -16.58
CA GLY A 108 12.06 35.67 -15.25
C GLY A 108 11.06 35.92 -14.11
N LEU A 109 9.76 36.09 -14.40
CA LEU A 109 8.77 36.34 -13.34
C LEU A 109 8.70 35.19 -12.32
N ALA A 110 8.89 33.94 -12.77
CA ALA A 110 8.94 32.79 -11.88
C ALA A 110 10.16 32.83 -10.94
N ASP A 111 11.33 33.24 -11.44
CA ASP A 111 12.55 33.40 -10.65
C ASP A 111 12.41 34.52 -9.60
N ASP A 112 11.84 35.67 -10.00
CA ASP A 112 11.55 36.79 -9.10
C ASP A 112 10.54 36.43 -8.01
N LEU A 113 9.57 35.57 -8.29
CA LEU A 113 8.60 35.05 -7.32
C LEU A 113 9.21 34.01 -6.38
N GLU A 114 10.00 33.06 -6.89
CA GLU A 114 10.68 32.05 -6.08
C GLU A 114 11.69 32.70 -5.13
N ALA A 115 12.54 33.62 -5.64
CA ALA A 115 13.45 34.42 -4.82
C ALA A 115 12.74 35.33 -3.80
N ALA A 116 11.48 35.67 -4.07
CA ALA A 116 10.62 36.39 -3.14
C ALA A 116 9.92 35.49 -2.10
N GLY A 117 10.01 34.16 -2.20
CA GLY A 117 9.34 33.21 -1.30
C GLY A 117 7.88 32.90 -1.67
N VAL A 118 7.47 33.19 -2.91
CA VAL A 118 6.12 32.92 -3.43
C VAL A 118 6.21 31.79 -4.47
N LYS A 119 5.47 30.70 -4.27
CA LYS A 119 5.47 29.57 -5.23
C LYS A 119 4.90 30.01 -6.57
N CYS A 120 5.56 29.63 -7.66
CA CYS A 120 5.12 29.92 -9.02
C CYS A 120 5.06 28.62 -9.85
N PHE A 121 3.86 28.25 -10.32
CA PHE A 121 3.71 27.21 -11.33
C PHE A 121 4.02 27.82 -12.70
N GLY A 122 5.23 27.55 -13.17
CA GLY A 122 5.80 27.99 -14.44
C GLY A 122 7.30 27.71 -14.49
N PRO A 123 7.90 27.71 -15.69
CA PRO A 123 9.34 27.53 -15.87
C PRO A 123 10.11 28.77 -15.41
N SER A 124 11.39 28.60 -15.04
CA SER A 124 12.30 29.75 -14.92
C SER A 124 12.46 30.45 -16.27
N GLY A 125 12.84 31.73 -16.28
CA GLY A 125 13.07 32.48 -17.51
C GLY A 125 14.17 31.88 -18.39
N ARG A 126 15.09 31.11 -17.79
CA ARG A 126 16.05 30.27 -18.51
C ARG A 126 15.39 29.01 -19.10
N ALA A 127 14.48 28.33 -18.42
CA ALA A 127 13.78 27.19 -19.04
C ALA A 127 12.82 27.63 -20.17
N ALA A 128 12.13 28.76 -19.99
CA ALA A 128 11.25 29.37 -21.00
C ALA A 128 11.97 29.73 -22.33
N GLU A 129 13.30 29.79 -22.34
CA GLU A 129 14.10 30.02 -23.56
C GLU A 129 13.79 28.99 -24.67
N ILE A 130 13.36 27.77 -24.33
CA ILE A 130 12.99 26.72 -25.32
C ILE A 130 11.79 27.11 -26.19
N GLU A 131 10.91 27.96 -25.67
CA GLU A 131 9.75 28.51 -26.40
C GLU A 131 10.11 29.87 -27.03
N ALA A 132 10.82 30.71 -26.26
CA ALA A 132 11.18 32.07 -26.65
C ALA A 132 12.09 32.15 -27.88
N SER A 133 13.02 31.20 -28.02
CA SER A 133 14.09 31.19 -29.02
C SER A 133 14.12 29.84 -29.74
N LYS A 134 13.61 29.82 -30.98
CA LYS A 134 13.56 28.58 -31.79
C LYS A 134 14.96 28.10 -32.17
N ALA A 135 15.92 29.01 -32.32
CA ALA A 135 17.33 28.65 -32.50
C ALA A 135 17.85 27.84 -31.29
N PHE A 136 17.69 28.37 -30.07
CA PHE A 136 18.06 27.66 -28.84
C PHE A 136 17.30 26.35 -28.68
N SER A 137 15.99 26.34 -28.98
CA SER A 137 15.14 25.15 -28.93
C SER A 137 15.69 24.00 -29.78
N LYS A 138 16.09 24.29 -31.02
CA LYS A 138 16.66 23.30 -31.95
C LYS A 138 18.07 22.88 -31.56
N ASP A 139 18.91 23.82 -31.12
CA ASP A 139 20.28 23.54 -30.64
C ASP A 139 20.27 22.70 -29.35
N PHE A 140 19.31 22.93 -28.46
CA PHE A 140 19.04 22.12 -27.29
C PHE A 140 18.57 20.70 -27.67
N MET A 141 17.64 20.58 -28.63
CA MET A 141 17.18 19.28 -29.12
C MET A 141 18.34 18.47 -29.73
N ALA A 142 19.18 19.09 -30.57
CA ALA A 142 20.35 18.46 -31.15
C ALA A 142 21.38 18.03 -30.09
N LYS A 143 21.67 18.91 -29.12
CA LYS A 143 22.61 18.65 -28.01
C LYS A 143 22.23 17.45 -27.14
N TYR A 144 20.94 17.20 -26.95
CA TYR A 144 20.43 16.11 -26.09
C TYR A 144 19.82 14.92 -26.85
N GLY A 145 19.95 14.89 -28.19
CA GLY A 145 19.45 13.78 -29.02
C GLY A 145 17.93 13.64 -29.00
N ILE A 146 17.21 14.76 -28.90
CA ILE A 146 15.74 14.79 -28.98
C ILE A 146 15.36 14.83 -30.48
N PRO A 147 14.48 13.92 -30.97
CA PRO A 147 14.09 13.89 -32.38
C PRO A 147 13.49 15.22 -32.86
N THR A 148 14.03 15.77 -33.95
CA THR A 148 13.55 17.03 -34.56
C THR A 148 13.91 17.09 -36.05
N ALA A 149 13.17 17.89 -36.83
CA ALA A 149 13.45 18.12 -38.26
C ALA A 149 14.89 18.64 -38.49
N GLN A 150 15.57 18.19 -39.56
CA GLN A 150 16.91 18.69 -39.90
C GLN A 150 16.89 20.22 -40.09
N TYR A 151 17.89 20.94 -39.59
CA TYR A 151 17.85 22.41 -39.55
C TYR A 151 19.23 23.06 -39.58
N GLN A 152 19.25 24.38 -39.79
CA GLN A 152 20.38 25.26 -39.47
C GLN A 152 19.90 26.66 -39.08
N ASN A 153 20.65 27.31 -38.19
CA ASN A 153 20.40 28.67 -37.69
C ASN A 153 21.21 29.71 -38.49
N PHE A 154 20.61 30.87 -38.78
CA PHE A 154 21.24 31.93 -39.60
C PHE A 154 20.96 33.35 -39.11
N GLU A 155 22.02 34.15 -39.03
CA GLU A 155 21.97 35.62 -38.86
C GLU A 155 22.21 36.36 -40.20
N ASN A 156 22.56 35.64 -41.26
CA ASN A 156 22.82 36.20 -42.59
C ASN A 156 21.86 35.61 -43.65
N ALA A 157 21.11 36.50 -44.31
CA ALA A 157 20.10 36.12 -45.30
C ALA A 157 20.67 35.37 -46.53
N GLU A 158 21.84 35.74 -47.05
CA GLU A 158 22.39 35.06 -48.23
C GLU A 158 23.06 33.72 -47.87
N SER A 159 23.55 33.55 -46.64
CA SER A 159 23.91 32.23 -46.10
C SER A 159 22.70 31.31 -46.00
N ALA A 160 21.59 31.78 -45.42
CA ALA A 160 20.35 31.01 -45.30
C ALA A 160 19.79 30.58 -46.66
N LYS A 161 19.76 31.49 -47.64
CA LYS A 161 19.37 31.15 -49.02
C LYS A 161 20.32 30.16 -49.69
N THR A 162 21.61 30.23 -49.42
CA THR A 162 22.59 29.29 -49.98
C THR A 162 22.39 27.89 -49.41
N TYR A 163 22.03 27.77 -48.13
CA TYR A 163 21.59 26.52 -47.52
C TYR A 163 20.31 25.99 -48.17
N ILE A 164 19.25 26.81 -48.31
CA ILE A 164 17.99 26.41 -48.99
C ILE A 164 18.26 25.89 -50.41
N ARG A 165 19.11 26.58 -51.19
CA ARG A 165 19.50 26.14 -52.55
C ARG A 165 20.18 24.77 -52.50
N ASN A 166 21.18 24.59 -51.64
CA ASN A 166 22.10 23.46 -51.66
C ASN A 166 21.63 22.23 -50.86
N ALA A 167 20.63 22.36 -49.98
CA ALA A 167 20.08 21.24 -49.22
C ALA A 167 19.52 20.14 -50.15
N ASP A 168 19.82 18.89 -49.82
CA ASP A 168 19.35 17.67 -50.48
C ASP A 168 17.96 17.22 -49.97
N PHE A 169 17.62 17.59 -48.74
CA PHE A 169 16.29 17.45 -48.13
C PHE A 169 15.40 18.69 -48.36
N PRO A 170 14.06 18.64 -48.11
CA PRO A 170 13.15 19.75 -48.36
C PRO A 170 13.23 20.85 -47.29
N ALA A 171 14.31 21.64 -47.30
CA ALA A 171 14.53 22.82 -46.45
C ALA A 171 13.57 23.98 -46.80
N LEU A 172 12.28 23.80 -46.50
CA LEU A 172 11.16 24.67 -46.94
C LEU A 172 10.42 25.36 -45.78
N VAL A 173 10.76 25.07 -44.52
CA VAL A 173 10.17 25.74 -43.37
C VAL A 173 11.13 26.80 -42.85
N VAL A 174 10.69 28.06 -42.86
CA VAL A 174 11.48 29.22 -42.40
C VAL A 174 10.80 29.81 -41.17
N LYS A 175 11.52 29.84 -40.05
CA LYS A 175 11.02 30.34 -38.76
C LYS A 175 11.86 31.52 -38.27
N ALA A 176 11.22 32.62 -37.89
CA ALA A 176 11.87 33.68 -37.11
C ALA A 176 12.16 33.16 -35.69
N SER A 177 13.38 33.35 -35.17
CA SER A 177 13.78 32.70 -33.92
C SER A 177 12.95 33.18 -32.72
N GLY A 178 12.75 34.50 -32.60
CA GLY A 178 12.11 35.13 -31.44
C GLY A 178 10.58 34.97 -31.35
N LEU A 179 10.01 35.47 -30.26
CA LEU A 179 8.55 35.52 -30.05
C LEU A 179 7.87 36.42 -31.09
N ALA A 180 7.02 35.81 -31.93
CA ALA A 180 6.37 36.46 -33.08
C ALA A 180 4.85 36.22 -33.11
N ALA A 181 4.23 35.94 -31.96
CA ALA A 181 2.77 35.77 -31.78
C ALA A 181 2.09 34.87 -32.84
N GLY A 182 2.70 33.71 -33.12
CA GLY A 182 2.22 32.74 -34.12
C GLY A 182 2.37 33.15 -35.61
N LYS A 183 2.96 34.32 -35.90
CA LYS A 183 3.16 34.85 -37.27
C LYS A 183 4.58 34.67 -37.83
N GLY A 184 5.50 34.15 -37.02
CA GLY A 184 6.92 33.96 -37.37
C GLY A 184 7.28 32.61 -37.97
N VAL A 185 6.35 31.91 -38.64
CA VAL A 185 6.60 30.63 -39.32
C VAL A 185 5.99 30.67 -40.71
N ILE A 186 6.82 30.44 -41.73
CA ILE A 186 6.41 30.30 -43.13
C ILE A 186 6.76 28.89 -43.59
N VAL A 187 5.77 28.17 -44.12
CA VAL A 187 5.94 26.88 -44.77
C VAL A 187 5.79 27.12 -46.27
N ALA A 188 6.88 27.03 -47.00
CA ALA A 188 6.94 27.30 -48.43
C ALA A 188 6.57 26.05 -49.27
N ALA A 189 5.98 26.26 -50.44
CA ALA A 189 5.70 25.22 -51.41
C ALA A 189 6.95 24.78 -52.20
N ASP A 190 7.91 25.70 -52.41
CA ASP A 190 9.18 25.42 -53.09
C ASP A 190 10.35 26.31 -52.59
N LYS A 191 11.57 25.99 -53.05
CA LYS A 191 12.81 26.66 -52.64
C LYS A 191 12.85 28.17 -52.99
N THR A 192 12.08 28.62 -53.98
CA THR A 192 11.93 30.03 -54.38
C THR A 192 11.11 30.79 -53.35
N GLU A 193 9.97 30.23 -52.92
CA GLU A 193 9.15 30.81 -51.85
C GLU A 193 9.89 30.79 -50.50
N ALA A 194 10.65 29.73 -50.19
CA ALA A 194 11.52 29.70 -49.01
C ALA A 194 12.61 30.79 -49.06
N ILE A 195 13.20 31.05 -50.22
CA ILE A 195 14.16 32.17 -50.43
C ILE A 195 13.47 33.53 -50.25
N ALA A 196 12.23 33.71 -50.70
CA ALA A 196 11.45 34.94 -50.50
C ALA A 196 11.03 35.15 -49.04
N ALA A 197 10.74 34.06 -48.30
CA ALA A 197 10.48 34.10 -46.86
C ALA A 197 11.68 34.64 -46.07
N ILE A 198 12.91 34.27 -46.47
CA ILE A 198 14.15 34.82 -45.87
C ILE A 198 14.25 36.34 -46.09
N ASP A 199 13.99 36.84 -47.30
CA ASP A 199 14.01 38.30 -47.55
C ASP A 199 12.92 39.02 -46.73
N THR A 200 11.70 38.46 -46.69
CA THR A 200 10.55 38.99 -45.95
C THR A 200 10.84 39.13 -44.44
N ILE A 201 11.50 38.13 -43.84
CA ILE A 201 11.80 38.12 -42.40
C ILE A 201 13.05 38.96 -42.10
N MET A 202 14.15 38.76 -42.85
CA MET A 202 15.47 39.29 -42.48
C MET A 202 15.80 40.65 -43.10
N LYS A 203 15.31 40.96 -44.31
CA LYS A 203 15.60 42.24 -45.01
C LYS A 203 14.46 43.24 -44.88
N ASP A 204 13.23 42.80 -45.14
CA ASP A 204 12.04 43.66 -45.03
C ASP A 204 11.62 43.87 -43.57
N LYS A 205 12.22 43.12 -42.63
CA LYS A 205 12.06 43.24 -41.17
C LYS A 205 10.60 43.29 -40.70
N VAL A 206 9.72 42.55 -41.37
CA VAL A 206 8.27 42.50 -41.11
C VAL A 206 7.94 42.05 -39.67
N LEU A 207 8.87 41.37 -39.00
CA LEU A 207 8.75 40.88 -37.62
C LEU A 207 9.67 41.63 -36.62
N GLY A 208 10.28 42.75 -37.03
CA GLY A 208 11.28 43.46 -36.22
C GLY A 208 12.49 42.59 -35.88
N SER A 209 13.04 42.76 -34.67
CA SER A 209 14.21 42.02 -34.18
C SER A 209 13.95 40.52 -33.94
N ALA A 210 12.69 40.08 -33.86
CA ALA A 210 12.39 38.64 -33.78
C ALA A 210 12.86 37.87 -35.03
N GLY A 211 13.06 38.58 -36.16
CA GLY A 211 13.64 38.08 -37.41
C GLY A 211 15.12 38.42 -37.63
N ASP A 212 15.88 38.79 -36.58
CA ASP A 212 17.34 38.97 -36.68
C ASP A 212 18.06 37.62 -36.88
N THR A 213 17.59 36.57 -36.21
CA THR A 213 18.00 35.18 -36.44
C THR A 213 16.82 34.38 -37.02
N VAL A 214 17.09 33.55 -38.02
CA VAL A 214 16.11 32.60 -38.58
C VAL A 214 16.60 31.16 -38.46
N VAL A 215 15.65 30.25 -38.24
CA VAL A 215 15.83 28.81 -38.37
C VAL A 215 15.30 28.41 -39.75
N VAL A 216 16.10 27.73 -40.55
CA VAL A 216 15.62 26.99 -41.73
C VAL A 216 15.60 25.51 -41.37
N GLU A 217 14.46 24.84 -41.54
CA GLU A 217 14.33 23.41 -41.30
C GLU A 217 13.61 22.65 -42.42
N GLU A 218 13.77 21.33 -42.36
CA GLU A 218 13.10 20.33 -43.16
C GLU A 218 11.57 20.37 -42.99
N LEU A 219 10.85 20.31 -44.11
CA LEU A 219 9.41 20.12 -44.12
C LEU A 219 9.08 18.65 -43.89
N LEU A 220 8.71 18.32 -42.65
CA LEU A 220 8.16 17.02 -42.27
C LEU A 220 6.68 16.91 -42.69
N ASP A 221 6.24 15.69 -42.99
CA ASP A 221 4.83 15.32 -43.17
C ASP A 221 4.32 14.43 -42.00
N GLY A 222 3.00 14.24 -41.94
CA GLY A 222 2.32 13.52 -40.85
C GLY A 222 1.12 14.29 -40.27
N ASP A 223 0.67 13.85 -39.09
CA ASP A 223 -0.39 14.51 -38.31
C ASP A 223 0.22 15.27 -37.11
N GLU A 224 -0.14 16.55 -36.96
CA GLU A 224 0.29 17.35 -35.80
C GLU A 224 -0.48 16.96 -34.53
N ILE A 225 0.22 16.85 -33.40
CA ILE A 225 -0.33 16.55 -32.07
C ILE A 225 0.33 17.42 -30.99
N SER A 226 -0.42 17.74 -29.93
CA SER A 226 0.11 18.33 -28.70
C SER A 226 0.21 17.25 -27.62
N VAL A 227 1.40 17.06 -27.05
CA VAL A 227 1.63 16.21 -25.87
C VAL A 227 2.19 17.08 -24.75
N LEU A 228 1.47 17.14 -23.64
CA LEU A 228 1.70 18.05 -22.53
C LEU A 228 2.15 17.26 -21.30
N VAL A 229 2.85 17.90 -20.34
CA VAL A 229 3.25 17.26 -19.09
C VAL A 229 3.11 18.20 -17.88
N PHE A 230 2.68 17.66 -16.74
CA PHE A 230 3.04 18.23 -15.45
C PHE A 230 4.45 17.76 -15.10
N SER A 231 5.31 18.60 -14.53
CA SER A 231 6.64 18.20 -14.03
C SER A 231 7.04 19.02 -12.81
N ASP A 232 7.87 18.44 -11.95
CA ASP A 232 8.55 19.10 -10.84
C ASP A 232 10.05 19.35 -11.10
N GLY A 233 10.50 19.11 -12.34
CA GLY A 233 11.91 19.16 -12.77
C GLY A 233 12.66 17.82 -12.65
N VAL A 234 12.13 16.85 -11.92
CA VAL A 234 12.67 15.48 -11.79
C VAL A 234 11.64 14.47 -12.32
N ASN A 235 10.46 14.46 -11.72
CA ASN A 235 9.31 13.64 -12.08
C ASN A 235 8.43 14.38 -13.11
N TYR A 236 7.58 13.62 -13.80
CA TYR A 236 6.55 14.19 -14.66
C TYR A 236 5.35 13.24 -14.81
N ALA A 237 4.22 13.80 -15.23
CA ALA A 237 3.01 13.08 -15.57
C ALA A 237 2.49 13.60 -16.93
N VAL A 238 2.46 12.71 -17.92
CA VAL A 238 2.01 13.02 -19.28
C VAL A 238 0.48 13.16 -19.30
N MET A 239 0.00 14.22 -19.94
CA MET A 239 -1.44 14.43 -20.17
C MET A 239 -1.89 13.66 -21.43
N PRO A 240 -3.16 13.27 -21.56
CA PRO A 240 -3.65 12.63 -22.79
C PRO A 240 -3.41 13.51 -24.02
N PRO A 241 -2.98 12.94 -25.16
CA PRO A 241 -2.60 13.72 -26.34
C PRO A 241 -3.79 14.49 -26.89
N ALA A 242 -3.57 15.72 -27.33
CA ALA A 242 -4.56 16.53 -28.05
C ALA A 242 -4.16 16.72 -29.51
N GLN A 243 -5.11 17.11 -30.36
CA GLN A 243 -4.82 17.72 -31.66
C GLN A 243 -5.59 19.03 -31.77
N ASP A 244 -4.90 20.07 -32.24
CA ASP A 244 -5.47 21.39 -32.52
C ASP A 244 -5.67 21.59 -34.03
N HIS A 245 -6.41 22.64 -34.41
CA HIS A 245 -6.65 23.03 -35.79
C HIS A 245 -6.19 24.46 -36.04
N LYS A 246 -4.90 24.62 -36.36
CA LYS A 246 -4.24 25.93 -36.59
C LYS A 246 -4.82 26.73 -37.77
N ARG A 247 -5.34 26.06 -38.80
CA ARG A 247 -5.84 26.70 -40.04
C ARG A 247 -7.21 27.34 -39.87
N LEU A 248 -7.42 28.50 -40.49
CA LEU A 248 -8.60 29.36 -40.30
C LEU A 248 -9.94 28.74 -40.73
N LYS A 249 -9.95 27.97 -41.82
CA LYS A 249 -11.17 27.47 -42.48
C LYS A 249 -11.24 25.95 -42.47
N ASP A 250 -12.45 25.43 -42.66
CA ASP A 250 -12.72 24.01 -42.87
C ASP A 250 -11.86 23.43 -44.01
N GLY A 251 -11.51 22.14 -43.92
CA GLY A 251 -10.56 21.47 -44.82
C GLY A 251 -9.09 21.85 -44.57
N ASP A 252 -8.78 22.33 -43.37
CA ASP A 252 -7.48 22.92 -42.99
C ASP A 252 -7.01 24.04 -43.95
N GLN A 253 -7.94 24.86 -44.44
CA GLN A 253 -7.66 25.88 -45.46
C GLN A 253 -7.39 27.29 -44.89
N GLY A 254 -6.71 28.11 -45.68
CA GLY A 254 -6.44 29.52 -45.37
C GLY A 254 -5.20 29.74 -44.48
N PRO A 255 -5.06 30.95 -43.89
CA PRO A 255 -3.89 31.28 -43.07
C PRO A 255 -3.87 30.49 -41.76
N ASN A 256 -2.68 30.37 -41.18
CA ASN A 256 -2.50 29.91 -39.81
C ASN A 256 -3.06 30.93 -38.81
N THR A 257 -3.45 30.42 -37.65
CA THR A 257 -4.04 31.13 -36.51
C THR A 257 -3.47 30.54 -35.22
N GLY A 258 -3.77 31.13 -34.06
CA GLY A 258 -3.50 30.49 -32.76
C GLY A 258 -4.47 29.35 -32.40
N GLY A 259 -4.93 28.55 -33.37
CA GLY A 259 -5.91 27.48 -33.19
C GLY A 259 -7.38 27.93 -33.29
N MET A 260 -8.16 27.22 -34.12
CA MET A 260 -9.61 27.40 -34.32
C MET A 260 -10.47 26.34 -33.59
N GLY A 261 -9.83 25.40 -32.89
CA GLY A 261 -10.46 24.35 -32.10
C GLY A 261 -9.46 23.25 -31.80
N ALA A 262 -9.77 22.39 -30.82
CA ALA A 262 -8.94 21.27 -30.42
C ALA A 262 -9.79 20.14 -29.84
N TYR A 263 -9.25 18.93 -29.79
CA TYR A 263 -9.90 17.78 -29.16
C TYR A 263 -8.90 16.86 -28.46
N CYS A 264 -9.40 16.13 -27.46
CA CYS A 264 -8.61 15.26 -26.57
C CYS A 264 -9.50 14.10 -26.07
N PRO A 265 -9.00 12.86 -25.93
CA PRO A 265 -7.73 12.38 -26.45
C PRO A 265 -7.73 12.32 -27.99
N CYS A 266 -6.54 12.42 -28.60
CA CYS A 266 -6.34 12.24 -30.03
C CYS A 266 -6.13 10.74 -30.34
N PRO A 267 -7.03 10.06 -31.09
CA PRO A 267 -6.92 8.63 -31.38
C PRO A 267 -6.01 8.33 -32.58
N LEU A 268 -5.32 9.35 -33.13
CA LEU A 268 -4.34 9.20 -34.21
C LEU A 268 -2.96 8.74 -33.69
N VAL A 269 -2.79 8.68 -32.36
CA VAL A 269 -1.54 8.29 -31.69
C VAL A 269 -1.74 6.95 -31.01
N SER A 270 -0.87 5.97 -31.28
CA SER A 270 -0.87 4.70 -30.55
C SER A 270 -0.18 4.84 -29.19
N ASP A 271 -0.47 3.93 -28.27
CA ASP A 271 0.22 3.86 -26.97
C ASP A 271 1.75 3.66 -27.14
N GLU A 272 2.18 2.99 -28.21
CA GLU A 272 3.60 2.84 -28.58
C GLU A 272 4.25 4.18 -28.96
N VAL A 273 3.59 4.99 -29.80
CA VAL A 273 4.09 6.33 -30.17
C VAL A 273 4.04 7.27 -28.96
N MET A 274 3.04 7.14 -28.08
CA MET A 274 3.01 7.89 -26.81
C MET A 274 4.18 7.51 -25.89
N GLU A 275 4.59 6.24 -25.85
CA GLU A 275 5.75 5.79 -25.07
C GLU A 275 7.08 6.26 -25.70
N GLN A 276 7.19 6.25 -27.02
CA GLN A 276 8.32 6.86 -27.74
C GLN A 276 8.42 8.37 -27.42
N ILE A 277 7.31 9.11 -27.44
CA ILE A 277 7.29 10.53 -27.04
C ILE A 277 7.68 10.71 -25.56
N ARG A 278 7.23 9.82 -24.67
CA ARG A 278 7.60 9.84 -23.25
C ARG A 278 9.12 9.72 -23.06
N VAL A 279 9.76 8.76 -23.73
CA VAL A 279 11.18 8.44 -23.53
C VAL A 279 12.09 9.34 -24.37
N GLU A 280 11.76 9.60 -25.63
CA GLU A 280 12.67 10.26 -26.58
C GLU A 280 12.50 11.78 -26.62
N VAL A 281 11.33 12.31 -26.25
CA VAL A 281 11.06 13.76 -26.22
C VAL A 281 10.99 14.26 -24.77
N VAL A 282 10.05 13.77 -23.97
CA VAL A 282 9.78 14.31 -22.63
C VAL A 282 10.96 14.07 -21.67
N GLN A 283 11.35 12.81 -21.45
CA GLN A 283 12.43 12.44 -20.53
C GLN A 283 13.76 13.14 -20.93
N ARG A 284 14.15 13.05 -22.21
CA ARG A 284 15.37 13.71 -22.72
C ARG A 284 15.33 15.24 -22.55
N THR A 285 14.17 15.88 -22.73
CA THR A 285 14.01 17.33 -22.50
C THR A 285 14.19 17.69 -21.03
N LEU A 286 13.54 16.98 -20.11
CA LEU A 286 13.64 17.26 -18.67
C LEU A 286 15.04 16.99 -18.13
N ASP A 287 15.69 15.89 -18.55
CA ASP A 287 17.06 15.58 -18.15
C ASP A 287 18.10 16.54 -18.78
N GLY A 288 17.86 16.99 -20.02
CA GLY A 288 18.67 18.03 -20.65
C GLY A 288 18.55 19.38 -19.94
N MET A 289 17.33 19.78 -19.60
CA MET A 289 17.07 21.01 -18.84
C MET A 289 17.70 20.96 -17.44
N ARG A 290 17.62 19.82 -16.75
CA ARG A 290 18.28 19.60 -15.45
C ARG A 290 19.81 19.71 -15.58
N LYS A 291 20.41 19.13 -16.62
CA LYS A 291 21.86 19.22 -16.92
C LYS A 291 22.33 20.64 -17.21
N ASP A 292 21.49 21.48 -17.82
CA ASP A 292 21.78 22.92 -18.07
C ASP A 292 21.36 23.86 -16.93
N GLY A 293 20.86 23.32 -15.81
CA GLY A 293 20.44 24.10 -14.63
C GLY A 293 19.18 24.94 -14.87
N ARG A 294 18.25 24.47 -15.70
CA ARG A 294 17.01 25.16 -16.10
C ARG A 294 15.79 24.44 -15.48
N LYS A 295 15.01 25.11 -14.63
CA LYS A 295 13.82 24.54 -13.94
C LYS A 295 12.58 24.61 -14.82
N PHE A 296 11.94 23.47 -15.11
CA PHE A 296 10.88 23.37 -16.12
C PHE A 296 9.46 23.25 -15.56
N GLY A 297 8.48 23.70 -16.35
CA GLY A 297 7.03 23.56 -16.18
C GLY A 297 6.34 24.23 -17.37
N ASP A 298 5.15 23.79 -17.80
CA ASP A 298 4.51 24.30 -19.02
C ASP A 298 2.97 24.11 -19.00
N PRO A 299 2.16 25.17 -19.22
CA PRO A 299 0.72 25.08 -19.38
C PRO A 299 0.20 25.41 -20.80
N GLU A 300 0.04 24.40 -21.66
CA GLU A 300 -1.12 24.33 -22.58
C GLU A 300 -2.30 23.67 -21.82
N THR A 301 -3.59 23.92 -22.15
CA THR A 301 -4.64 23.59 -21.16
C THR A 301 -6.10 23.34 -21.62
N GLU A 302 -6.66 24.10 -22.58
CA GLU A 302 -8.12 24.25 -22.72
C GLU A 302 -8.92 22.96 -22.96
N SER A 303 -8.45 22.07 -23.85
CA SER A 303 -9.14 20.83 -24.22
C SER A 303 -8.90 19.68 -23.23
N VAL A 304 -7.99 19.84 -22.28
CA VAL A 304 -7.42 18.76 -21.47
C VAL A 304 -7.99 18.75 -20.04
N LEU A 305 -8.10 19.91 -19.37
CA LEU A 305 -8.64 19.98 -18.00
C LEU A 305 -10.08 19.47 -17.78
N PRO A 306 -11.01 19.52 -18.75
CA PRO A 306 -12.34 18.91 -18.57
C PRO A 306 -12.28 17.40 -18.30
N LEU A 307 -11.20 16.74 -18.74
CA LEU A 307 -10.91 15.32 -18.49
C LEU A 307 -10.10 15.10 -17.20
N LEU A 308 -9.54 16.13 -16.56
CA LEU A 308 -8.81 15.98 -15.29
C LEU A 308 -9.78 15.69 -14.14
N GLU A 309 -9.56 14.58 -13.45
CA GLU A 309 -10.31 14.16 -12.27
C GLU A 309 -9.71 14.74 -11.00
N SER A 310 -8.38 14.60 -10.81
CA SER A 310 -7.63 15.14 -9.67
C SER A 310 -7.85 16.65 -9.41
N ASP A 311 -7.55 17.08 -8.19
CA ASP A 311 -7.45 18.51 -7.87
C ASP A 311 -6.20 19.11 -8.53
N LEU A 312 -6.43 20.01 -9.50
CA LEU A 312 -5.39 20.72 -10.21
C LEU A 312 -4.49 21.54 -9.27
N TYR A 313 -5.05 22.05 -8.16
CA TYR A 313 -4.28 22.82 -7.19
C TYR A 313 -3.22 21.97 -6.50
N GLU A 314 -3.56 20.74 -6.10
CA GLU A 314 -2.59 19.84 -5.46
C GLU A 314 -1.50 19.39 -6.43
N THR A 315 -1.84 19.08 -7.68
CA THR A 315 -0.84 18.73 -8.71
C THR A 315 0.08 19.91 -9.01
N MET A 316 -0.44 21.12 -9.20
CA MET A 316 0.37 22.33 -9.42
C MET A 316 1.25 22.67 -8.20
N LEU A 317 0.70 22.55 -6.99
CA LEU A 317 1.44 22.80 -5.75
C LEU A 317 2.57 21.78 -5.57
N ALA A 318 2.32 20.49 -5.84
CA ALA A 318 3.31 19.43 -5.80
C ALA A 318 4.45 19.61 -6.82
N CYS A 319 4.13 20.11 -8.03
CA CYS A 319 5.14 20.55 -9.00
C CYS A 319 6.06 21.63 -8.43
N THR A 320 5.52 22.65 -7.76
CA THR A 320 6.32 23.71 -7.11
C THR A 320 7.05 23.27 -5.83
N GLU A 321 6.91 22.01 -5.42
CA GLU A 321 7.50 21.45 -4.20
C GLU A 321 8.55 20.36 -4.47
N GLY A 322 8.84 20.03 -5.73
CA GLY A 322 9.77 18.94 -6.07
C GLY A 322 9.21 17.54 -5.75
N ASN A 323 7.89 17.39 -5.65
CA ASN A 323 7.25 16.17 -5.15
C ASN A 323 5.92 15.88 -5.87
N LEU A 324 5.90 15.91 -7.21
CA LEU A 324 4.76 15.52 -8.03
C LEU A 324 4.21 14.10 -7.72
N PRO A 325 5.00 13.08 -7.31
CA PRO A 325 4.48 11.78 -6.90
C PRO A 325 3.41 11.83 -5.80
N ARG A 326 3.38 12.88 -4.96
CA ARG A 326 2.33 13.04 -3.93
C ARG A 326 0.94 13.38 -4.49
N ALA A 327 0.85 13.84 -5.73
CA ALA A 327 -0.37 14.40 -6.32
C ALA A 327 -0.47 14.18 -7.85
N LEU A 328 -0.22 12.94 -8.29
CA LEU A 328 -0.28 12.57 -9.70
C LEU A 328 -1.70 12.83 -10.31
N PRO A 329 -1.78 13.36 -11.54
CA PRO A 329 -3.04 13.65 -12.21
C PRO A 329 -3.73 12.37 -12.72
N VAL A 330 -4.99 12.18 -12.33
CA VAL A 330 -5.88 11.12 -12.80
C VAL A 330 -6.84 11.69 -13.85
N TRP A 331 -7.05 10.95 -14.94
CA TRP A 331 -7.83 11.38 -16.10
C TRP A 331 -9.07 10.50 -16.30
N LYS A 332 -10.21 11.14 -16.59
CA LYS A 332 -11.49 10.48 -16.88
C LYS A 332 -11.36 9.60 -18.12
N LYS A 333 -11.57 8.30 -17.96
CA LYS A 333 -11.53 7.32 -19.05
C LYS A 333 -12.82 7.37 -19.89
N ASN A 334 -12.73 6.91 -21.14
CA ASN A 334 -13.86 6.75 -22.06
C ASN A 334 -14.66 8.03 -22.35
N LEU A 335 -14.01 9.20 -22.33
CA LEU A 335 -14.59 10.50 -22.70
C LEU A 335 -13.66 11.25 -23.67
N TYR A 336 -14.25 11.86 -24.69
CA TYR A 336 -13.64 12.88 -25.54
C TYR A 336 -14.13 14.26 -25.13
N ALA A 337 -13.23 15.23 -25.05
CA ALA A 337 -13.51 16.66 -25.01
C ALA A 337 -13.24 17.26 -26.38
N VAL A 338 -14.17 18.07 -26.90
CA VAL A 338 -14.01 18.82 -28.16
C VAL A 338 -14.33 20.28 -27.91
N GLY A 339 -13.38 21.17 -28.22
CA GLY A 339 -13.51 22.63 -28.14
C GLY A 339 -13.53 23.29 -29.53
N VAL A 340 -14.54 24.11 -29.81
CA VAL A 340 -14.71 24.88 -31.05
C VAL A 340 -14.51 26.36 -30.76
N VAL A 341 -13.57 27.04 -31.44
CA VAL A 341 -13.29 28.46 -31.21
C VAL A 341 -14.23 29.33 -32.05
N LEU A 342 -14.88 30.29 -31.38
CA LEU A 342 -15.60 31.39 -32.00
C LEU A 342 -14.65 32.57 -32.23
N ALA A 343 -14.61 33.09 -33.46
CA ALA A 343 -13.72 34.18 -33.85
C ALA A 343 -14.46 35.42 -34.39
N SER A 344 -13.85 36.59 -34.19
CA SER A 344 -14.31 37.89 -34.69
C SER A 344 -13.97 38.04 -36.18
N GLY A 345 -14.97 38.34 -37.01
CA GLY A 345 -14.81 38.53 -38.45
C GLY A 345 -13.64 39.47 -38.81
N GLY A 346 -12.73 38.98 -39.66
CA GLY A 346 -11.46 39.64 -40.00
C GLY A 346 -10.21 39.03 -39.33
N TYR A 347 -10.37 38.23 -38.26
CA TYR A 347 -9.29 37.38 -37.72
C TYR A 347 -8.73 36.44 -38.81
N PRO A 348 -7.39 36.27 -38.95
CA PRO A 348 -6.29 36.71 -38.07
C PRO A 348 -5.66 38.08 -38.41
N GLN A 349 -6.31 38.86 -39.28
CA GLN A 349 -5.94 40.25 -39.59
C GLN A 349 -6.61 41.23 -38.62
N SER A 350 -7.06 42.40 -39.10
CA SER A 350 -7.82 43.36 -38.28
C SER A 350 -9.28 42.90 -38.12
N TYR A 351 -9.86 43.10 -36.94
CA TYR A 351 -11.22 42.68 -36.58
C TYR A 351 -11.88 43.71 -35.64
N PRO A 352 -13.22 43.87 -35.68
CA PRO A 352 -13.93 44.80 -34.80
C PRO A 352 -14.03 44.24 -33.37
N LYS A 353 -14.04 45.15 -32.40
CA LYS A 353 -14.32 44.87 -30.98
C LYS A 353 -15.68 45.50 -30.59
N GLY A 354 -16.15 45.21 -29.38
CA GLY A 354 -17.37 45.81 -28.81
C GLY A 354 -18.68 45.20 -29.30
N LYS A 355 -18.66 44.05 -29.99
CA LYS A 355 -19.88 43.38 -30.47
C LYS A 355 -20.52 42.57 -29.34
N ILE A 356 -21.81 42.79 -29.07
CA ILE A 356 -22.55 42.11 -28.00
C ILE A 356 -22.62 40.60 -28.26
N ILE A 357 -22.39 39.82 -27.20
CA ILE A 357 -22.43 38.36 -27.20
C ILE A 357 -23.66 37.89 -26.42
N THR A 358 -24.39 36.93 -26.98
CA THR A 358 -25.63 36.37 -26.43
C THR A 358 -25.65 34.83 -26.52
N GLY A 359 -26.62 34.18 -25.85
CA GLY A 359 -26.83 32.73 -25.93
C GLY A 359 -26.04 31.86 -24.95
N LEU A 360 -25.22 32.44 -24.07
CA LEU A 360 -24.30 31.71 -23.18
C LEU A 360 -25.00 30.71 -22.26
N GLU A 361 -26.04 31.11 -21.54
CA GLU A 361 -26.79 30.19 -20.67
C GLU A 361 -27.49 29.08 -21.46
N LYS A 362 -28.02 29.39 -22.65
CA LYS A 362 -28.63 28.38 -23.53
C LYS A 362 -27.62 27.35 -24.04
N ALA A 363 -26.34 27.70 -24.18
CA ALA A 363 -25.29 26.73 -24.48
C ALA A 363 -25.02 25.82 -23.27
N ARG A 364 -24.96 26.39 -22.05
CA ARG A 364 -24.82 25.63 -20.79
C ARG A 364 -25.99 24.67 -20.55
N GLU A 365 -27.23 25.08 -20.86
CA GLU A 365 -28.44 24.21 -20.82
C GLU A 365 -28.28 22.93 -21.66
N HIS A 366 -27.48 22.97 -22.72
CA HIS A 366 -27.20 21.83 -23.61
C HIS A 366 -25.91 21.07 -23.23
N GLY A 367 -25.37 21.30 -22.02
CA GLY A 367 -24.16 20.65 -21.53
C GLY A 367 -22.85 21.19 -22.12
N VAL A 368 -22.87 22.37 -22.76
CA VAL A 368 -21.66 22.99 -23.35
C VAL A 368 -21.04 23.97 -22.36
N GLN A 369 -19.80 23.70 -21.95
CA GLN A 369 -18.98 24.64 -21.20
C GLN A 369 -18.44 25.71 -22.16
N VAL A 370 -18.61 26.99 -21.83
CA VAL A 370 -18.15 28.11 -22.67
C VAL A 370 -16.98 28.82 -21.98
N PHE A 371 -15.77 28.57 -22.46
CA PHE A 371 -14.59 29.30 -21.99
C PHE A 371 -14.43 30.60 -22.78
N HIS A 372 -14.30 31.71 -22.05
CA HIS A 372 -14.06 33.03 -22.62
C HIS A 372 -12.57 33.24 -22.89
N ALA A 373 -12.24 33.80 -24.05
CA ALA A 373 -10.94 34.36 -24.36
C ALA A 373 -11.08 35.89 -24.51
N GLY A 374 -10.95 36.43 -25.73
CA GLY A 374 -11.05 37.86 -26.02
C GLY A 374 -12.47 38.43 -25.81
N THR A 375 -12.86 38.64 -24.56
CA THR A 375 -14.15 39.19 -24.13
C THR A 375 -13.99 40.22 -23.02
N ALA A 376 -14.85 41.24 -23.01
CA ALA A 376 -14.92 42.26 -21.96
C ALA A 376 -16.37 42.43 -21.46
N LYS A 377 -16.55 42.95 -20.25
CA LYS A 377 -17.84 43.47 -19.78
C LYS A 377 -17.98 44.93 -20.24
N SER A 378 -19.14 45.30 -20.77
CA SER A 378 -19.48 46.66 -21.21
C SER A 378 -20.93 46.92 -20.80
N GLU A 379 -21.14 47.82 -19.84
CA GLU A 379 -22.42 47.99 -19.16
C GLU A 379 -22.96 46.63 -18.66
N ASN A 380 -24.20 46.27 -18.99
CA ASN A 380 -24.84 44.99 -18.65
C ASN A 380 -24.55 43.86 -19.66
N HIS A 381 -23.67 44.08 -20.65
CA HIS A 381 -23.41 43.14 -21.74
C HIS A 381 -21.98 42.57 -21.70
N ILE A 382 -21.82 41.36 -22.24
CA ILE A 382 -20.50 40.80 -22.57
C ILE A 382 -20.25 41.08 -24.05
N VAL A 383 -19.06 41.59 -24.38
CA VAL A 383 -18.70 42.04 -25.73
C VAL A 383 -17.38 41.46 -26.22
N THR A 384 -17.20 41.39 -27.54
CA THR A 384 -15.93 40.97 -28.17
C THR A 384 -14.80 41.94 -27.84
N SER A 385 -13.62 41.41 -27.51
CA SER A 385 -12.41 42.18 -27.20
C SER A 385 -11.13 41.61 -27.85
N GLY A 386 -11.21 40.45 -28.50
CA GLY A 386 -10.09 39.81 -29.21
C GLY A 386 -10.51 39.05 -30.46
N GLY A 387 -9.50 38.53 -31.19
CA GLY A 387 -9.69 37.79 -32.44
C GLY A 387 -10.32 36.43 -32.22
N ARG A 388 -9.72 35.62 -31.33
CA ARG A 388 -10.39 34.46 -30.69
C ARG A 388 -11.25 34.99 -29.54
N VAL A 389 -12.55 34.74 -29.56
CA VAL A 389 -13.53 35.30 -28.61
C VAL A 389 -13.85 34.31 -27.51
N MET A 390 -14.25 33.08 -27.87
CA MET A 390 -14.71 32.03 -26.94
C MET A 390 -14.35 30.65 -27.47
N VAL A 391 -14.36 29.65 -26.59
CA VAL A 391 -14.31 28.22 -26.92
C VAL A 391 -15.58 27.57 -26.39
N CYS A 392 -16.39 27.00 -27.29
CA CYS A 392 -17.51 26.15 -26.90
C CYS A 392 -17.00 24.72 -26.80
N LEU A 393 -16.99 24.16 -25.59
CA LEU A 393 -16.46 22.82 -25.29
C LEU A 393 -17.55 21.88 -24.77
N ALA A 394 -17.59 20.67 -25.32
CA ALA A 394 -18.47 19.60 -24.84
C ALA A 394 -17.69 18.30 -24.64
N THR A 395 -18.17 17.46 -23.72
CA THR A 395 -17.59 16.14 -23.40
C THR A 395 -18.60 15.02 -23.67
N HIS A 396 -18.20 13.98 -24.39
CA HIS A 396 -19.03 12.78 -24.62
C HIS A 396 -18.15 11.53 -24.82
N SER A 397 -18.71 10.33 -24.61
CA SER A 397 -18.02 9.05 -24.85
C SER A 397 -17.82 8.69 -26.33
N ASP A 398 -18.27 9.56 -27.25
CA ASP A 398 -18.08 9.44 -28.69
C ASP A 398 -17.63 10.80 -29.23
N LEU A 399 -16.54 10.79 -30.01
CA LEU A 399 -15.92 11.98 -30.58
C LEU A 399 -16.85 12.71 -31.58
N ARG A 400 -17.71 11.99 -32.30
CA ARG A 400 -18.68 12.60 -33.23
C ARG A 400 -19.75 13.38 -32.47
N THR A 401 -20.28 12.82 -31.38
CA THR A 401 -21.28 13.44 -30.51
C THR A 401 -20.69 14.60 -29.71
N ALA A 402 -19.48 14.46 -29.15
CA ALA A 402 -18.77 15.55 -28.48
C ALA A 402 -18.58 16.76 -29.41
N LYS A 403 -18.16 16.52 -30.66
CA LYS A 403 -18.10 17.54 -31.71
C LYS A 403 -19.47 18.17 -31.98
N GLN A 404 -20.52 17.38 -32.17
CA GLN A 404 -21.86 17.89 -32.48
C GLN A 404 -22.41 18.79 -31.36
N LEU A 405 -22.18 18.43 -30.09
CA LEU A 405 -22.56 19.25 -28.94
C LEU A 405 -21.75 20.56 -28.87
N ALA A 406 -20.43 20.49 -29.06
CA ALA A 406 -19.59 21.69 -29.11
C ALA A 406 -19.99 22.65 -30.25
N GLN A 407 -20.39 22.09 -31.40
CA GLN A 407 -20.90 22.83 -32.55
C GLN A 407 -22.29 23.42 -32.31
N LEU A 408 -23.20 22.69 -31.65
CA LEU A 408 -24.49 23.22 -31.22
C LEU A 408 -24.30 24.42 -30.29
N GLY A 409 -23.37 24.36 -29.34
CA GLY A 409 -22.98 25.52 -28.53
C GLY A 409 -22.43 26.68 -29.36
N ALA A 410 -21.55 26.39 -30.33
CA ALA A 410 -21.00 27.38 -31.25
C ALA A 410 -22.07 28.02 -32.18
N GLU A 411 -23.18 27.34 -32.44
CA GLU A 411 -24.35 27.89 -33.15
C GLU A 411 -25.29 28.67 -32.24
N ILE A 412 -25.48 28.23 -30.98
CA ILE A 412 -26.30 28.91 -29.96
C ILE A 412 -25.70 30.25 -29.52
N VAL A 413 -24.39 30.32 -29.27
CA VAL A 413 -23.72 31.57 -28.85
C VAL A 413 -23.57 32.52 -30.02
N GLN A 414 -24.08 33.76 -29.93
CA GLN A 414 -24.21 34.66 -31.08
C GLN A 414 -23.59 36.05 -30.83
N PHE A 415 -22.85 36.56 -31.83
CA PHE A 415 -22.36 37.94 -31.93
C PHE A 415 -22.16 38.34 -33.40
N GLU A 416 -22.16 39.64 -33.68
CA GLU A 416 -22.02 40.17 -35.04
C GLU A 416 -20.65 39.81 -35.64
N GLY A 417 -20.66 39.23 -36.85
CA GLY A 417 -19.43 38.80 -37.52
C GLY A 417 -18.79 37.51 -36.99
N LYS A 418 -19.48 36.75 -36.12
CA LYS A 418 -19.04 35.43 -35.65
C LYS A 418 -18.77 34.46 -36.81
N PHE A 419 -17.62 33.79 -36.77
CA PHE A 419 -17.39 32.55 -37.50
C PHE A 419 -16.63 31.52 -36.65
N PHE A 420 -16.69 30.26 -37.07
CA PHE A 420 -16.03 29.11 -36.44
C PHE A 420 -15.91 27.97 -37.46
N ARG A 421 -15.09 26.95 -37.18
CA ARG A 421 -14.92 25.78 -38.05
C ARG A 421 -15.94 24.68 -37.79
N ARG A 422 -16.55 24.11 -38.84
CA ARG A 422 -17.52 22.99 -38.75
C ARG A 422 -16.87 21.61 -38.89
N ASP A 423 -15.55 21.56 -39.04
CA ASP A 423 -14.82 20.33 -39.26
C ASP A 423 -13.84 19.98 -38.13
N ILE A 424 -13.79 20.68 -36.99
CA ILE A 424 -12.95 20.29 -35.83
C ILE A 424 -13.04 18.78 -35.56
N ALA A 425 -11.90 18.13 -35.31
CA ALA A 425 -11.71 16.68 -35.23
C ALA A 425 -11.97 15.86 -36.51
N PHE A 426 -12.05 16.47 -37.71
CA PHE A 426 -12.36 15.71 -38.94
C PHE A 426 -11.32 14.66 -39.33
N ARG A 427 -10.05 14.82 -38.94
CA ARG A 427 -8.98 13.85 -39.23
C ARG A 427 -9.25 12.53 -38.52
N ALA A 428 -9.35 12.57 -37.18
CA ALA A 428 -9.81 11.43 -36.39
C ALA A 428 -11.19 10.91 -36.82
N ILE A 429 -12.17 11.79 -37.05
CA ILE A 429 -13.52 11.38 -37.47
C ILE A 429 -13.55 10.79 -38.91
N GLY A 430 -12.54 11.06 -39.73
CA GLY A 430 -12.34 10.48 -41.05
C GLY A 430 -11.74 9.07 -40.98
N GLN A 431 -10.76 8.85 -40.10
CA GLN A 431 -10.19 7.53 -39.79
C GLN A 431 -11.07 6.66 -38.86
N VAL A 432 -12.17 7.19 -38.33
CA VAL A 432 -13.23 6.40 -37.66
C VAL A 432 -14.34 6.14 -38.68
N SER A 433 -14.02 5.51 -39.81
CA SER A 433 -15.01 5.20 -40.85
C SER A 433 -15.85 3.99 -40.44
N LYS A 434 -17.14 4.00 -40.81
CA LYS A 434 -18.08 2.90 -40.48
C LYS A 434 -17.84 1.61 -41.28
N LYS A 435 -16.75 1.53 -42.06
CA LYS A 435 -16.36 0.38 -42.89
C LYS A 435 -14.84 0.18 -43.01
N ASP A 436 -14.06 0.75 -42.09
CA ASP A 436 -12.65 0.36 -41.98
C ASP A 436 -12.57 -1.12 -41.53
N PRO A 437 -11.54 -1.88 -41.93
CA PRO A 437 -11.42 -3.27 -41.50
C PRO A 437 -11.26 -3.30 -39.98
N LEU A 438 -12.26 -3.87 -39.29
CA LEU A 438 -12.23 -4.05 -37.84
C LEU A 438 -10.97 -4.83 -37.44
N THR A 439 -9.96 -4.14 -36.92
CA THR A 439 -8.86 -4.81 -36.24
C THR A 439 -9.38 -5.41 -34.95
N TYR A 440 -8.77 -6.50 -34.50
CA TYR A 440 -9.17 -7.12 -33.23
C TYR A 440 -8.97 -6.16 -32.04
N SER A 441 -7.97 -5.26 -32.14
CA SER A 441 -7.77 -4.14 -31.21
C SER A 441 -8.86 -3.08 -31.22
N MET A 442 -9.48 -2.76 -32.37
CA MET A 442 -10.65 -1.86 -32.43
C MET A 442 -11.90 -2.47 -31.80
N SER A 443 -11.99 -3.80 -31.73
CA SER A 443 -13.01 -4.50 -30.93
C SER A 443 -12.71 -4.46 -29.42
N GLY A 444 -11.51 -4.02 -29.02
CA GLY A 444 -11.06 -3.92 -27.63
C GLY A 444 -10.13 -5.05 -27.17
N VAL A 445 -9.36 -5.67 -28.08
CA VAL A 445 -8.40 -6.76 -27.75
C VAL A 445 -6.96 -6.40 -28.19
N ASP A 446 -6.10 -6.06 -27.24
CA ASP A 446 -4.68 -5.75 -27.47
C ASP A 446 -3.83 -7.04 -27.49
N ILE A 447 -3.72 -7.63 -28.69
CA ILE A 447 -2.82 -8.77 -28.97
C ILE A 447 -1.38 -8.46 -28.52
N ALA A 448 -0.91 -7.20 -28.66
CA ALA A 448 0.44 -6.83 -28.25
C ALA A 448 0.59 -6.75 -26.71
N ALA A 449 -0.48 -6.49 -25.95
CA ALA A 449 -0.48 -6.67 -24.50
C ALA A 449 -0.38 -8.16 -24.13
N GLY A 450 -1.05 -9.03 -24.88
CA GLY A 450 -0.89 -10.49 -24.80
C GLY A 450 0.57 -10.92 -25.02
N ASP A 451 1.19 -10.49 -26.13
CA ASP A 451 2.60 -10.79 -26.43
C ASP A 451 3.58 -10.26 -25.35
N ARG A 452 3.32 -9.05 -24.82
CA ARG A 452 4.10 -8.47 -23.71
C ARG A 452 3.93 -9.29 -22.44
N LEU A 453 2.70 -9.74 -22.12
CA LEU A 453 2.41 -10.61 -20.97
C LEU A 453 3.16 -11.95 -21.10
N VAL A 454 3.02 -12.66 -22.23
CA VAL A 454 3.68 -13.96 -22.51
C VAL A 454 5.20 -13.88 -22.31
N LYS A 455 5.85 -12.84 -22.86
CA LYS A 455 7.28 -12.58 -22.65
C LYS A 455 7.61 -12.36 -21.15
N SER A 456 6.75 -11.66 -20.42
CA SER A 456 6.96 -11.35 -18.99
C SER A 456 6.74 -12.51 -18.01
N ILE A 457 6.02 -13.57 -18.44
CA ILE A 457 5.70 -14.77 -17.63
C ILE A 457 6.55 -16.00 -17.99
N THR A 458 7.31 -15.99 -19.09
CA THR A 458 8.04 -17.17 -19.58
C THR A 458 8.98 -17.79 -18.52
N ALA A 459 9.61 -16.96 -17.68
CA ALA A 459 10.45 -17.43 -16.57
C ALA A 459 9.65 -18.10 -15.43
N LEU A 460 8.39 -17.69 -15.21
CA LEU A 460 7.48 -18.29 -14.24
C LEU A 460 7.02 -19.67 -14.74
N THR A 461 6.57 -19.77 -15.99
CA THR A 461 6.15 -21.04 -16.61
C THR A 461 7.31 -22.04 -16.64
N ASP A 462 8.51 -21.60 -17.01
CA ASP A 462 9.70 -22.46 -17.06
C ASP A 462 10.10 -23.04 -15.70
N SER A 463 9.79 -22.35 -14.59
CA SER A 463 10.03 -22.86 -13.24
C SER A 463 9.17 -24.08 -12.85
N THR A 464 8.15 -24.41 -13.64
CA THR A 464 7.26 -25.56 -13.43
C THR A 464 7.66 -26.81 -14.23
N LYS A 465 8.68 -26.71 -15.09
CA LYS A 465 9.10 -27.79 -16.00
C LYS A 465 9.47 -29.08 -15.26
N ARG A 466 8.84 -30.19 -15.66
CA ARG A 466 9.08 -31.56 -15.16
C ARG A 466 9.45 -32.54 -16.27
N PRO A 467 10.00 -33.73 -15.97
CA PRO A 467 10.12 -34.81 -16.95
C PRO A 467 8.80 -35.10 -17.66
N GLY A 468 8.87 -35.18 -19.00
CA GLY A 468 7.73 -35.22 -19.92
C GLY A 468 7.36 -33.87 -20.56
N THR A 469 7.77 -32.72 -20.00
CA THR A 469 7.42 -31.40 -20.60
C THR A 469 8.11 -31.20 -21.96
N MET A 470 7.36 -30.83 -23.00
CA MET A 470 7.91 -30.52 -24.33
C MET A 470 7.60 -29.07 -24.72
N GLY A 471 8.64 -28.30 -25.05
CA GLY A 471 8.53 -26.93 -25.56
C GLY A 471 8.57 -25.82 -24.49
N SER A 472 7.94 -24.69 -24.81
CA SER A 472 7.79 -23.48 -24.00
C SER A 472 6.41 -22.87 -24.25
N ILE A 473 5.95 -21.98 -23.36
CA ILE A 473 4.69 -21.25 -23.56
C ILE A 473 4.72 -20.42 -24.86
N GLY A 474 3.55 -20.22 -25.48
CA GLY A 474 3.37 -19.49 -26.74
C GLY A 474 3.13 -20.37 -27.97
N GLY A 475 3.09 -21.70 -27.83
CA GLY A 475 2.58 -22.60 -28.88
C GLY A 475 1.07 -22.84 -28.76
N PHE A 476 0.36 -22.92 -29.89
CA PHE A 476 -1.10 -23.18 -29.97
C PHE A 476 -1.58 -24.53 -29.39
N GLY A 477 -0.68 -25.35 -28.85
CA GLY A 477 -1.01 -26.60 -28.17
C GLY A 477 0.18 -27.10 -27.36
N GLY A 478 -0.03 -27.40 -26.09
CA GLY A 478 0.97 -27.99 -25.21
C GLY A 478 1.24 -29.46 -25.57
N LEU A 479 2.50 -29.89 -25.48
CA LEU A 479 2.92 -31.26 -25.73
C LEU A 479 3.56 -31.87 -24.48
N PHE A 480 3.30 -33.16 -24.25
CA PHE A 480 3.81 -33.87 -23.08
C PHE A 480 4.11 -35.35 -23.39
N ASP A 481 5.33 -35.80 -23.10
CA ASP A 481 5.81 -37.17 -23.30
C ASP A 481 5.61 -38.01 -22.01
N LEU A 482 4.61 -38.88 -22.04
CA LEU A 482 4.28 -39.81 -20.95
C LEU A 482 5.39 -40.82 -20.66
N LYS A 483 6.16 -41.22 -21.68
CA LYS A 483 7.27 -42.17 -21.55
C LYS A 483 8.48 -41.49 -20.91
N ALA A 484 8.79 -40.25 -21.27
CA ALA A 484 9.80 -39.43 -20.58
C ALA A 484 9.38 -39.04 -19.15
N ALA A 485 8.07 -39.03 -18.85
CA ALA A 485 7.55 -38.91 -17.49
C ALA A 485 7.55 -40.24 -16.69
N GLY A 486 7.88 -41.38 -17.31
CA GLY A 486 8.09 -42.67 -16.65
C GLY A 486 6.93 -43.67 -16.68
N TYR A 487 5.89 -43.44 -17.49
CA TYR A 487 4.71 -44.32 -17.56
C TYR A 487 4.84 -45.47 -18.56
N THR A 488 4.09 -46.55 -18.32
CA THR A 488 4.13 -47.78 -19.11
C THR A 488 2.79 -48.11 -19.81
N ASP A 489 1.66 -48.12 -19.09
CA ASP A 489 0.31 -48.27 -19.64
C ASP A 489 -0.68 -47.25 -19.01
N PRO A 490 -0.43 -45.93 -19.20
CA PRO A 490 -1.18 -44.89 -18.54
C PRO A 490 -2.61 -44.75 -19.10
N ILE A 491 -3.57 -44.59 -18.18
CA ILE A 491 -4.82 -43.89 -18.45
C ILE A 491 -4.60 -42.41 -18.14
N LEU A 492 -4.97 -41.55 -19.10
CA LEU A 492 -5.03 -40.10 -18.90
C LEU A 492 -6.34 -39.72 -18.21
N VAL A 493 -6.23 -38.85 -17.21
CA VAL A 493 -7.37 -38.26 -16.49
C VAL A 493 -7.32 -36.75 -16.71
N SER A 494 -8.39 -36.18 -17.24
CA SER A 494 -8.53 -34.73 -17.43
C SER A 494 -9.54 -34.16 -16.43
N GLY A 495 -9.21 -33.02 -15.84
CA GLY A 495 -10.08 -32.27 -14.93
C GLY A 495 -10.16 -30.80 -15.35
N THR A 496 -11.36 -30.24 -15.31
CA THR A 496 -11.63 -28.85 -15.72
C THR A 496 -12.58 -28.20 -14.73
N ASP A 497 -12.16 -27.09 -14.12
CA ASP A 497 -12.98 -26.29 -13.20
C ASP A 497 -12.47 -24.84 -13.17
N GLY A 498 -13.20 -23.95 -12.50
CA GLY A 498 -12.84 -22.54 -12.29
C GLY A 498 -12.76 -22.16 -10.82
N VAL A 499 -12.44 -20.89 -10.55
CA VAL A 499 -12.45 -20.32 -9.18
C VAL A 499 -13.82 -19.78 -8.79
N GLY A 500 -14.68 -19.48 -9.78
CA GLY A 500 -16.05 -19.03 -9.57
C GLY A 500 -16.14 -17.75 -8.74
N THR A 501 -17.22 -17.61 -7.95
CA THR A 501 -17.54 -16.34 -7.28
C THR A 501 -16.57 -15.88 -6.18
N LYS A 502 -15.54 -16.67 -5.82
CA LYS A 502 -14.40 -16.20 -5.01
C LYS A 502 -13.61 -15.09 -5.71
N LEU A 503 -13.57 -15.10 -7.06
CA LEU A 503 -12.99 -14.04 -7.88
C LEU A 503 -13.55 -12.65 -7.57
N LYS A 504 -14.85 -12.55 -7.24
CA LYS A 504 -15.48 -11.27 -6.89
C LYS A 504 -14.97 -10.68 -5.56
N ILE A 505 -14.44 -11.51 -4.65
CA ILE A 505 -13.77 -11.01 -3.44
C ILE A 505 -12.37 -10.49 -3.81
N ALA A 506 -11.60 -11.25 -4.59
CA ALA A 506 -10.27 -10.84 -5.07
C ALA A 506 -10.31 -9.51 -5.86
N GLN A 507 -11.28 -9.37 -6.76
CA GLN A 507 -11.55 -8.15 -7.53
C GLN A 507 -11.94 -6.96 -6.63
N SER A 508 -12.76 -7.19 -5.60
CA SER A 508 -13.22 -6.14 -4.68
C SER A 508 -12.20 -5.76 -3.59
N PHE A 509 -11.18 -6.58 -3.39
CA PHE A 509 -10.14 -6.42 -2.36
C PHE A 509 -8.75 -6.13 -2.95
N HIS A 510 -8.62 -6.14 -4.30
CA HIS A 510 -7.39 -5.93 -5.05
C HIS A 510 -6.25 -6.88 -4.65
N PHE A 511 -6.56 -8.17 -4.54
CA PHE A 511 -5.65 -9.21 -4.07
C PHE A 511 -5.80 -10.46 -4.94
N HIS A 512 -4.84 -10.69 -5.85
CA HIS A 512 -5.01 -11.57 -7.01
C HIS A 512 -4.00 -12.72 -7.09
N ASP A 513 -2.94 -12.69 -6.30
CA ASP A 513 -1.80 -13.62 -6.32
C ASP A 513 -2.17 -15.04 -5.83
N THR A 514 -3.01 -15.17 -4.80
CA THR A 514 -3.44 -16.49 -4.28
C THR A 514 -4.45 -17.21 -5.18
N ILE A 515 -5.20 -16.46 -6.01
CA ILE A 515 -6.30 -16.97 -6.83
C ILE A 515 -5.84 -17.98 -7.89
N GLY A 516 -4.61 -17.86 -8.38
CA GLY A 516 -4.07 -18.86 -9.30
C GLY A 516 -3.83 -20.23 -8.63
N ILE A 517 -3.54 -20.26 -7.33
CA ILE A 517 -3.40 -21.50 -6.56
C ILE A 517 -4.76 -22.17 -6.41
N ASP A 518 -5.82 -21.39 -6.14
CA ASP A 518 -7.20 -21.89 -6.13
C ASP A 518 -7.57 -22.56 -7.46
N LEU A 519 -7.25 -21.94 -8.60
CA LEU A 519 -7.57 -22.47 -9.93
C LEU A 519 -6.92 -23.83 -10.17
N VAL A 520 -5.62 -23.96 -9.84
CA VAL A 520 -4.91 -25.23 -9.96
C VAL A 520 -5.48 -26.26 -8.99
N ALA A 521 -5.71 -25.88 -7.73
CA ALA A 521 -6.19 -26.78 -6.68
C ALA A 521 -7.54 -27.44 -7.02
N MET A 522 -8.48 -26.69 -7.62
CA MET A 522 -9.76 -27.25 -8.05
C MET A 522 -9.57 -28.41 -9.05
N CYS A 523 -8.72 -28.25 -10.06
CA CYS A 523 -8.52 -29.29 -11.08
C CYS A 523 -7.59 -30.45 -10.62
N VAL A 524 -6.47 -30.15 -9.96
CA VAL A 524 -5.45 -31.18 -9.65
C VAL A 524 -5.89 -32.14 -8.56
N ASN A 525 -6.74 -31.70 -7.63
CA ASN A 525 -7.28 -32.56 -6.58
C ASN A 525 -8.38 -33.50 -7.13
N ASP A 526 -9.12 -33.08 -8.16
CA ASP A 526 -10.15 -33.91 -8.80
C ASP A 526 -9.56 -35.03 -9.68
N ILE A 527 -8.46 -34.77 -10.41
CA ILE A 527 -7.74 -35.85 -11.12
C ILE A 527 -7.00 -36.78 -10.16
N LEU A 528 -6.49 -36.25 -9.03
CA LEU A 528 -5.95 -37.05 -7.93
C LEU A 528 -7.03 -37.96 -7.32
N ALA A 529 -8.31 -37.54 -7.32
CA ALA A 529 -9.40 -38.37 -6.83
C ALA A 529 -9.60 -39.66 -7.66
N GLN A 530 -9.19 -39.66 -8.94
CA GLN A 530 -9.15 -40.83 -9.83
C GLN A 530 -7.84 -41.64 -9.69
N GLY A 531 -6.95 -41.25 -8.78
CA GLY A 531 -5.63 -41.86 -8.58
C GLY A 531 -4.50 -41.30 -9.45
N ALA A 532 -4.76 -40.27 -10.26
CA ALA A 532 -3.78 -39.73 -11.20
C ALA A 532 -2.78 -38.76 -10.56
N GLU A 533 -1.53 -38.81 -11.02
CA GLU A 533 -0.55 -37.76 -10.81
C GLU A 533 -0.77 -36.64 -11.85
N PRO A 534 -0.96 -35.38 -11.45
CA PRO A 534 -0.98 -34.23 -12.35
C PRO A 534 0.33 -34.12 -13.13
N LEU A 535 0.23 -34.13 -14.47
CA LEU A 535 1.36 -34.00 -15.38
C LEU A 535 1.50 -32.56 -15.85
N PHE A 536 0.40 -31.99 -16.34
CA PHE A 536 0.40 -30.63 -16.85
C PHE A 536 -0.90 -29.87 -16.56
N PHE A 537 -0.81 -28.57 -16.74
CA PHE A 537 -1.87 -27.60 -16.60
C PHE A 537 -1.90 -26.66 -17.80
N LEU A 538 -3.09 -26.22 -18.16
CA LEU A 538 -3.38 -25.12 -19.07
C LEU A 538 -4.37 -24.18 -18.38
N ASP A 539 -4.20 -22.87 -18.51
CA ASP A 539 -5.14 -21.87 -18.01
C ASP A 539 -5.87 -21.11 -19.13
N TYR A 540 -7.06 -20.60 -18.81
CA TYR A 540 -7.85 -19.72 -19.66
C TYR A 540 -8.23 -18.49 -18.85
N PHE A 541 -7.55 -17.38 -19.11
CA PHE A 541 -7.77 -16.09 -18.47
C PHE A 541 -8.70 -15.24 -19.34
N ALA A 542 -9.96 -15.13 -18.94
CA ALA A 542 -10.95 -14.27 -19.60
C ALA A 542 -11.03 -12.91 -18.90
N CYS A 543 -11.09 -11.79 -19.62
CA CYS A 543 -11.25 -10.47 -18.99
C CYS A 543 -11.97 -9.44 -19.88
N GLY A 544 -12.55 -8.40 -19.27
CA GLY A 544 -13.25 -7.33 -20.01
C GLY A 544 -12.30 -6.30 -20.64
N LYS A 545 -11.11 -6.15 -20.05
CA LYS A 545 -9.90 -5.55 -20.64
C LYS A 545 -8.69 -6.13 -19.89
N LEU A 546 -7.60 -6.41 -20.59
CA LEU A 546 -6.38 -6.97 -20.01
C LEU A 546 -5.65 -5.91 -19.19
N ASP A 547 -5.44 -6.22 -17.92
CA ASP A 547 -4.44 -5.59 -17.06
C ASP A 547 -3.25 -6.58 -16.92
N PRO A 548 -2.10 -6.31 -17.57
CA PRO A 548 -0.94 -7.20 -17.50
C PRO A 548 -0.37 -7.36 -16.08
N GLY A 549 -0.61 -6.42 -15.16
CA GLY A 549 -0.19 -6.52 -13.77
C GLY A 549 -1.04 -7.52 -12.99
N VAL A 550 -2.38 -7.43 -13.12
CA VAL A 550 -3.32 -8.39 -12.51
C VAL A 550 -3.15 -9.79 -13.14
N ALA A 551 -3.06 -9.88 -14.46
CA ALA A 551 -2.86 -11.16 -15.15
C ALA A 551 -1.54 -11.83 -14.71
N LYS A 552 -0.44 -11.07 -14.59
CA LYS A 552 0.84 -11.59 -14.08
C LYS A 552 0.76 -12.06 -12.62
N GLN A 553 -0.01 -11.39 -11.75
CA GLN A 553 -0.24 -11.88 -10.38
C GLN A 553 -0.99 -13.21 -10.37
N VAL A 554 -2.09 -13.32 -11.13
CA VAL A 554 -2.86 -14.57 -11.23
C VAL A 554 -2.00 -15.71 -11.79
N ILE A 555 -1.26 -15.46 -12.87
CA ILE A 555 -0.39 -16.46 -13.51
C ILE A 555 0.77 -16.87 -12.58
N ALA A 556 1.33 -15.96 -11.77
CA ALA A 556 2.30 -16.34 -10.74
C ALA A 556 1.68 -17.28 -9.68
N GLY A 557 0.41 -17.06 -9.31
CA GLY A 557 -0.37 -17.99 -8.49
C GLY A 557 -0.57 -19.35 -9.15
N ILE A 558 -0.86 -19.40 -10.46
CA ILE A 558 -1.02 -20.65 -11.23
C ILE A 558 0.32 -21.40 -11.29
N THR A 559 1.43 -20.70 -11.53
CA THR A 559 2.80 -21.23 -11.46
C THR A 559 3.08 -21.86 -10.09
N GLU A 560 2.78 -21.17 -8.98
CA GLU A 560 3.00 -21.72 -7.64
C GLU A 560 2.07 -22.90 -7.34
N GLY A 561 0.80 -22.85 -7.76
CA GLY A 561 -0.12 -23.98 -7.69
C GLY A 561 0.40 -25.21 -8.43
N CYS A 562 0.88 -25.03 -9.66
CA CYS A 562 1.49 -26.10 -10.47
C CYS A 562 2.73 -26.66 -9.78
N ARG A 563 3.59 -25.80 -9.22
CA ARG A 563 4.78 -26.19 -8.46
C ARG A 563 4.44 -26.92 -7.15
N GLN A 564 3.31 -26.61 -6.51
CA GLN A 564 2.78 -27.36 -5.35
C GLN A 564 2.20 -28.72 -5.75
N ALA A 565 1.49 -28.80 -6.88
CA ALA A 565 0.96 -30.05 -7.41
C ALA A 565 2.05 -30.99 -7.97
N GLY A 566 3.12 -30.44 -8.55
CA GLY A 566 4.13 -31.20 -9.29
C GLY A 566 3.81 -31.37 -10.77
N CYS A 567 2.94 -30.52 -11.34
CA CYS A 567 2.67 -30.46 -12.78
C CYS A 567 3.36 -29.24 -13.44
N SER A 568 3.47 -29.30 -14.76
CA SER A 568 4.03 -28.21 -15.58
C SER A 568 2.94 -27.35 -16.20
N LEU A 569 3.09 -26.03 -16.17
CA LEU A 569 2.25 -25.07 -16.87
C LEU A 569 2.75 -24.96 -18.32
N ILE A 570 2.17 -25.76 -19.23
CA ILE A 570 2.71 -25.97 -20.59
C ILE A 570 2.11 -25.06 -21.66
N GLY A 571 1.17 -24.19 -21.28
CA GLY A 571 0.43 -23.31 -22.16
C GLY A 571 -0.74 -22.68 -21.43
N GLY A 572 -1.41 -21.75 -22.09
CA GLY A 572 -2.58 -21.04 -21.58
C GLY A 572 -3.03 -19.99 -22.60
N GLU A 573 -4.25 -19.50 -22.44
CA GLU A 573 -4.89 -18.55 -23.37
C GLU A 573 -5.37 -17.33 -22.58
N THR A 574 -4.99 -16.12 -23.02
CA THR A 574 -5.42 -14.85 -22.40
C THR A 574 -6.36 -14.13 -23.36
N ALA A 575 -7.66 -14.19 -23.07
CA ALA A 575 -8.72 -13.68 -23.92
C ALA A 575 -9.35 -12.40 -23.33
N GLU A 576 -9.13 -11.27 -24.00
CA GLU A 576 -10.00 -10.11 -23.82
C GLU A 576 -11.33 -10.35 -24.52
N MET A 577 -12.43 -10.24 -23.78
CA MET A 577 -13.80 -10.36 -24.27
C MET A 577 -14.61 -9.14 -23.80
N PRO A 578 -14.27 -7.94 -24.32
CA PRO A 578 -14.98 -6.71 -24.00
C PRO A 578 -16.47 -6.82 -24.33
N GLY A 579 -17.31 -6.40 -23.38
CA GLY A 579 -18.77 -6.51 -23.50
C GLY A 579 -19.37 -7.85 -23.04
N MET A 580 -18.57 -8.91 -22.91
CA MET A 580 -18.95 -10.10 -22.12
C MET A 580 -18.60 -9.92 -20.64
N TYR A 581 -17.42 -9.37 -20.37
CA TYR A 581 -16.96 -9.01 -19.01
C TYR A 581 -16.83 -7.48 -18.86
N ALA A 582 -16.98 -6.98 -17.63
CA ALA A 582 -16.75 -5.58 -17.32
C ALA A 582 -15.26 -5.23 -17.25
N ILE A 583 -14.91 -3.95 -17.39
CA ILE A 583 -13.52 -3.50 -17.20
C ILE A 583 -13.11 -3.71 -15.74
N GLY A 584 -12.02 -4.44 -15.51
CA GLY A 584 -11.56 -4.87 -14.18
C GLY A 584 -12.13 -6.23 -13.73
N ASP A 585 -13.14 -6.75 -14.42
CA ASP A 585 -13.60 -8.13 -14.24
C ASP A 585 -12.76 -9.10 -15.08
N TYR A 586 -12.47 -10.25 -14.47
CA TYR A 586 -11.89 -11.42 -15.11
C TYR A 586 -12.54 -12.71 -14.59
N ASP A 587 -12.47 -13.76 -15.39
CA ASP A 587 -12.90 -15.13 -15.04
C ASP A 587 -11.80 -16.13 -15.45
N LEU A 588 -11.74 -17.26 -14.74
CA LEU A 588 -10.66 -18.23 -14.85
C LEU A 588 -11.20 -19.65 -14.98
N ALA A 589 -10.80 -20.35 -16.04
CA ALA A 589 -10.94 -21.79 -16.18
C ALA A 589 -9.56 -22.46 -16.25
N GLY A 590 -9.41 -23.60 -15.59
CA GLY A 590 -8.18 -24.38 -15.52
C GLY A 590 -8.40 -25.78 -16.08
N PHE A 591 -7.40 -26.32 -16.76
CA PHE A 591 -7.46 -27.64 -17.39
C PHE A 591 -6.21 -28.41 -16.97
N SER A 592 -6.37 -29.43 -16.12
CA SER A 592 -5.25 -30.28 -15.71
C SER A 592 -5.40 -31.67 -16.29
N VAL A 593 -4.30 -32.21 -16.83
CA VAL A 593 -4.20 -33.60 -17.25
C VAL A 593 -3.19 -34.31 -16.36
N GLY A 594 -3.61 -35.44 -15.82
CA GLY A 594 -2.78 -36.37 -15.08
C GLY A 594 -2.74 -37.75 -15.72
N ALA A 595 -1.87 -38.61 -15.20
CA ALA A 595 -1.80 -40.02 -15.59
C ALA A 595 -1.75 -40.95 -14.38
N VAL A 596 -2.43 -42.09 -14.53
CA VAL A 596 -2.48 -43.23 -13.61
C VAL A 596 -2.21 -44.51 -14.40
N GLU A 597 -1.41 -45.43 -13.88
CA GLU A 597 -1.27 -46.75 -14.51
C GLU A 597 -2.61 -47.51 -14.42
N ARG A 598 -2.95 -48.29 -15.45
CA ARG A 598 -4.31 -48.86 -15.64
C ARG A 598 -4.88 -49.59 -14.43
N GLU A 599 -4.05 -50.27 -13.65
CA GLU A 599 -4.43 -51.05 -12.46
C GLU A 599 -4.51 -50.23 -11.15
N LYS A 600 -4.22 -48.92 -11.21
CA LYS A 600 -4.17 -48.00 -10.05
C LYS A 600 -5.31 -46.99 -10.01
N VAL A 601 -6.22 -47.02 -10.98
CA VAL A 601 -7.40 -46.14 -11.05
C VAL A 601 -8.23 -46.25 -9.76
N LEU A 602 -8.65 -45.09 -9.24
CA LEU A 602 -9.61 -44.96 -8.14
C LEU A 602 -10.97 -44.47 -8.68
N PRO A 603 -12.10 -44.81 -8.04
CA PRO A 603 -12.24 -45.70 -6.88
C PRO A 603 -12.09 -47.18 -7.25
N ARG A 604 -11.53 -47.96 -6.33
CA ARG A 604 -11.41 -49.42 -6.42
C ARG A 604 -12.70 -50.13 -6.04
N ALA A 605 -12.94 -51.28 -6.66
CA ALA A 605 -14.12 -52.11 -6.42
C ALA A 605 -14.14 -52.87 -5.08
N ASP A 606 -13.06 -52.83 -4.28
CA ASP A 606 -12.94 -53.59 -3.02
C ASP A 606 -13.31 -52.79 -1.75
N ILE A 607 -14.02 -51.66 -1.90
CA ILE A 607 -14.63 -50.91 -0.78
C ILE A 607 -15.70 -51.78 -0.11
N LYS A 608 -15.69 -51.85 1.23
CA LYS A 608 -16.57 -52.72 2.02
C LYS A 608 -16.94 -52.12 3.38
N ASP A 609 -17.90 -52.75 4.05
CA ASP A 609 -18.27 -52.45 5.43
C ASP A 609 -17.06 -52.54 6.37
N GLY A 610 -16.91 -51.52 7.22
CA GLY A 610 -15.80 -51.43 8.17
C GLY A 610 -14.50 -50.85 7.60
N ASP A 611 -14.41 -50.52 6.31
CA ASP A 611 -13.32 -49.67 5.80
C ASP A 611 -13.37 -48.28 6.47
N VAL A 612 -12.20 -47.70 6.74
CA VAL A 612 -12.11 -46.41 7.45
C VAL A 612 -12.12 -45.23 6.50
N ILE A 613 -12.61 -44.11 7.01
CA ILE A 613 -12.61 -42.81 6.34
C ILE A 613 -11.54 -41.94 7.01
N ILE A 614 -10.55 -41.49 6.23
CA ILE A 614 -9.44 -40.65 6.67
C ILE A 614 -9.64 -39.25 6.08
N GLY A 615 -9.86 -38.25 6.93
CA GLY A 615 -10.05 -36.86 6.54
C GLY A 615 -8.74 -36.08 6.63
N PHE A 616 -8.52 -35.19 5.66
CA PHE A 616 -7.37 -34.29 5.63
C PHE A 616 -7.84 -32.82 5.76
N PRO A 617 -7.20 -32.02 6.63
CA PRO A 617 -7.66 -30.67 6.95
C PRO A 617 -7.53 -29.73 5.75
N SER A 618 -8.55 -28.89 5.53
CA SER A 618 -8.49 -27.77 4.57
C SER A 618 -7.60 -26.63 5.07
N SER A 619 -7.24 -25.71 4.19
CA SER A 619 -6.59 -24.43 4.52
C SER A 619 -7.60 -23.37 4.99
N GLY A 620 -8.79 -23.39 4.40
CA GLY A 620 -9.91 -22.49 4.65
C GLY A 620 -11.16 -23.02 3.94
N ILE A 621 -11.99 -22.13 3.40
CA ILE A 621 -13.10 -22.47 2.51
C ILE A 621 -12.56 -22.71 1.09
N HIS A 622 -12.76 -23.90 0.55
CA HIS A 622 -12.45 -24.21 -0.86
C HIS A 622 -13.31 -23.38 -1.82
N SER A 623 -12.86 -23.09 -3.04
CA SER A 623 -13.43 -22.07 -3.97
C SER A 623 -14.95 -22.09 -4.23
N ASN A 624 -15.62 -23.22 -3.98
CA ASN A 624 -17.07 -23.34 -4.09
C ASN A 624 -17.83 -22.75 -2.87
N GLY A 625 -19.10 -22.39 -3.08
CA GLY A 625 -19.95 -21.81 -2.03
C GLY A 625 -19.76 -20.30 -1.76
N TYR A 626 -18.79 -19.63 -2.40
CA TYR A 626 -18.49 -18.21 -2.16
C TYR A 626 -19.65 -17.24 -2.48
N SER A 627 -20.64 -17.66 -3.27
CA SER A 627 -21.89 -16.91 -3.49
C SER A 627 -22.72 -16.76 -2.20
N LEU A 628 -22.66 -17.75 -1.31
CA LEU A 628 -23.28 -17.70 0.01
C LEU A 628 -22.40 -16.90 0.99
N VAL A 629 -21.08 -17.12 0.98
CA VAL A 629 -20.11 -16.36 1.79
C VAL A 629 -20.27 -14.85 1.58
N ARG A 630 -20.38 -14.39 0.32
CA ARG A 630 -20.57 -12.96 0.00
C ARG A 630 -21.86 -12.39 0.60
N LYS A 631 -22.95 -13.16 0.61
CA LYS A 631 -24.22 -12.76 1.27
C LYS A 631 -24.11 -12.73 2.80
N VAL A 632 -23.27 -13.57 3.41
CA VAL A 632 -23.00 -13.50 4.86
C VAL A 632 -22.20 -12.25 5.20
N VAL A 633 -21.16 -11.90 4.41
CA VAL A 633 -20.40 -10.65 4.57
C VAL A 633 -21.29 -9.41 4.43
N GLU A 634 -22.16 -9.40 3.41
CA GLU A 634 -23.16 -8.36 3.17
C GLU A 634 -24.15 -8.22 4.35
N ARG A 635 -24.70 -9.34 4.83
CA ARG A 635 -25.63 -9.39 5.98
C ARG A 635 -24.98 -8.89 7.28
N ALA A 636 -23.70 -9.20 7.48
CA ALA A 636 -22.93 -8.75 8.64
C ALA A 636 -22.58 -7.24 8.60
N GLY A 637 -22.81 -6.56 7.47
CA GLY A 637 -22.41 -5.17 7.27
C GLY A 637 -20.90 -4.95 7.18
N LEU A 638 -20.13 -6.01 6.89
CA LEU A 638 -18.66 -5.98 6.90
C LEU A 638 -18.09 -5.73 5.50
N ARG A 639 -16.92 -5.08 5.43
CA ARG A 639 -16.12 -4.94 4.21
C ARG A 639 -14.94 -5.91 4.26
N TYR A 640 -14.41 -6.30 3.11
CA TYR A 640 -13.23 -7.17 3.04
C TYR A 640 -11.97 -6.54 3.69
N THR A 641 -11.94 -5.21 3.84
CA THR A 641 -10.88 -4.46 4.52
C THR A 641 -11.00 -4.41 6.04
N ASP A 642 -12.14 -4.79 6.62
CA ASP A 642 -12.34 -4.82 8.07
C ASP A 642 -11.68 -6.07 8.69
N ARG A 643 -11.43 -6.09 10.00
CA ARG A 643 -10.86 -7.27 10.69
C ARG A 643 -11.80 -8.47 10.60
N ALA A 644 -11.25 -9.67 10.44
CA ALA A 644 -12.04 -10.89 10.48
C ALA A 644 -12.61 -11.11 11.90
N PRO A 645 -13.95 -11.21 12.11
CA PRO A 645 -14.55 -11.35 13.45
C PRO A 645 -14.14 -12.61 14.25
N PHE A 646 -13.36 -13.49 13.63
CA PHE A 646 -12.96 -14.80 14.11
C PHE A 646 -11.44 -15.04 13.95
N VAL A 647 -10.67 -14.04 13.50
CA VAL A 647 -9.18 -14.03 13.45
C VAL A 647 -8.70 -12.59 13.63
N GLU A 648 -8.41 -12.18 14.87
CA GLU A 648 -8.08 -10.78 15.22
C GLU A 648 -6.90 -10.17 14.43
N SER A 649 -5.95 -11.01 14.02
CA SER A 649 -4.70 -10.61 13.36
C SER A 649 -4.80 -10.41 11.85
N LYS A 650 -5.96 -10.64 11.22
CA LYS A 650 -6.14 -10.55 9.76
C LYS A 650 -7.38 -9.76 9.35
N LYS A 651 -7.37 -9.22 8.13
CA LYS A 651 -8.56 -8.66 7.48
C LYS A 651 -9.48 -9.79 6.98
N LEU A 652 -10.76 -9.50 6.85
CA LEU A 652 -11.78 -10.44 6.38
C LEU A 652 -11.47 -10.96 4.96
N GLY A 653 -11.02 -10.08 4.06
CA GLY A 653 -10.57 -10.44 2.71
C GLY A 653 -9.38 -11.39 2.72
N GLU A 654 -8.37 -11.16 3.57
CA GLU A 654 -7.17 -12.00 3.68
C GLU A 654 -7.50 -13.42 4.15
N VAL A 655 -8.48 -13.58 5.06
CA VAL A 655 -8.91 -14.91 5.51
C VAL A 655 -9.79 -15.59 4.44
N LEU A 656 -10.70 -14.86 3.81
CA LEU A 656 -11.56 -15.38 2.73
C LEU A 656 -10.80 -15.63 1.40
N LEU A 657 -9.60 -15.09 1.22
CA LEU A 657 -8.74 -15.37 0.06
C LEU A 657 -7.58 -16.34 0.39
N THR A 658 -7.67 -17.04 1.52
CA THR A 658 -6.83 -18.21 1.80
C THR A 658 -7.03 -19.23 0.66
N PRO A 659 -5.97 -19.66 -0.06
CA PRO A 659 -6.12 -20.53 -1.22
C PRO A 659 -6.52 -21.96 -0.83
N THR A 660 -7.31 -22.61 -1.69
CA THR A 660 -7.71 -24.01 -1.63
C THR A 660 -6.47 -24.92 -1.56
N LYS A 661 -6.48 -25.91 -0.68
CA LYS A 661 -5.29 -26.72 -0.39
C LYS A 661 -5.06 -27.77 -1.48
N ILE A 662 -3.82 -27.87 -1.97
CA ILE A 662 -3.39 -28.90 -2.91
C ILE A 662 -2.93 -30.14 -2.14
N TYR A 663 -3.54 -31.30 -2.41
CA TYR A 663 -3.27 -32.56 -1.67
C TYR A 663 -2.32 -33.52 -2.38
N VAL A 664 -1.90 -33.20 -3.60
CA VAL A 664 -1.17 -34.10 -4.51
C VAL A 664 0.08 -34.70 -3.85
N LYS A 665 1.04 -33.86 -3.41
CA LYS A 665 2.28 -34.35 -2.79
C LYS A 665 2.06 -35.13 -1.49
N MET A 666 1.01 -34.81 -0.75
CA MET A 666 0.66 -35.46 0.52
C MET A 666 0.10 -36.88 0.33
N LEU A 667 -0.63 -37.13 -0.77
CA LEU A 667 -1.41 -38.38 -0.93
C LEU A 667 -0.91 -39.27 -2.08
N LEU A 668 -0.24 -38.71 -3.09
CA LEU A 668 0.15 -39.45 -4.29
C LEU A 668 1.07 -40.65 -4.00
N SER A 669 1.92 -40.57 -2.97
CA SER A 669 2.75 -41.71 -2.53
C SER A 669 1.87 -42.86 -2.02
N ALA A 670 0.90 -42.58 -1.15
CA ALA A 670 -0.04 -43.58 -0.63
C ALA A 670 -0.99 -44.13 -1.72
N VAL A 671 -1.38 -43.31 -2.71
CA VAL A 671 -2.10 -43.75 -3.91
C VAL A 671 -1.27 -44.75 -4.71
N LYS A 672 -0.02 -44.41 -5.09
CA LYS A 672 0.87 -45.28 -5.86
C LYS A 672 1.16 -46.61 -5.14
N LYS A 673 1.40 -46.54 -3.82
CA LYS A 673 1.59 -47.71 -2.95
C LYS A 673 0.33 -48.59 -2.84
N GLY A 674 -0.85 -48.06 -3.15
CA GLY A 674 -2.12 -48.80 -3.20
C GLY A 674 -2.83 -48.93 -1.85
N TYR A 675 -2.46 -48.11 -0.86
CA TYR A 675 -3.10 -48.07 0.46
C TYR A 675 -4.53 -47.53 0.41
N ILE A 676 -4.79 -46.60 -0.52
CA ILE A 676 -6.06 -45.91 -0.67
C ILE A 676 -6.96 -46.66 -1.67
N LYS A 677 -8.24 -46.83 -1.32
CA LYS A 677 -9.28 -47.43 -2.17
C LYS A 677 -10.07 -46.38 -2.95
N ALA A 678 -10.28 -45.20 -2.38
CA ALA A 678 -10.92 -44.07 -3.04
C ALA A 678 -10.50 -42.74 -2.41
N LEU A 679 -10.59 -41.67 -3.18
CA LEU A 679 -10.38 -40.28 -2.75
C LEU A 679 -11.60 -39.44 -3.13
N ALA A 680 -12.02 -38.55 -2.25
CA ALA A 680 -13.06 -37.55 -2.52
C ALA A 680 -12.53 -36.16 -2.17
N HIS A 681 -12.34 -35.32 -3.19
CA HIS A 681 -12.10 -33.89 -3.02
C HIS A 681 -13.38 -33.24 -2.53
N ILE A 682 -13.31 -32.44 -1.46
CA ILE A 682 -14.49 -31.87 -0.81
C ILE A 682 -14.63 -30.41 -1.23
N THR A 683 -15.51 -30.15 -2.20
CA THR A 683 -15.74 -28.82 -2.77
C THR A 683 -17.24 -28.50 -2.87
N GLY A 684 -17.77 -28.22 -4.07
CA GLY A 684 -19.20 -28.00 -4.29
C GLY A 684 -19.99 -29.29 -4.04
N GLY A 685 -21.08 -29.20 -3.28
CA GLY A 685 -21.77 -30.38 -2.76
C GLY A 685 -21.19 -30.92 -1.44
N GLY A 686 -20.11 -30.31 -0.94
CA GLY A 686 -19.62 -30.47 0.43
C GLY A 686 -19.29 -31.92 0.79
N LEU A 687 -19.50 -32.29 2.05
CA LEU A 687 -19.33 -33.67 2.52
C LEU A 687 -20.46 -34.58 2.03
N THR A 688 -21.69 -34.08 1.92
CA THR A 688 -22.89 -34.88 1.64
C THR A 688 -22.99 -35.37 0.20
N GLU A 689 -22.48 -34.63 -0.78
CA GLU A 689 -22.53 -35.04 -2.19
C GLU A 689 -21.20 -35.60 -2.70
N ASN A 690 -20.04 -35.15 -2.21
CA ASN A 690 -18.75 -35.61 -2.77
C ASN A 690 -18.34 -37.00 -2.30
N ILE A 691 -18.49 -37.33 -1.02
CA ILE A 691 -18.12 -38.68 -0.53
C ILE A 691 -18.95 -39.78 -1.22
N PRO A 692 -20.28 -39.65 -1.42
CA PRO A 692 -21.06 -40.67 -2.12
C PRO A 692 -20.76 -40.86 -3.62
N ARG A 693 -20.01 -39.95 -4.27
CA ARG A 693 -19.60 -40.12 -5.69
C ARG A 693 -18.59 -41.25 -5.87
N VAL A 694 -17.89 -41.64 -4.80
CA VAL A 694 -16.85 -42.69 -4.82
C VAL A 694 -17.21 -43.94 -4.00
N LEU A 695 -18.48 -44.07 -3.59
CA LEU A 695 -19.00 -45.27 -2.92
C LEU A 695 -19.74 -46.19 -3.89
N PRO A 696 -19.59 -47.53 -3.78
CA PRO A 696 -20.47 -48.46 -4.48
C PRO A 696 -21.92 -48.36 -3.96
N PRO A 697 -22.92 -48.81 -4.74
CA PRO A 697 -24.30 -48.94 -4.26
C PRO A 697 -24.38 -49.79 -2.98
N GLY A 698 -25.30 -49.43 -2.07
CA GLY A 698 -25.49 -50.10 -0.79
C GLY A 698 -24.59 -49.62 0.36
N PHE A 699 -23.64 -48.72 0.11
CA PHE A 699 -22.76 -48.16 1.15
C PHE A 699 -23.04 -46.69 1.47
N GLY A 700 -22.79 -46.32 2.73
CA GLY A 700 -22.85 -44.94 3.23
C GLY A 700 -21.67 -44.61 4.15
N ALA A 701 -21.36 -43.32 4.23
CA ALA A 701 -20.27 -42.79 5.05
C ALA A 701 -20.79 -42.29 6.41
N PHE A 702 -20.27 -42.85 7.51
CA PHE A 702 -20.59 -42.44 8.87
C PHE A 702 -19.41 -41.69 9.48
N LEU A 703 -19.57 -40.38 9.66
CA LEU A 703 -18.57 -39.45 10.16
C LEU A 703 -18.90 -39.01 11.60
N ASP A 704 -17.87 -38.76 12.40
CA ASP A 704 -17.99 -38.15 13.73
C ASP A 704 -17.13 -36.89 13.80
N CYS A 705 -17.80 -35.75 13.97
CA CYS A 705 -17.20 -34.42 13.90
C CYS A 705 -16.29 -34.07 15.08
N ASN A 706 -16.21 -34.90 16.12
CA ASN A 706 -15.17 -34.75 17.16
C ASN A 706 -13.75 -35.07 16.64
N ASN A 707 -13.63 -35.81 15.54
CA ASN A 707 -12.34 -36.32 15.05
C ASN A 707 -11.54 -35.31 14.19
N TRP A 708 -12.16 -34.20 13.77
CA TRP A 708 -11.49 -33.12 13.06
C TRP A 708 -11.89 -31.73 13.61
N ASN A 709 -11.13 -30.70 13.23
CA ASN A 709 -11.38 -29.34 13.67
C ASN A 709 -12.19 -28.55 12.63
N ILE A 710 -13.40 -28.10 12.98
CA ILE A 710 -14.11 -27.09 12.19
C ILE A 710 -13.47 -25.73 12.45
N GLN A 711 -12.87 -25.14 11.41
CA GLN A 711 -12.18 -23.85 11.49
C GLN A 711 -13.15 -22.69 11.80
N PRO A 712 -12.70 -21.64 12.53
CA PRO A 712 -13.57 -20.54 12.97
C PRO A 712 -14.37 -19.85 11.85
N VAL A 713 -13.85 -19.83 10.62
CA VAL A 713 -14.54 -19.27 9.44
C VAL A 713 -15.88 -19.96 9.15
N PHE A 714 -15.96 -21.29 9.27
CA PHE A 714 -17.21 -22.03 9.04
C PHE A 714 -18.21 -21.80 10.18
N LYS A 715 -17.72 -21.68 11.42
CA LYS A 715 -18.54 -21.37 12.60
C LYS A 715 -19.15 -19.96 12.49
N TRP A 716 -18.35 -18.98 12.06
CA TRP A 716 -18.84 -17.63 11.77
C TRP A 716 -19.87 -17.63 10.63
N ILE A 717 -19.59 -18.32 9.51
CA ILE A 717 -20.53 -18.44 8.38
C ILE A 717 -21.88 -19.03 8.80
N ALA A 718 -21.88 -20.13 9.56
CA ALA A 718 -23.11 -20.76 10.05
C ALA A 718 -23.93 -19.81 10.94
N ASN A 719 -23.27 -19.16 11.92
CA ASN A 719 -23.92 -18.29 12.89
C ASN A 719 -24.44 -16.99 12.26
N GLU A 720 -23.59 -16.27 11.52
CA GLU A 720 -23.90 -14.97 10.91
C GLU A 720 -24.87 -15.11 9.72
N GLY A 721 -24.69 -16.17 8.93
CA GLY A 721 -25.62 -16.51 7.86
C GLY A 721 -26.95 -17.09 8.35
N ASN A 722 -27.01 -17.60 9.58
CA ASN A 722 -28.08 -18.48 10.07
C ASN A 722 -28.32 -19.65 9.10
N ILE A 723 -27.25 -20.39 8.79
CA ILE A 723 -27.25 -21.51 7.82
C ILE A 723 -27.36 -22.82 8.59
N GLY A 724 -28.37 -23.64 8.27
CA GLY A 724 -28.61 -24.93 8.91
C GLY A 724 -27.58 -26.01 8.52
N ASP A 725 -27.49 -27.07 9.33
CA ASP A 725 -26.45 -28.10 9.22
C ASP A 725 -26.39 -28.77 7.85
N GLU A 726 -27.54 -29.11 7.27
CA GLU A 726 -27.63 -29.74 5.95
C GLU A 726 -27.03 -28.86 4.86
N GLU A 727 -27.35 -27.55 4.87
CA GLU A 727 -26.82 -26.59 3.90
C GLU A 727 -25.33 -26.28 4.15
N MET A 728 -24.87 -26.29 5.42
CA MET A 728 -23.44 -26.20 5.74
C MET A 728 -22.66 -27.40 5.20
N LEU A 729 -23.12 -28.62 5.50
CA LEU A 729 -22.51 -29.88 5.09
C LEU A 729 -22.56 -30.12 3.57
N ARG A 730 -23.52 -29.49 2.89
CA ARG A 730 -23.72 -29.54 1.43
C ARG A 730 -23.01 -28.41 0.68
N THR A 731 -22.91 -27.21 1.23
CA THR A 731 -22.25 -26.09 0.54
C THR A 731 -20.75 -26.08 0.78
N PHE A 732 -20.31 -26.47 1.97
CA PHE A 732 -18.95 -26.24 2.44
C PHE A 732 -18.24 -27.53 2.87
N ASN A 733 -16.91 -27.47 2.75
CA ASN A 733 -16.02 -28.56 3.11
C ASN A 733 -15.84 -28.74 4.64
N CYS A 734 -16.35 -27.79 5.45
CA CYS A 734 -16.46 -27.89 6.91
C CYS A 734 -15.17 -28.35 7.65
N GLY A 735 -14.01 -27.90 7.18
CA GLY A 735 -12.69 -28.21 7.75
C GLY A 735 -11.99 -29.45 7.17
N LEU A 736 -12.67 -30.31 6.42
CA LEU A 736 -12.07 -31.41 5.66
C LEU A 736 -12.02 -31.03 4.18
N GLY A 737 -10.84 -30.92 3.58
CA GLY A 737 -10.71 -30.55 2.17
C GLY A 737 -10.57 -31.76 1.23
N MET A 738 -10.13 -32.90 1.76
CA MET A 738 -9.96 -34.16 1.03
C MET A 738 -10.25 -35.32 1.98
N VAL A 739 -10.79 -36.41 1.45
CA VAL A 739 -11.13 -37.63 2.21
C VAL A 739 -10.60 -38.85 1.45
N ALA A 740 -9.89 -39.75 2.14
CA ALA A 740 -9.51 -41.07 1.64
C ALA A 740 -10.35 -42.17 2.31
N ILE A 741 -10.65 -43.22 1.55
CA ILE A 741 -11.23 -44.48 2.06
C ILE A 741 -10.17 -45.57 1.94
N ALA A 742 -9.95 -46.32 3.01
CA ALA A 742 -8.87 -47.31 3.11
C ALA A 742 -9.27 -48.50 3.99
N SER A 743 -8.50 -49.60 3.94
CA SER A 743 -8.68 -50.66 4.94
C SER A 743 -8.19 -50.18 6.31
N PRO A 744 -8.71 -50.74 7.43
CA PRO A 744 -8.22 -50.42 8.77
C PRO A 744 -6.72 -50.72 8.98
N ALA A 745 -6.12 -51.60 8.18
CA ALA A 745 -4.70 -51.95 8.27
C ALA A 745 -3.79 -50.92 7.56
N ASP A 746 -4.27 -50.36 6.44
CA ASP A 746 -3.54 -49.35 5.66
C ASP A 746 -3.62 -47.94 6.28
N ALA A 747 -4.53 -47.75 7.24
CA ALA A 747 -4.90 -46.44 7.78
C ALA A 747 -3.73 -45.68 8.41
N GLN A 748 -2.89 -46.35 9.21
CA GLN A 748 -1.73 -45.72 9.82
C GLN A 748 -0.69 -45.32 8.76
N ALA A 749 -0.44 -46.18 7.77
CA ALA A 749 0.50 -45.87 6.70
C ALA A 749 0.07 -44.62 5.90
N ILE A 750 -1.22 -44.44 5.64
CA ILE A 750 -1.74 -43.23 4.98
C ILE A 750 -1.54 -41.98 5.85
N ILE A 751 -1.71 -42.10 7.17
CA ILE A 751 -1.46 -41.00 8.12
C ILE A 751 0.04 -40.65 8.14
N ASP A 752 0.92 -41.64 8.21
CA ASP A 752 2.38 -41.46 8.23
C ASP A 752 2.91 -40.84 6.92
N GLU A 753 2.45 -41.32 5.76
CA GLU A 753 2.78 -40.75 4.44
C GLU A 753 2.26 -39.31 4.27
N SER A 754 1.20 -38.93 5.01
CA SER A 754 0.65 -37.57 5.05
C SER A 754 1.31 -36.64 6.08
N GLU A 755 2.48 -37.03 6.63
CA GLU A 755 3.19 -36.33 7.71
C GLU A 755 2.32 -36.12 8.97
N GLY A 756 1.42 -37.07 9.26
CA GLY A 756 0.49 -37.00 10.39
C GLY A 756 -0.68 -36.03 10.20
N GLN A 757 -0.90 -35.47 9.00
CA GLN A 757 -2.01 -34.53 8.75
C GLN A 757 -3.37 -35.23 8.58
N GLY A 758 -3.39 -36.49 8.15
CA GLY A 758 -4.61 -37.30 8.08
C GLY A 758 -5.13 -37.74 9.45
N ARG A 759 -6.45 -37.87 9.59
CA ARG A 759 -7.11 -38.43 10.79
C ARG A 759 -8.24 -39.36 10.40
N ILE A 760 -8.43 -40.47 11.13
CA ILE A 760 -9.63 -41.28 10.98
C ILE A 760 -10.83 -40.47 11.49
N VAL A 761 -11.74 -40.10 10.59
CA VAL A 761 -12.92 -39.27 10.87
C VAL A 761 -14.23 -40.07 10.88
N GLY A 762 -14.20 -41.31 10.40
CA GLY A 762 -15.39 -42.13 10.25
C GLY A 762 -15.11 -43.50 9.64
N LYS A 763 -16.17 -44.17 9.20
CA LYS A 763 -16.12 -45.48 8.52
C LYS A 763 -17.24 -45.64 7.49
N ILE A 764 -17.02 -46.55 6.55
CA ILE A 764 -18.02 -47.04 5.60
C ILE A 764 -18.86 -48.12 6.27
N LEU A 765 -20.19 -48.04 6.09
CA LEU A 765 -21.14 -49.07 6.52
C LEU A 765 -22.12 -49.39 5.38
N ASN A 766 -22.67 -50.60 5.41
CA ASN A 766 -23.87 -50.93 4.64
C ASN A 766 -25.05 -50.02 5.05
N ILE A 767 -25.90 -49.66 4.10
CA ILE A 767 -27.13 -48.89 4.32
C ILE A 767 -28.32 -49.49 3.54
N GLU A 768 -29.52 -49.33 4.07
CA GLU A 768 -30.76 -49.71 3.39
C GLU A 768 -31.10 -48.73 2.25
N GLU A 769 -31.81 -49.21 1.22
CA GLU A 769 -32.20 -48.38 0.07
C GLU A 769 -33.06 -47.18 0.52
N GLY A 770 -32.71 -45.98 0.05
CA GLY A 770 -33.32 -44.72 0.49
C GLY A 770 -32.70 -44.07 1.73
N SER A 771 -31.75 -44.73 2.43
CA SER A 771 -31.02 -44.13 3.55
C SER A 771 -30.13 -42.95 3.12
N PRO A 772 -29.91 -41.94 3.98
CA PRO A 772 -28.91 -40.89 3.73
C PRO A 772 -27.51 -41.48 3.54
N LYS A 773 -26.88 -41.19 2.40
CA LYS A 773 -25.54 -41.73 2.06
C LYS A 773 -24.39 -41.17 2.89
N VAL A 774 -24.61 -40.07 3.62
CA VAL A 774 -23.67 -39.51 4.59
C VAL A 774 -24.42 -39.21 5.88
N ASN A 775 -23.88 -39.68 7.01
CA ASN A 775 -24.39 -39.38 8.35
C ASN A 775 -23.25 -38.72 9.14
N VAL A 776 -23.42 -37.45 9.55
CA VAL A 776 -22.42 -36.72 10.34
C VAL A 776 -22.94 -36.56 11.76
N ARG A 777 -22.24 -37.16 12.72
CA ARG A 777 -22.56 -37.06 14.15
C ARG A 777 -21.73 -35.97 14.82
N ASN A 778 -22.26 -35.44 15.92
CA ASN A 778 -21.64 -34.38 16.72
C ASN A 778 -21.37 -33.09 15.92
N PHE A 779 -22.05 -32.87 14.79
CA PHE A 779 -21.80 -31.72 13.91
C PHE A 779 -22.22 -30.42 14.57
N GLN A 780 -23.43 -30.36 15.15
CA GLN A 780 -23.87 -29.21 15.95
C GLN A 780 -22.93 -28.97 17.13
N GLU A 781 -22.43 -30.01 17.79
CA GLU A 781 -21.52 -29.90 18.95
C GLU A 781 -20.13 -29.39 18.56
N SER A 782 -19.63 -29.75 17.37
CA SER A 782 -18.37 -29.24 16.80
C SER A 782 -18.50 -27.90 16.09
N LEU A 783 -19.70 -27.54 15.58
CA LEU A 783 -19.99 -26.28 14.89
C LEU A 783 -20.31 -25.17 15.90
N ASN A 784 -21.19 -25.45 16.86
CA ASN A 784 -21.44 -24.59 18.00
C ASN A 784 -20.16 -24.39 18.82
N ILE A 785 -20.22 -23.37 19.67
CA ILE A 785 -19.22 -23.15 20.69
C ILE A 785 -19.63 -23.99 21.91
N ARG A 786 -18.97 -25.15 22.10
CA ARG A 786 -18.62 -25.52 23.47
C ARG A 786 -17.82 -24.35 24.04
N THR A 787 -18.32 -23.72 25.09
CA THR A 787 -17.73 -22.52 25.70
C THR A 787 -16.51 -22.84 26.56
N ASP A 788 -15.67 -23.74 26.05
CA ASP A 788 -14.39 -24.12 26.64
C ASP A 788 -13.34 -23.09 26.16
N GLU A 789 -13.43 -21.92 26.80
CA GLU A 789 -12.43 -20.85 26.86
C GLU A 789 -12.01 -20.18 25.54
N ILE A 790 -12.77 -19.14 25.16
CA ILE A 790 -12.12 -17.84 24.92
C ILE A 790 -11.39 -17.50 26.24
N PRO A 791 -10.07 -17.30 26.29
CA PRO A 791 -9.34 -17.10 27.55
C PRO A 791 -9.78 -15.79 28.22
N LYS A 792 -10.71 -15.89 29.18
CA LYS A 792 -11.35 -14.72 29.78
C LYS A 792 -10.36 -13.88 30.57
N LYS A 793 -10.42 -12.57 30.36
CA LYS A 793 -9.60 -11.61 31.08
C LYS A 793 -10.09 -11.46 32.51
N LYS A 794 -9.19 -11.72 33.46
CA LYS A 794 -9.52 -11.79 34.89
C LYS A 794 -9.43 -10.42 35.54
N PHE A 795 -10.58 -9.87 35.90
CA PHE A 795 -10.72 -8.58 36.56
C PHE A 795 -10.80 -8.72 38.08
N GLY A 796 -10.02 -7.91 38.78
CA GLY A 796 -10.18 -7.63 40.20
C GLY A 796 -10.95 -6.32 40.39
N VAL A 797 -12.08 -6.34 41.09
CA VAL A 797 -12.90 -5.13 41.31
C VAL A 797 -12.67 -4.59 42.72
N LEU A 798 -12.25 -3.32 42.82
CA LEU A 798 -12.06 -2.62 44.09
C LEU A 798 -13.28 -1.74 44.40
N ILE A 799 -13.81 -1.85 45.62
CA ILE A 799 -15.04 -1.15 46.07
C ILE A 799 -14.90 -0.54 47.47
N SER A 800 -15.75 0.44 47.80
CA SER A 800 -15.86 1.03 49.14
C SER A 800 -17.28 1.11 49.73
N GLY A 801 -18.31 0.67 49.01
CA GLY A 801 -19.70 0.95 49.41
C GLY A 801 -20.78 0.04 48.79
N SER A 802 -21.86 0.63 48.29
CA SER A 802 -23.08 -0.06 47.85
C SER A 802 -22.90 -1.02 46.66
N GLY A 803 -21.84 -0.85 45.89
CA GLY A 803 -21.46 -1.74 44.79
C GLY A 803 -22.43 -1.71 43.60
N THR A 804 -23.07 -0.58 43.29
CA THR A 804 -24.00 -0.49 42.15
C THR A 804 -23.27 -0.61 40.81
N ASN A 805 -22.08 -0.01 40.67
CA ASN A 805 -21.26 -0.18 39.47
C ASN A 805 -20.71 -1.61 39.36
N LEU A 806 -20.39 -2.26 40.49
CA LEU A 806 -20.07 -3.70 40.51
C LEU A 806 -21.26 -4.56 40.05
N GLN A 807 -22.50 -4.23 40.46
CA GLN A 807 -23.68 -4.92 39.97
C GLN A 807 -23.80 -4.78 38.44
N ALA A 808 -23.61 -3.59 37.89
CA ALA A 808 -23.67 -3.38 36.45
C ALA A 808 -22.61 -4.20 35.67
N LEU A 809 -21.41 -4.40 36.22
CA LEU A 809 -20.40 -5.29 35.63
C LEU A 809 -20.89 -6.76 35.64
N ILE A 810 -21.47 -7.22 36.76
CA ILE A 810 -22.02 -8.58 36.91
C ILE A 810 -23.19 -8.80 35.93
N ASP A 811 -24.20 -7.93 35.96
CA ASP A 811 -25.40 -7.98 35.13
C ASP A 811 -25.05 -8.03 33.63
N HIS A 812 -23.96 -7.34 33.22
CA HIS A 812 -23.49 -7.36 31.84
C HIS A 812 -22.86 -8.70 31.44
N ILE A 813 -22.01 -9.28 32.29
CA ILE A 813 -21.38 -10.60 32.07
C ILE A 813 -22.47 -11.68 31.98
N GLU A 814 -23.44 -11.65 32.88
CA GLU A 814 -24.60 -12.56 32.89
C GLU A 814 -25.45 -12.41 31.62
N ARG A 815 -25.80 -11.17 31.24
CA ARG A 815 -26.58 -10.85 30.02
C ARG A 815 -25.90 -11.32 28.72
N LEU A 816 -24.56 -11.36 28.68
CA LEU A 816 -23.83 -11.90 27.52
C LEU A 816 -23.92 -13.44 27.44
N ASN A 817 -24.35 -14.12 28.50
CA ASN A 817 -24.59 -15.57 28.57
C ASN A 817 -23.40 -16.39 28.05
N GLY A 818 -22.28 -16.32 28.77
CA GLY A 818 -21.04 -17.04 28.43
C GLY A 818 -20.14 -16.36 27.39
N ARG A 819 -20.68 -15.46 26.56
CA ARG A 819 -19.94 -14.74 25.49
C ARG A 819 -19.09 -13.55 25.95
N SER A 820 -19.11 -13.23 27.25
CA SER A 820 -18.26 -12.21 27.86
C SER A 820 -16.79 -12.60 27.80
N ALA A 821 -15.94 -11.73 27.25
CA ALA A 821 -14.49 -11.86 27.33
C ALA A 821 -13.95 -11.53 28.74
N ALA A 822 -14.72 -10.79 29.55
CA ALA A 822 -14.39 -10.53 30.96
C ALA A 822 -14.86 -11.64 31.92
N GLU A 823 -14.07 -11.89 32.97
CA GLU A 823 -14.40 -12.67 34.18
C GLU A 823 -14.05 -11.83 35.42
N ILE A 824 -14.91 -11.75 36.44
CA ILE A 824 -14.56 -11.12 37.72
C ILE A 824 -13.99 -12.20 38.66
N ALA A 825 -12.67 -12.21 38.83
CA ALA A 825 -11.98 -13.22 39.63
C ALA A 825 -11.95 -12.91 41.14
N LEU A 826 -12.00 -11.63 41.52
CA LEU A 826 -11.96 -11.20 42.93
C LEU A 826 -12.61 -9.83 43.14
N VAL A 827 -13.39 -9.67 44.20
CA VAL A 827 -13.86 -8.37 44.69
C VAL A 827 -13.20 -8.04 46.04
N ILE A 828 -12.51 -6.91 46.13
CA ILE A 828 -11.89 -6.43 47.37
C ILE A 828 -12.59 -5.16 47.87
N SER A 829 -12.95 -5.14 49.15
CA SER A 829 -13.42 -3.93 49.83
C SER A 829 -12.40 -3.42 50.85
N ASN A 830 -12.24 -2.10 50.94
CA ASN A 830 -11.50 -1.43 52.01
C ASN A 830 -12.34 -1.17 53.28
N VAL A 831 -13.63 -1.51 53.25
CA VAL A 831 -14.62 -1.36 54.34
C VAL A 831 -15.37 -2.68 54.52
N ASP A 832 -15.49 -3.15 55.76
CA ASP A 832 -16.18 -4.39 56.08
C ASP A 832 -17.72 -4.25 56.01
N GLY A 833 -18.44 -5.36 55.81
CA GLY A 833 -19.90 -5.42 55.88
C GLY A 833 -20.69 -4.65 54.81
N VAL A 834 -20.03 -4.10 53.77
CA VAL A 834 -20.67 -3.30 52.73
C VAL A 834 -21.52 -4.13 51.76
N GLU A 835 -22.58 -3.53 51.22
CA GLU A 835 -23.54 -4.22 50.34
C GLU A 835 -22.90 -4.73 49.04
N GLY A 836 -21.86 -4.07 48.51
CA GLY A 836 -21.13 -4.56 47.34
C GLY A 836 -20.51 -5.95 47.53
N LEU A 837 -20.08 -6.30 48.75
CA LEU A 837 -19.59 -7.66 49.06
C LEU A 837 -20.74 -8.68 49.01
N ARG A 838 -21.92 -8.31 49.52
CA ARG A 838 -23.12 -9.17 49.44
C ARG A 838 -23.62 -9.36 48.01
N ARG A 839 -23.36 -8.42 47.10
CA ARG A 839 -23.65 -8.56 45.66
C ARG A 839 -22.73 -9.60 45.03
N ALA A 840 -21.41 -9.44 45.19
CA ALA A 840 -20.41 -10.41 44.72
C ALA A 840 -20.69 -11.83 45.24
N GLN A 841 -21.00 -11.97 46.53
CA GLN A 841 -21.33 -13.27 47.16
C GLN A 841 -22.59 -13.92 46.58
N ARG A 842 -23.63 -13.13 46.21
CA ARG A 842 -24.83 -13.66 45.52
C ARG A 842 -24.53 -14.13 44.10
N ALA A 843 -23.56 -13.51 43.43
CA ALA A 843 -23.07 -13.93 42.11
C ALA A 843 -21.99 -15.03 42.17
N GLY A 844 -21.70 -15.60 43.36
CA GLY A 844 -20.68 -16.63 43.56
C GLY A 844 -19.22 -16.15 43.45
N ILE A 845 -18.98 -14.84 43.35
CA ILE A 845 -17.66 -14.25 43.12
C ILE A 845 -16.85 -14.21 44.43
N PRO A 846 -15.55 -14.59 44.42
CA PRO A 846 -14.67 -14.48 45.58
C PRO A 846 -14.62 -13.06 46.16
N THR A 847 -14.66 -12.95 47.48
CA THR A 847 -14.64 -11.66 48.20
C THR A 847 -13.54 -11.60 49.24
N LYS A 848 -12.94 -10.41 49.42
CA LYS A 848 -11.93 -10.16 50.47
C LYS A 848 -12.09 -8.76 51.07
N VAL A 849 -11.88 -8.66 52.38
CA VAL A 849 -11.81 -7.36 53.09
C VAL A 849 -10.36 -7.09 53.44
N ILE A 850 -9.84 -5.94 53.00
CA ILE A 850 -8.50 -5.46 53.38
C ILE A 850 -8.66 -4.05 53.92
N SER A 851 -8.74 -3.92 55.25
CA SER A 851 -8.98 -2.64 55.90
C SER A 851 -7.72 -1.79 55.95
N HIS A 852 -7.76 -0.62 55.31
CA HIS A 852 -6.68 0.38 55.33
C HIS A 852 -6.33 0.87 56.75
N LYS A 853 -7.18 0.64 57.76
CA LYS A 853 -6.94 1.00 59.17
C LYS A 853 -5.84 0.17 59.84
N GLY A 854 -5.43 -0.96 59.24
CA GLY A 854 -4.39 -1.85 59.79
C GLY A 854 -2.94 -1.47 59.45
N TYR A 855 -2.72 -0.44 58.63
CA TYR A 855 -1.42 -0.11 58.03
C TYR A 855 -0.98 1.31 58.39
N LYS A 856 0.33 1.53 58.56
CA LYS A 856 0.88 2.85 58.92
C LYS A 856 1.21 3.69 57.68
N LYS A 857 1.50 3.03 56.57
CA LYS A 857 1.81 3.64 55.26
C LYS A 857 0.82 3.20 54.18
N ARG A 858 0.73 3.96 53.08
CA ARG A 858 -0.14 3.58 51.94
C ARG A 858 0.49 2.44 51.14
N GLU A 859 1.81 2.45 51.05
CA GLU A 859 2.63 1.50 50.30
C GLU A 859 2.54 0.09 50.94
N GLU A 860 2.44 0.02 52.28
CA GLU A 860 2.17 -1.21 53.04
C GLU A 860 0.78 -1.78 52.72
N TYR A 861 -0.23 -0.92 52.55
CA TYR A 861 -1.61 -1.29 52.23
C TYR A 861 -1.75 -1.75 50.77
N ASP A 862 -1.18 -0.98 49.85
CA ASP A 862 -1.20 -1.26 48.41
C ASP A 862 -0.42 -2.54 48.07
N ALA A 863 0.68 -2.84 48.79
CA ALA A 863 1.35 -4.13 48.69
C ALA A 863 0.41 -5.31 49.02
N LYS A 864 -0.45 -5.16 50.04
CA LYS A 864 -1.43 -6.20 50.41
C LYS A 864 -2.64 -6.28 49.46
N LEU A 865 -2.98 -5.19 48.77
CA LEU A 865 -3.87 -5.26 47.60
C LEU A 865 -3.21 -6.06 46.46
N HIS A 866 -1.96 -5.74 46.11
CA HIS A 866 -1.23 -6.39 45.01
C HIS A 866 -1.04 -7.90 45.27
N GLU A 867 -0.60 -8.30 46.46
CA GLU A 867 -0.51 -9.71 46.87
C GLU A 867 -1.85 -10.45 46.70
N ALA A 868 -2.96 -9.82 47.09
CA ALA A 868 -4.29 -10.44 47.00
C ALA A 868 -4.80 -10.60 45.57
N LEU A 869 -4.50 -9.63 44.69
CA LEU A 869 -4.89 -9.64 43.28
C LEU A 869 -4.05 -10.64 42.48
N VAL A 870 -2.73 -10.66 42.68
CA VAL A 870 -1.83 -11.63 42.04
C VAL A 870 -2.16 -13.06 42.48
N ALA A 871 -2.43 -13.28 43.77
CA ALA A 871 -2.82 -14.60 44.28
C ALA A 871 -4.19 -15.11 43.74
N ALA A 872 -5.03 -14.22 43.20
CA ALA A 872 -6.29 -14.56 42.54
C ALA A 872 -6.16 -14.66 41.00
N GLY A 873 -4.95 -14.52 40.45
CA GLY A 873 -4.72 -14.57 39.00
C GLY A 873 -5.32 -13.39 38.22
N VAL A 874 -5.45 -12.22 38.87
CA VAL A 874 -5.99 -11.01 38.24
C VAL A 874 -5.03 -10.44 37.20
N GLU A 875 -5.56 -10.11 36.01
CA GLU A 875 -4.85 -9.43 34.92
C GLU A 875 -5.15 -7.92 34.87
N PHE A 876 -6.38 -7.52 35.18
CA PHE A 876 -6.88 -6.15 35.08
C PHE A 876 -7.63 -5.71 36.35
N ILE A 877 -7.69 -4.41 36.65
CA ILE A 877 -8.30 -3.87 37.87
C ILE A 877 -9.38 -2.85 37.53
N CYS A 878 -10.60 -3.05 38.02
CA CYS A 878 -11.70 -2.08 37.91
C CYS A 878 -11.90 -1.34 39.25
N LEU A 879 -11.81 -0.01 39.25
CA LEU A 879 -12.16 0.82 40.40
C LEU A 879 -13.66 1.17 40.36
N ALA A 880 -14.50 0.38 41.03
CA ALA A 880 -15.95 0.51 41.02
C ALA A 880 -16.46 1.33 42.22
N GLY A 881 -16.06 2.61 42.28
CA GLY A 881 -16.32 3.47 43.44
C GLY A 881 -15.40 3.15 44.62
N PHE A 882 -14.09 3.07 44.34
CA PHE A 882 -13.06 2.84 45.35
C PHE A 882 -12.56 4.17 45.93
N MET A 883 -13.01 4.51 47.13
CA MET A 883 -12.80 5.82 47.77
C MET A 883 -11.42 5.92 48.46
N ARG A 884 -10.34 5.58 47.74
CA ARG A 884 -8.95 5.63 48.22
C ARG A 884 -7.99 6.02 47.09
N ILE A 885 -7.06 6.92 47.40
CA ILE A 885 -5.92 7.23 46.53
C ILE A 885 -4.93 6.06 46.57
N ILE A 886 -4.64 5.49 45.40
CA ILE A 886 -3.65 4.44 45.15
C ILE A 886 -2.27 5.10 44.92
N THR A 887 -1.18 4.45 45.35
CA THR A 887 0.19 4.94 45.19
C THR A 887 0.73 4.79 43.76
N ALA A 888 1.69 5.65 43.39
CA ALA A 888 2.38 5.57 42.11
C ALA A 888 3.08 4.21 41.90
N ASP A 889 3.71 3.66 42.95
CA ASP A 889 4.34 2.33 42.93
C ASP A 889 3.37 1.20 42.55
N PHE A 890 2.12 1.28 43.01
CA PHE A 890 1.08 0.31 42.64
C PHE A 890 0.60 0.53 41.21
N ILE A 891 0.37 1.80 40.82
CA ILE A 891 -0.07 2.15 39.46
C ILE A 891 0.98 1.71 38.43
N ASN A 892 2.27 1.88 38.72
CA ASN A 892 3.37 1.44 37.86
C ASN A 892 3.43 -0.10 37.75
N LYS A 893 3.21 -0.85 38.84
CA LYS A 893 3.13 -2.33 38.83
C LYS A 893 1.94 -2.87 38.03
N TRP A 894 0.91 -2.05 37.81
CA TRP A 894 -0.28 -2.38 37.04
C TRP A 894 -0.51 -1.38 35.88
N TYR A 895 0.58 -0.86 35.29
CA TYR A 895 0.49 0.15 34.24
C TYR A 895 -0.29 -0.38 33.03
N GLY A 896 -1.22 0.42 32.50
CA GLY A 896 -2.15 0.02 31.44
C GLY A 896 -3.19 -1.04 31.84
N LYS A 897 -3.22 -1.49 33.11
CA LYS A 897 -4.10 -2.58 33.59
C LYS A 897 -5.16 -2.14 34.59
N ILE A 898 -5.08 -0.92 35.13
CA ILE A 898 -6.12 -0.34 36.00
C ILE A 898 -7.04 0.57 35.18
N ILE A 899 -8.36 0.36 35.29
CA ILE A 899 -9.39 1.25 34.76
C ILE A 899 -10.29 1.79 35.88
N ASN A 900 -10.70 3.05 35.75
CA ASN A 900 -11.54 3.76 36.70
C ASN A 900 -12.75 4.39 35.99
N ILE A 901 -13.88 4.50 36.68
CA ILE A 901 -14.99 5.34 36.24
C ILE A 901 -15.12 6.61 37.09
N HIS A 902 -15.24 7.73 36.40
CA HIS A 902 -15.36 9.07 36.99
C HIS A 902 -16.73 9.69 36.69
N PRO A 903 -17.44 10.26 37.69
CA PRO A 903 -18.80 10.82 37.56
C PRO A 903 -18.89 12.20 36.85
N SER A 904 -18.03 12.45 35.85
CA SER A 904 -18.13 13.60 34.94
C SER A 904 -17.52 13.30 33.56
N LEU A 905 -17.69 14.23 32.61
CA LEU A 905 -16.95 14.22 31.34
C LEU A 905 -15.57 14.87 31.55
N LEU A 906 -14.54 14.04 31.71
CA LEU A 906 -13.15 14.49 31.77
C LEU A 906 -12.71 15.11 30.42
N PRO A 907 -11.79 16.10 30.43
CA PRO A 907 -11.04 16.61 31.59
C PRO A 907 -11.79 17.66 32.45
N SER A 908 -13.05 17.97 32.14
CA SER A 908 -13.76 19.19 32.61
C SER A 908 -13.88 19.34 34.13
N PHE A 909 -14.18 18.26 34.85
CA PHE A 909 -14.43 18.29 36.30
C PHE A 909 -13.71 17.12 36.99
N LYS A 910 -12.38 17.24 37.15
CA LYS A 910 -11.53 16.28 37.88
C LYS A 910 -11.84 16.28 39.38
N GLY A 911 -11.51 15.17 40.05
CA GLY A 911 -11.48 15.05 41.51
C GLY A 911 -12.84 14.90 42.18
N HIS A 912 -12.87 15.14 43.49
CA HIS A 912 -14.05 14.95 44.33
C HIS A 912 -15.17 15.96 44.04
N ASP A 913 -16.39 15.61 44.48
CA ASP A 913 -17.61 16.43 44.37
C ASP A 913 -17.96 16.88 42.94
N ALA A 914 -17.61 16.09 41.92
CA ALA A 914 -17.79 16.43 40.51
C ALA A 914 -19.23 16.84 40.13
N HIS A 915 -20.27 16.24 40.71
CA HIS A 915 -21.66 16.66 40.50
C HIS A 915 -21.94 18.08 41.03
N ARG A 916 -21.33 18.49 42.16
CA ARG A 916 -21.41 19.87 42.68
C ARG A 916 -20.67 20.84 41.76
N GLN A 917 -19.50 20.45 41.25
CA GLN A 917 -18.76 21.25 40.27
C GLN A 917 -19.59 21.49 39.00
N VAL A 918 -20.21 20.42 38.47
CA VAL A 918 -21.12 20.47 37.31
C VAL A 918 -22.28 21.45 37.57
N LEU A 919 -23.01 21.30 38.68
CA LEU A 919 -24.15 22.17 39.01
C LEU A 919 -23.72 23.63 39.20
N ALA A 920 -22.62 23.88 39.93
CA ALA A 920 -22.08 25.22 40.15
C ALA A 920 -21.59 25.89 38.85
N SER A 921 -21.16 25.12 37.86
CA SER A 921 -20.75 25.63 36.53
C SER A 921 -21.91 25.98 35.60
N GLY A 922 -23.13 25.52 35.89
CA GLY A 922 -24.34 25.78 35.09
C GLY A 922 -24.40 25.08 33.72
N VAL A 923 -23.44 24.20 33.39
CA VAL A 923 -23.43 23.45 32.12
C VAL A 923 -24.69 22.60 31.95
N LYS A 924 -25.13 22.40 30.70
CA LYS A 924 -26.35 21.64 30.36
C LYS A 924 -26.11 20.18 29.98
N ILE A 925 -24.85 19.78 29.84
CA ILE A 925 -24.43 18.41 29.54
C ILE A 925 -23.35 18.04 30.55
N THR A 926 -23.48 16.84 31.11
CA THR A 926 -22.43 16.15 31.88
C THR A 926 -22.44 14.67 31.48
N GLY A 927 -21.91 13.77 32.30
CA GLY A 927 -21.83 12.35 31.98
C GLY A 927 -20.92 11.60 32.92
N CYS A 928 -20.37 10.48 32.43
CA CYS A 928 -19.30 9.74 33.09
C CYS A 928 -18.18 9.40 32.11
N THR A 929 -16.97 9.22 32.64
CA THR A 929 -15.77 8.84 31.87
C THR A 929 -15.16 7.58 32.44
N VAL A 930 -14.89 6.59 31.58
CA VAL A 930 -14.01 5.46 31.91
C VAL A 930 -12.65 5.72 31.31
N HIS A 931 -11.59 5.58 32.11
CA HIS A 931 -10.21 5.86 31.72
C HIS A 931 -9.22 4.92 32.39
N TYR A 932 -8.03 4.79 31.81
CA TYR A 932 -6.90 4.16 32.49
C TYR A 932 -6.43 5.00 33.68
N VAL A 933 -5.96 4.38 34.75
CA VAL A 933 -5.37 5.09 35.89
C VAL A 933 -3.87 5.33 35.66
N VAL A 934 -3.45 6.57 35.88
CA VAL A 934 -2.05 7.02 35.88
C VAL A 934 -1.75 7.72 37.22
N PRO A 935 -0.49 8.01 37.59
CA PRO A 935 -0.18 8.63 38.88
C PRO A 935 -0.79 10.03 39.11
N GLU A 936 -1.13 10.76 38.05
CA GLU A 936 -1.95 11.98 38.14
C GLU A 936 -3.45 11.61 38.14
N VAL A 937 -4.17 12.14 39.13
CA VAL A 937 -5.61 11.89 39.32
C VAL A 937 -6.41 12.36 38.09
N ASP A 938 -7.30 11.47 37.62
CA ASP A 938 -8.23 11.68 36.52
C ASP A 938 -7.58 12.23 35.22
N ALA A 939 -6.34 11.82 34.97
CA ALA A 939 -5.50 12.30 33.86
C ALA A 939 -5.16 11.25 32.79
N GLY A 940 -5.52 9.98 33.02
CA GLY A 940 -5.15 8.89 32.12
C GLY A 940 -6.02 8.83 30.86
N ALA A 941 -5.55 8.05 29.87
CA ALA A 941 -6.22 7.95 28.58
C ALA A 941 -7.66 7.43 28.71
N ILE A 942 -8.58 8.12 28.05
CA ILE A 942 -10.01 7.82 28.05
C ILE A 942 -10.28 6.58 27.20
N ILE A 943 -11.08 5.66 27.74
CA ILE A 943 -11.53 4.42 27.09
C ILE A 943 -12.93 4.64 26.51
N ALA A 944 -13.85 5.19 27.30
CA ALA A 944 -15.22 5.48 26.89
C ALA A 944 -15.82 6.65 27.67
N GLN A 945 -16.77 7.35 27.06
CA GLN A 945 -17.58 8.39 27.70
C GLN A 945 -19.05 8.20 27.35
N GLY A 946 -19.93 8.59 28.26
CA GLY A 946 -21.36 8.70 28.00
C GLY A 946 -21.92 9.99 28.59
N ALA A 947 -22.68 10.73 27.80
CA ALA A 947 -23.25 12.01 28.20
C ALA A 947 -24.69 11.88 28.74
N THR A 948 -25.11 12.87 29.53
CA THR A 948 -26.49 13.07 29.99
C THR A 948 -26.79 14.54 30.25
N THR A 949 -28.06 14.91 30.38
CA THR A 949 -28.51 16.28 30.61
C THR A 949 -28.39 16.73 32.06
N VAL A 950 -28.16 18.03 32.25
CA VAL A 950 -28.36 18.73 33.52
C VAL A 950 -29.62 19.58 33.40
N GLU A 951 -30.63 19.25 34.20
CA GLU A 951 -31.95 19.89 34.21
C GLU A 951 -31.96 21.12 35.14
N LEU A 952 -32.94 22.02 34.97
CA LEU A 952 -32.99 23.30 35.70
C LEU A 952 -33.27 23.15 37.20
N GLU A 953 -33.86 22.03 37.61
CA GLU A 953 -34.24 21.73 38.99
C GLU A 953 -33.35 20.64 39.61
N ASP A 954 -32.21 20.33 38.98
CA ASP A 954 -31.30 19.29 39.49
C ASP A 954 -30.64 19.66 40.83
N THR A 955 -30.71 18.69 41.73
CA THR A 955 -29.88 18.58 42.93
C THR A 955 -28.69 17.65 42.67
N GLU A 956 -27.70 17.64 43.57
CA GLU A 956 -26.61 16.65 43.51
C GLU A 956 -27.14 15.21 43.48
N ALA A 957 -28.24 14.90 44.17
CA ALA A 957 -28.81 13.55 44.23
C ALA A 957 -29.56 13.14 42.94
N THR A 958 -30.35 14.04 42.36
CA THR A 958 -31.07 13.75 41.09
C THR A 958 -30.09 13.63 39.93
N LEU A 959 -29.08 14.50 39.88
CA LEU A 959 -28.02 14.44 38.88
C LEU A 959 -27.17 13.17 39.05
N GLN A 960 -26.84 12.79 40.29
CA GLN A 960 -26.14 11.53 40.58
C GLN A 960 -26.91 10.32 40.05
N GLU A 961 -28.21 10.19 40.33
CA GLU A 961 -29.01 9.08 39.80
C GLU A 961 -29.21 9.14 38.27
N ARG A 962 -29.11 10.32 37.62
CA ARG A 962 -29.10 10.41 36.15
C ARG A 962 -27.76 9.98 35.56
N VAL A 963 -26.63 10.42 36.12
CA VAL A 963 -25.27 10.02 35.67
C VAL A 963 -25.00 8.54 35.92
N LYS A 964 -25.38 8.02 37.08
CA LYS A 964 -25.26 6.60 37.47
C LYS A 964 -25.92 5.63 36.48
N LYS A 965 -27.03 6.00 35.86
CA LYS A 965 -27.65 5.21 34.77
C LYS A 965 -26.75 5.10 33.53
N VAL A 966 -25.91 6.11 33.29
CA VAL A 966 -24.88 6.10 32.24
C VAL A 966 -23.66 5.30 32.69
N GLU A 967 -23.23 5.43 33.94
CA GLU A 967 -22.13 4.62 34.52
C GLU A 967 -22.41 3.12 34.40
N HIS A 968 -23.64 2.71 34.73
CA HIS A 968 -24.11 1.32 34.63
C HIS A 968 -24.12 0.77 33.20
N ARG A 969 -24.02 1.62 32.17
CA ARG A 969 -23.91 1.21 30.76
C ARG A 969 -22.46 1.28 30.27
N VAL A 970 -21.78 2.40 30.51
CA VAL A 970 -20.46 2.68 29.94
C VAL A 970 -19.33 1.92 30.66
N PHE A 971 -19.44 1.66 31.97
CA PHE A 971 -18.37 0.93 32.67
C PHE A 971 -18.27 -0.55 32.24
N PRO A 972 -19.38 -1.29 32.09
CA PRO A 972 -19.33 -2.64 31.53
C PRO A 972 -18.92 -2.67 30.05
N GLU A 973 -19.40 -1.73 29.23
CA GLU A 973 -18.96 -1.58 27.82
C GLU A 973 -17.44 -1.40 27.72
N ALA A 974 -16.86 -0.54 28.56
CA ALA A 974 -15.42 -0.28 28.59
C ALA A 974 -14.60 -1.46 29.17
N MET A 975 -15.12 -2.18 30.17
CA MET A 975 -14.48 -3.41 30.68
C MET A 975 -14.38 -4.46 29.57
N GLU A 976 -15.46 -4.65 28.81
CA GLU A 976 -15.51 -5.63 27.71
C GLU A 976 -14.61 -5.22 26.54
N MET A 977 -14.54 -3.92 26.19
CA MET A 977 -13.58 -3.40 25.19
C MET A 977 -12.10 -3.68 25.55
N VAL A 978 -11.76 -3.60 26.84
CA VAL A 978 -10.40 -3.92 27.34
C VAL A 978 -10.18 -5.44 27.37
N ALA A 979 -11.19 -6.22 27.77
CA ALA A 979 -11.12 -7.68 27.79
C ALA A 979 -10.93 -8.28 26.38
N GLN A 980 -11.59 -7.70 25.38
CA GLN A 980 -11.49 -8.06 23.96
C GLN A 980 -10.29 -7.42 23.24
N GLY A 981 -9.38 -6.74 23.95
CA GLY A 981 -8.20 -6.09 23.35
C GLY A 981 -8.50 -4.96 22.35
N GLN A 982 -9.76 -4.54 22.19
CA GLN A 982 -10.16 -3.45 21.29
C GLN A 982 -9.55 -2.11 21.73
N VAL A 983 -9.44 -1.91 23.05
CA VAL A 983 -8.75 -0.77 23.65
C VAL A 983 -7.66 -1.29 24.57
N PHE A 984 -6.42 -0.92 24.25
CA PHE A 984 -5.24 -1.15 25.07
C PHE A 984 -4.40 0.13 25.14
N LEU A 985 -3.76 0.37 26.29
CA LEU A 985 -2.77 1.43 26.40
C LEU A 985 -1.52 0.98 25.63
N ARG A 986 -1.20 1.64 24.50
CA ARG A 986 0.00 1.32 23.71
C ARG A 986 1.26 1.43 24.60
N PRO A 987 2.29 0.59 24.38
CA PRO A 987 3.59 0.78 25.01
C PRO A 987 4.09 2.21 24.77
N ASP A 988 4.24 2.96 25.85
CA ASP A 988 4.81 4.30 25.82
C ASP A 988 6.32 4.18 25.55
N ALA A 989 6.92 5.18 24.89
CA ALA A 989 8.37 5.28 24.79
C ALA A 989 9.04 5.16 26.17
N ARG A 990 8.39 5.67 27.23
CA ARG A 990 8.82 5.54 28.62
C ARG A 990 8.93 4.10 29.12
N GLU A 991 8.07 3.17 28.66
CA GLU A 991 8.12 1.77 29.06
C GLU A 991 9.29 1.04 28.37
N LEU A 992 9.44 1.19 27.05
CA LEU A 992 10.58 0.59 26.34
C LEU A 992 11.91 1.15 26.86
N ARG A 993 11.98 2.47 27.07
CA ARG A 993 13.12 3.16 27.69
C ARG A 993 13.47 2.54 29.05
N TYR A 994 12.49 2.38 29.93
CA TYR A 994 12.67 1.77 31.25
C TYR A 994 13.13 0.31 31.16
N GLN A 995 12.60 -0.50 30.22
CA GLN A 995 13.05 -1.88 30.00
C GLN A 995 14.52 -1.93 29.56
N LEU A 996 14.90 -1.14 28.54
CA LEU A 996 16.29 -1.07 28.06
C LEU A 996 17.24 -0.55 29.15
N GLU A 997 16.85 0.47 29.92
CA GLU A 997 17.62 1.00 31.06
C GLU A 997 17.85 -0.07 32.14
N ASN A 998 16.82 -0.84 32.51
CA ASN A 998 16.94 -1.91 33.50
C ASN A 998 17.84 -3.06 33.01
N TRP A 999 17.73 -3.48 31.74
CA TRP A 999 18.61 -4.52 31.20
C TRP A 999 20.06 -4.05 31.09
N LEU A 1000 20.31 -2.81 30.66
CA LEU A 1000 21.66 -2.22 30.62
C LEU A 1000 22.25 -1.96 32.00
N ALA A 1001 21.43 -1.71 33.03
CA ALA A 1001 21.85 -1.61 34.42
C ALA A 1001 22.18 -2.99 35.02
N ALA A 1002 21.38 -4.02 34.71
CA ALA A 1002 21.56 -5.38 35.21
C ALA A 1002 22.85 -6.08 34.74
N VAL A 1003 23.47 -5.60 33.66
CA VAL A 1003 24.80 -6.05 33.20
C VAL A 1003 25.93 -5.52 34.09
N GLY A 1004 25.73 -4.38 34.77
CA GLY A 1004 26.77 -3.72 35.56
C GLY A 1004 27.76 -2.92 34.70
N SER A 1005 29.05 -2.94 35.06
CA SER A 1005 30.11 -2.28 34.29
C SER A 1005 30.44 -3.04 33.00
N PRO A 1006 30.99 -2.37 31.96
CA PRO A 1006 31.58 -3.05 30.81
C PRO A 1006 32.67 -4.04 31.25
N THR A 1007 32.73 -5.20 30.60
CA THR A 1007 33.67 -6.29 30.89
C THR A 1007 34.58 -6.62 29.71
N PHE A 1008 34.25 -6.15 28.50
CA PHE A 1008 35.01 -6.36 27.27
C PHE A 1008 34.77 -5.22 26.26
N GLY A 1009 35.05 -3.98 26.70
CA GLY A 1009 34.98 -2.77 25.86
C GLY A 1009 36.29 -1.95 25.88
N PRO A 1010 36.36 -0.84 25.14
CA PRO A 1010 35.32 -0.34 24.23
C PRO A 1010 35.16 -1.24 22.99
N ALA A 1011 33.92 -1.54 22.62
CA ALA A 1011 33.62 -2.39 21.48
C ALA A 1011 33.78 -1.64 20.14
N ARG A 1012 34.44 -2.29 19.18
CA ARG A 1012 34.57 -1.88 17.78
C ARG A 1012 33.52 -2.56 16.89
N ALA A 1013 33.13 -3.78 17.26
CA ALA A 1013 31.93 -4.45 16.75
C ALA A 1013 31.21 -5.21 17.88
N VAL A 1014 29.93 -5.49 17.70
CA VAL A 1014 29.12 -6.33 18.60
C VAL A 1014 28.26 -7.30 17.80
N ILE A 1015 27.99 -8.48 18.36
CA ILE A 1015 26.98 -9.42 17.84
C ILE A 1015 25.79 -9.40 18.80
N ALA A 1016 24.57 -9.19 18.29
CA ALA A 1016 23.36 -9.07 19.11
C ALA A 1016 22.13 -9.80 18.49
N PRO A 1017 21.26 -10.41 19.32
CA PRO A 1017 20.09 -11.18 18.89
C PRO A 1017 18.93 -10.29 18.42
N HIS A 1018 17.98 -10.84 17.64
CA HIS A 1018 16.85 -10.11 17.05
C HIS A 1018 15.44 -10.68 17.32
N ALA A 1019 15.28 -11.77 18.07
CA ALA A 1019 13.97 -12.39 18.35
C ALA A 1019 12.96 -11.58 19.22
N GLY A 1020 12.99 -10.24 19.21
CA GLY A 1020 12.06 -9.39 19.96
C GLY A 1020 12.45 -9.15 21.43
N TYR A 1021 12.22 -7.92 21.92
CA TYR A 1021 12.71 -7.45 23.23
C TYR A 1021 12.28 -8.33 24.41
N GLN A 1022 11.04 -8.82 24.39
CA GLN A 1022 10.50 -9.69 25.44
C GLN A 1022 11.28 -11.02 25.60
N TYR A 1023 11.95 -11.49 24.54
CA TYR A 1023 12.65 -12.77 24.52
C TYR A 1023 14.17 -12.60 24.59
N SER A 1024 14.73 -11.73 23.74
CA SER A 1024 16.19 -11.59 23.57
C SER A 1024 16.77 -10.28 24.10
N GLY A 1025 15.93 -9.31 24.47
CA GLY A 1025 16.35 -7.95 24.89
C GLY A 1025 17.33 -7.94 26.06
N ALA A 1026 17.08 -8.77 27.08
CA ALA A 1026 17.97 -8.93 28.24
C ALA A 1026 19.30 -9.65 27.91
N CYS A 1027 19.39 -10.34 26.77
CA CYS A 1027 20.64 -10.90 26.26
C CYS A 1027 21.43 -9.83 25.51
N ALA A 1028 20.78 -9.13 24.57
CA ALA A 1028 21.37 -8.05 23.77
C ALA A 1028 22.03 -6.95 24.61
N ALA A 1029 21.49 -6.64 25.79
CA ALA A 1029 22.09 -5.69 26.73
C ALA A 1029 23.57 -5.96 27.03
N TYR A 1030 24.01 -7.22 27.07
CA TYR A 1030 25.41 -7.57 27.34
C TYR A 1030 26.35 -7.11 26.22
N ALA A 1031 25.91 -7.16 24.95
CA ALA A 1031 26.63 -6.61 23.82
C ALA A 1031 26.63 -5.07 23.86
N TYR A 1032 25.44 -4.45 23.93
CA TYR A 1032 25.29 -3.00 23.92
C TYR A 1032 26.03 -2.29 25.06
N LYS A 1033 26.17 -2.94 26.23
CA LYS A 1033 26.90 -2.39 27.37
C LYS A 1033 28.43 -2.31 27.18
N GLN A 1034 29.00 -2.89 26.12
CA GLN A 1034 30.43 -2.76 25.81
C GLN A 1034 30.78 -1.57 24.92
N ILE A 1035 29.79 -0.89 24.37
CA ILE A 1035 29.97 0.31 23.55
C ILE A 1035 30.32 1.48 24.47
N ASP A 1036 31.36 2.24 24.12
CA ASP A 1036 31.59 3.57 24.67
C ASP A 1036 30.99 4.59 23.69
N PRO A 1037 29.86 5.25 24.02
CA PRO A 1037 29.19 6.16 23.11
C PRO A 1037 29.99 7.44 22.87
N THR A 1038 31.01 7.75 23.68
CA THR A 1038 31.85 8.94 23.49
C THR A 1038 32.89 8.77 22.38
N LEU A 1039 33.10 7.53 21.91
CA LEU A 1039 34.06 7.15 20.86
C LEU A 1039 33.38 6.83 19.52
N VAL A 1040 32.05 6.92 19.41
CA VAL A 1040 31.31 6.45 18.23
C VAL A 1040 30.58 7.60 17.54
N ARG A 1041 30.87 7.77 16.24
CA ARG A 1041 30.25 8.76 15.34
C ARG A 1041 29.37 8.15 14.27
N ARG A 1042 29.54 6.86 13.97
CA ARG A 1042 28.77 6.16 12.93
C ARG A 1042 28.52 4.71 13.32
N VAL A 1043 27.30 4.22 13.15
CA VAL A 1043 26.93 2.82 13.49
C VAL A 1043 26.49 2.07 12.24
N PHE A 1044 27.34 1.17 11.75
CA PHE A 1044 26.98 0.20 10.72
C PHE A 1044 26.10 -0.90 11.33
N ILE A 1045 24.98 -1.25 10.69
CA ILE A 1045 24.05 -2.28 11.17
C ILE A 1045 23.90 -3.34 10.07
N LEU A 1046 24.39 -4.55 10.31
CA LEU A 1046 24.35 -5.66 9.35
C LEU A 1046 23.24 -6.64 9.74
N GLY A 1047 22.08 -6.54 9.09
CA GLY A 1047 20.90 -7.38 9.31
C GLY A 1047 20.74 -8.45 8.22
N PRO A 1048 20.49 -9.72 8.54
CA PRO A 1048 20.20 -10.74 7.53
C PRO A 1048 18.81 -10.52 6.89
N SER A 1049 18.72 -10.63 5.56
CA SER A 1049 17.47 -10.43 4.82
C SER A 1049 16.46 -11.56 5.06
N HIS A 1050 15.33 -11.22 5.69
CA HIS A 1050 14.17 -12.10 5.84
C HIS A 1050 13.10 -11.83 4.77
N HIS A 1051 12.89 -10.56 4.41
CA HIS A 1051 11.74 -10.15 3.59
C HIS A 1051 12.04 -10.06 2.08
N ALA A 1052 13.33 -10.07 1.68
CA ALA A 1052 13.75 -10.14 0.29
C ALA A 1052 14.77 -11.28 0.03
N ARG A 1053 14.75 -11.85 -1.18
CA ARG A 1053 15.76 -12.81 -1.63
C ARG A 1053 16.91 -12.10 -2.35
N LEU A 1054 17.86 -11.60 -1.56
CA LEU A 1054 19.05 -10.90 -2.06
C LEU A 1054 20.23 -11.88 -2.24
N GLY A 1055 20.98 -11.70 -3.33
CA GLY A 1055 22.24 -12.42 -3.60
C GLY A 1055 23.50 -11.65 -3.19
N GLY A 1056 23.38 -10.33 -3.05
CA GLY A 1056 24.39 -9.43 -2.52
C GLY A 1056 23.98 -8.83 -1.16
N CYS A 1057 24.55 -7.66 -0.85
CA CYS A 1057 24.07 -6.77 0.20
C CYS A 1057 23.26 -5.62 -0.42
N ALA A 1058 22.41 -4.99 0.36
CA ALA A 1058 21.60 -3.85 -0.06
C ALA A 1058 21.54 -2.74 1.00
N LEU A 1059 21.25 -1.52 0.55
CA LEU A 1059 21.09 -0.33 1.39
C LEU A 1059 19.62 0.11 1.43
N SER A 1060 19.24 0.86 2.48
CA SER A 1060 17.90 1.43 2.63
C SER A 1060 17.79 2.82 2.00
N PRO A 1061 16.81 3.10 1.11
CA PRO A 1061 16.57 4.42 0.52
C PRO A 1061 15.96 5.43 1.50
N ALA A 1062 15.80 5.08 2.77
CA ALA A 1062 15.38 6.04 3.80
C ALA A 1062 16.47 7.11 4.02
N LYS A 1063 16.10 8.22 4.68
CA LYS A 1063 17.07 9.23 5.14
C LYS A 1063 17.25 9.24 6.66
N ALA A 1064 16.27 8.71 7.38
CA ALA A 1064 16.34 8.46 8.80
C ALA A 1064 15.32 7.38 9.18
N TYR A 1065 15.63 6.57 10.21
CA TYR A 1065 14.68 5.66 10.83
C TYR A 1065 14.07 6.31 12.07
N ARG A 1066 12.75 6.27 12.19
CA ARG A 1066 12.07 6.78 13.39
C ARG A 1066 12.13 5.74 14.52
N THR A 1067 12.59 6.15 15.69
CA THR A 1067 12.49 5.31 16.91
C THR A 1067 11.51 5.93 17.91
N PRO A 1068 11.06 5.19 18.94
CA PRO A 1068 10.27 5.76 20.03
C PRO A 1068 10.99 6.87 20.83
N PHE A 1069 12.29 7.11 20.62
CA PHE A 1069 13.09 8.08 21.38
C PHE A 1069 13.42 9.32 20.56
N TYR A 1070 13.99 9.13 19.36
CA TYR A 1070 14.30 10.16 18.36
C TYR A 1070 14.62 9.50 17.00
N ASP A 1071 14.65 10.29 15.93
CA ASP A 1071 14.95 9.81 14.58
C ASP A 1071 16.47 9.60 14.39
N LEU A 1072 16.88 8.45 13.84
CA LEU A 1072 18.27 8.09 13.57
C LEU A 1072 18.61 8.35 12.10
N THR A 1073 19.45 9.34 11.82
CA THR A 1073 19.81 9.77 10.46
C THR A 1073 20.80 8.82 9.80
N ILE A 1074 20.56 8.46 8.54
CA ILE A 1074 21.49 7.66 7.73
C ILE A 1074 22.64 8.54 7.24
N ASP A 1075 23.87 8.03 7.36
CA ASP A 1075 25.06 8.68 6.82
C ASP A 1075 25.00 8.73 5.29
N GLN A 1076 24.69 9.90 4.71
CA GLN A 1076 24.53 10.03 3.26
C GLN A 1076 25.87 9.95 2.51
N GLU A 1077 26.97 10.39 3.12
CA GLU A 1077 28.31 10.33 2.51
C GLU A 1077 28.78 8.87 2.36
N VAL A 1078 28.63 8.06 3.41
CA VAL A 1078 28.94 6.62 3.34
C VAL A 1078 27.88 5.84 2.55
N TYR A 1079 26.61 6.28 2.52
CA TYR A 1079 25.61 5.70 1.62
C TYR A 1079 26.04 5.84 0.16
N GLU A 1080 26.39 7.05 -0.26
CA GLU A 1080 26.86 7.35 -1.62
C GLU A 1080 28.17 6.60 -1.92
N GLU A 1081 29.16 6.61 -1.01
CA GLU A 1081 30.43 5.88 -1.20
C GLU A 1081 30.22 4.36 -1.33
N LEU A 1082 29.26 3.76 -0.61
CA LEU A 1082 28.92 2.34 -0.76
C LEU A 1082 28.14 2.07 -2.04
N PHE A 1083 27.17 2.92 -2.40
CA PHE A 1083 26.33 2.74 -3.59
C PHE A 1083 27.14 2.90 -4.90
N GLU A 1084 28.06 3.86 -4.97
CA GLU A 1084 28.95 4.09 -6.12
C GLU A 1084 29.88 2.90 -6.44
N THR A 1085 30.08 1.97 -5.49
CA THR A 1085 30.82 0.72 -5.77
C THR A 1085 30.14 -0.19 -6.80
N GLY A 1086 28.83 0.03 -7.05
CA GLY A 1086 27.99 -0.85 -7.87
C GLY A 1086 27.77 -2.23 -7.25
N ALA A 1087 28.20 -2.44 -6.00
CA ALA A 1087 28.14 -3.73 -5.33
C ALA A 1087 27.01 -3.85 -4.30
N PHE A 1088 26.23 -2.78 -4.08
CA PHE A 1088 25.03 -2.82 -3.24
C PHE A 1088 23.79 -2.58 -4.08
N GLU A 1089 22.74 -3.37 -3.82
CA GLU A 1089 21.39 -3.12 -4.34
C GLU A 1089 20.67 -2.08 -3.46
N GLU A 1090 19.59 -1.46 -3.95
CA GLU A 1090 18.69 -0.63 -3.13
C GLU A 1090 17.38 -1.40 -2.91
N VAL A 1091 16.96 -1.58 -1.66
CA VAL A 1091 15.66 -2.22 -1.38
C VAL A 1091 14.52 -1.22 -1.48
N SER A 1092 13.32 -1.66 -1.84
CA SER A 1092 12.13 -0.81 -1.68
C SER A 1092 11.89 -0.50 -0.19
N LEU A 1093 11.43 0.71 0.14
CA LEU A 1093 11.06 1.10 1.53
C LEU A 1093 10.19 0.06 2.24
N HIS A 1094 9.27 -0.61 1.54
CA HIS A 1094 8.42 -1.64 2.15
C HIS A 1094 9.17 -2.91 2.57
N VAL A 1095 10.28 -3.27 1.90
CA VAL A 1095 11.14 -4.38 2.34
C VAL A 1095 11.91 -3.97 3.59
N ASP A 1096 12.41 -2.74 3.62
CA ASP A 1096 13.16 -2.18 4.75
C ASP A 1096 12.28 -1.99 6.01
N GLU A 1097 11.09 -1.41 5.87
CA GLU A 1097 10.11 -1.24 6.97
C GLU A 1097 9.66 -2.57 7.60
N ASN A 1098 9.75 -3.69 6.88
CA ASN A 1098 9.46 -5.02 7.41
C ASN A 1098 10.70 -5.72 8.02
N GLU A 1099 11.92 -5.22 7.79
CA GLU A 1099 13.14 -5.96 8.15
C GLU A 1099 13.50 -5.83 9.63
N HIS A 1100 12.78 -6.61 10.45
CA HIS A 1100 12.90 -6.65 11.90
C HIS A 1100 14.32 -6.93 12.41
N SER A 1101 15.20 -7.55 11.59
CA SER A 1101 16.60 -7.76 11.98
C SER A 1101 17.43 -6.48 12.05
N LEU A 1102 17.00 -5.40 11.38
CA LEU A 1102 17.51 -4.05 11.59
C LEU A 1102 16.72 -3.33 12.69
N GLU A 1103 15.39 -3.35 12.64
CA GLU A 1103 14.48 -2.67 13.58
C GLU A 1103 14.87 -2.88 15.04
N MET A 1104 15.16 -4.14 15.40
CA MET A 1104 15.44 -4.59 16.76
C MET A 1104 16.71 -4.01 17.39
N HIS A 1105 17.57 -3.35 16.62
CA HIS A 1105 18.75 -2.63 17.13
C HIS A 1105 18.51 -1.14 17.32
N LEU A 1106 17.58 -0.53 16.59
CA LEU A 1106 17.45 0.92 16.49
C LEU A 1106 17.14 1.58 17.87
N PRO A 1107 16.17 1.10 18.69
CA PRO A 1107 16.00 1.58 20.06
C PRO A 1107 17.21 1.37 20.97
N TYR A 1108 17.97 0.27 20.81
CA TYR A 1108 19.16 0.02 21.63
C TYR A 1108 20.29 1.00 21.30
N ILE A 1109 20.52 1.24 20.01
CA ILE A 1109 21.46 2.26 19.50
C ILE A 1109 21.04 3.65 20.00
N ALA A 1110 19.78 4.03 19.81
CA ALA A 1110 19.23 5.31 20.26
C ALA A 1110 19.30 5.50 21.80
N LYS A 1111 19.25 4.42 22.59
CA LYS A 1111 19.37 4.48 24.05
C LYS A 1111 20.82 4.52 24.55
N ILE A 1112 21.78 3.90 23.85
CA ILE A 1112 23.20 3.96 24.17
C ILE A 1112 23.83 5.29 23.74
N MET A 1113 23.51 5.75 22.52
CA MET A 1113 24.03 6.98 21.93
C MET A 1113 23.27 8.24 22.38
N GLU A 1114 22.49 8.16 23.45
CA GLU A 1114 21.64 9.25 23.91
C GLU A 1114 22.49 10.48 24.33
N ASN A 1115 22.16 11.64 23.76
CA ASN A 1115 22.92 12.90 23.83
C ASN A 1115 24.27 12.91 23.07
N GLN A 1116 24.53 11.95 22.18
CA GLN A 1116 25.66 12.00 21.24
C GLN A 1116 25.21 12.42 19.83
N GLU A 1117 26.14 12.96 19.05
CA GLU A 1117 25.95 13.30 17.65
C GLU A 1117 26.64 12.24 16.78
N PHE A 1118 25.81 11.46 16.05
CA PHE A 1118 26.22 10.28 15.29
C PHE A 1118 25.24 9.97 14.13
N THR A 1119 25.68 9.15 13.18
CA THR A 1119 24.89 8.63 12.05
C THR A 1119 24.77 7.11 12.08
N ILE A 1120 23.88 6.53 11.27
CA ILE A 1120 23.79 5.07 11.05
C ILE A 1120 24.01 4.69 9.58
N VAL A 1121 24.47 3.46 9.34
CA VAL A 1121 24.60 2.84 8.00
C VAL A 1121 23.98 1.44 8.03
N PRO A 1122 22.67 1.32 7.76
CA PRO A 1122 22.00 0.03 7.73
C PRO A 1122 22.28 -0.70 6.41
N ILE A 1123 22.66 -1.97 6.53
CA ILE A 1123 23.01 -2.86 5.43
C ILE A 1123 22.21 -4.16 5.60
N ILE A 1124 21.35 -4.44 4.64
CA ILE A 1124 20.64 -5.73 4.55
C ILE A 1124 21.55 -6.72 3.82
N VAL A 1125 21.86 -7.84 4.47
CA VAL A 1125 22.80 -8.86 3.99
C VAL A 1125 22.02 -10.06 3.46
N GLY A 1126 22.18 -10.36 2.17
CA GLY A 1126 21.52 -11.48 1.50
C GLY A 1126 22.12 -12.86 1.81
N SER A 1127 21.72 -13.85 1.01
CA SER A 1127 22.23 -15.22 1.08
C SER A 1127 23.56 -15.34 0.33
N LEU A 1128 24.63 -14.81 0.92
CA LEU A 1128 25.95 -14.71 0.30
C LEU A 1128 26.63 -16.09 0.10
N SER A 1129 27.50 -16.16 -0.91
CA SER A 1129 28.54 -17.21 -0.99
C SER A 1129 29.78 -16.80 -0.18
N PRO A 1130 30.69 -17.73 0.19
CA PRO A 1130 31.93 -17.39 0.90
C PRO A 1130 32.81 -16.37 0.15
N GLU A 1131 32.77 -16.39 -1.18
CA GLU A 1131 33.50 -15.44 -2.03
C GLU A 1131 32.89 -14.03 -1.93
N ASN A 1132 31.56 -13.93 -1.85
CA ASN A 1132 30.85 -12.67 -1.61
C ASN A 1132 31.04 -12.17 -0.17
N GLU A 1133 31.00 -13.06 0.84
CA GLU A 1133 31.33 -12.69 2.23
C GLU A 1133 32.75 -12.12 2.34
N ALA A 1134 33.71 -12.72 1.65
CA ALA A 1134 35.07 -12.22 1.56
C ALA A 1134 35.18 -10.90 0.79
N PHE A 1135 34.35 -10.70 -0.25
CA PHE A 1135 34.26 -9.43 -0.98
C PHE A 1135 33.74 -8.29 -0.11
N TYR A 1136 32.55 -8.44 0.49
CA TYR A 1136 31.97 -7.40 1.35
C TYR A 1136 32.81 -7.18 2.62
N GLY A 1137 33.41 -8.24 3.17
CA GLY A 1137 34.34 -8.14 4.29
C GLY A 1137 35.56 -7.27 3.96
N ARG A 1138 36.20 -7.47 2.80
CA ARG A 1138 37.27 -6.58 2.32
C ARG A 1138 36.76 -5.15 2.13
N LEU A 1139 35.60 -4.96 1.50
CA LEU A 1139 35.04 -3.65 1.19
C LEU A 1139 34.70 -2.83 2.44
N LEU A 1140 34.18 -3.48 3.48
CA LEU A 1140 33.83 -2.85 4.76
C LEU A 1140 35.00 -2.74 5.75
N SER A 1141 36.10 -3.48 5.53
CA SER A 1141 37.27 -3.50 6.43
C SER A 1141 37.85 -2.11 6.73
N LYS A 1142 37.86 -1.19 5.75
CA LYS A 1142 38.35 0.19 5.94
C LYS A 1142 37.56 0.95 7.01
N TYR A 1143 36.24 0.79 7.07
CA TYR A 1143 35.41 1.46 8.08
C TYR A 1143 35.53 0.77 9.45
N LEU A 1144 35.74 -0.55 9.48
CA LEU A 1144 35.96 -1.28 10.74
C LEU A 1144 37.30 -0.89 11.41
N ALA A 1145 38.31 -0.53 10.62
CA ALA A 1145 39.60 -0.02 11.10
C ALA A 1145 39.51 1.39 11.72
N ASP A 1146 38.74 2.28 11.09
CA ASP A 1146 38.50 3.64 11.58
C ASP A 1146 37.79 3.62 12.95
N ALA A 1147 38.44 4.24 13.93
CA ALA A 1147 38.12 4.15 15.35
C ALA A 1147 36.77 4.78 15.73
N ASP A 1148 36.23 5.68 14.90
CA ASP A 1148 34.97 6.40 15.16
C ASP A 1148 33.73 5.61 14.71
N ASN A 1149 33.88 4.54 13.93
CA ASN A 1149 32.76 3.69 13.48
C ASN A 1149 32.48 2.53 14.46
N LEU A 1150 31.25 2.06 14.56
CA LEU A 1150 30.84 0.85 15.30
C LEU A 1150 30.10 -0.10 14.36
N PHE A 1151 30.34 -1.41 14.47
CA PHE A 1151 29.58 -2.43 13.73
C PHE A 1151 28.63 -3.21 14.65
N VAL A 1152 27.33 -3.20 14.34
CA VAL A 1152 26.29 -4.02 14.98
C VAL A 1152 25.93 -5.15 14.03
N VAL A 1153 26.30 -6.38 14.37
CA VAL A 1153 25.99 -7.59 13.60
C VAL A 1153 24.78 -8.27 14.20
N SER A 1154 23.69 -8.33 13.45
CA SER A 1154 22.46 -8.95 13.93
C SER A 1154 22.48 -10.46 13.72
N SER A 1155 22.33 -11.25 14.79
CA SER A 1155 22.24 -12.70 14.71
C SER A 1155 21.58 -13.35 15.92
N ASP A 1156 20.44 -14.00 15.70
CA ASP A 1156 20.02 -15.14 16.50
C ASP A 1156 20.79 -16.41 16.05
N PHE A 1157 21.03 -17.32 17.00
CA PHE A 1157 21.83 -18.54 16.82
C PHE A 1157 20.94 -19.73 16.37
N CYS A 1158 21.17 -20.96 16.84
CA CYS A 1158 20.38 -22.12 16.43
C CYS A 1158 18.86 -21.90 16.56
N HIS A 1159 18.16 -22.06 15.44
CA HIS A 1159 16.71 -22.16 15.37
C HIS A 1159 16.35 -23.65 15.35
N TRP A 1160 16.09 -24.22 16.53
CA TRP A 1160 15.90 -25.65 16.71
C TRP A 1160 14.43 -26.05 16.84
N GLY A 1161 14.02 -27.11 16.17
CA GLY A 1161 12.70 -27.73 16.28
C GLY A 1161 12.04 -27.94 14.92
N ALA A 1162 10.97 -28.74 14.91
CA ALA A 1162 10.27 -29.10 13.67
C ALA A 1162 9.79 -27.88 12.88
N ARG A 1163 9.36 -26.80 13.56
CA ARG A 1163 8.90 -25.53 12.95
C ARG A 1163 9.99 -24.77 12.16
N PHE A 1164 11.25 -25.13 12.36
CA PHE A 1164 12.42 -24.52 11.70
C PHE A 1164 13.11 -25.50 10.73
N HIS A 1165 12.56 -26.70 10.54
CA HIS A 1165 13.14 -27.78 9.75
C HIS A 1165 14.58 -28.18 10.14
N TYR A 1166 15.01 -27.89 11.38
CA TYR A 1166 16.34 -28.21 11.89
C TYR A 1166 16.26 -28.81 13.29
N GLN A 1167 16.70 -30.06 13.41
CA GLN A 1167 16.64 -30.84 14.66
C GLN A 1167 17.93 -31.63 14.91
N PHE A 1168 19.10 -31.01 14.70
CA PHE A 1168 20.38 -31.65 15.04
C PHE A 1168 20.39 -32.02 16.53
N TYR A 1169 20.69 -33.28 16.84
CA TYR A 1169 20.76 -33.78 18.22
C TYR A 1169 21.78 -34.90 18.33
N ASP A 1170 22.95 -34.60 18.91
CA ASP A 1170 23.89 -35.61 19.39
C ASP A 1170 23.54 -36.02 20.82
N LYS A 1171 23.10 -37.27 20.98
CA LYS A 1171 22.72 -37.88 22.27
C LYS A 1171 23.89 -38.03 23.24
N SER A 1172 25.14 -38.00 22.76
CA SER A 1172 26.32 -38.01 23.62
C SER A 1172 26.59 -36.66 24.29
N TRP A 1173 25.83 -35.61 23.93
CA TRP A 1173 25.98 -34.25 24.45
C TRP A 1173 24.97 -33.90 25.56
N GLY A 1174 24.18 -34.89 26.01
CA GLY A 1174 23.16 -34.73 27.05
C GLY A 1174 21.74 -34.65 26.47
N ASN A 1175 20.84 -33.97 27.17
CA ASN A 1175 19.48 -33.70 26.69
C ASN A 1175 19.51 -32.74 25.48
N ILE A 1176 18.39 -32.64 24.76
CA ILE A 1176 18.28 -31.85 23.52
C ILE A 1176 18.78 -30.41 23.71
N TYR A 1177 18.31 -29.68 24.73
CA TYR A 1177 18.76 -28.31 25.01
C TYR A 1177 20.28 -28.18 25.28
N GLN A 1178 20.92 -29.22 25.84
CA GLN A 1178 22.36 -29.27 26.09
C GLN A 1178 23.14 -29.58 24.81
N SER A 1179 22.55 -30.38 23.91
CA SER A 1179 23.08 -30.62 22.56
C SER A 1179 23.04 -29.33 21.72
N ILE A 1180 21.95 -28.55 21.80
CA ILE A 1180 21.85 -27.20 21.22
C ILE A 1180 22.91 -26.27 21.82
N GLU A 1181 23.00 -26.18 23.15
CA GLU A 1181 23.97 -25.33 23.84
C GLU A 1181 25.42 -25.66 23.46
N LYS A 1182 25.75 -26.95 23.33
CA LYS A 1182 27.09 -27.40 22.95
C LYS A 1182 27.36 -27.26 21.44
N LEU A 1183 26.34 -27.31 20.60
CA LEU A 1183 26.44 -26.96 19.17
C LEU A 1183 26.71 -25.47 18.99
N ASP A 1184 25.94 -24.61 19.64
CA ASP A 1184 26.10 -23.16 19.56
C ASP A 1184 27.44 -22.73 20.14
N LYS A 1185 27.85 -23.25 21.31
CA LYS A 1185 29.16 -22.92 21.91
C LYS A 1185 30.34 -23.33 21.03
N GLN A 1186 30.24 -24.40 20.24
CA GLN A 1186 31.26 -24.72 19.22
C GLN A 1186 31.31 -23.64 18.13
N GLY A 1187 30.15 -23.15 17.67
CA GLY A 1187 30.08 -22.04 16.71
C GLY A 1187 30.63 -20.74 17.30
N MET A 1188 30.27 -20.43 18.55
CA MET A 1188 30.75 -19.25 19.29
C MET A 1188 32.28 -19.25 19.42
N SER A 1189 32.90 -20.35 19.86
CA SER A 1189 34.38 -20.42 19.98
C SER A 1189 35.08 -20.26 18.61
N ILE A 1190 34.51 -20.80 17.54
CA ILE A 1190 35.05 -20.63 16.17
C ILE A 1190 34.92 -19.17 15.68
N ILE A 1191 33.92 -18.42 16.15
CA ILE A 1191 33.80 -16.97 15.90
C ILE A 1191 34.77 -16.17 16.79
N GLU A 1192 35.07 -16.62 18.02
CA GLU A 1192 36.13 -16.03 18.87
C GLU A 1192 37.53 -16.23 18.30
N GLU A 1193 37.77 -17.32 17.56
CA GLU A 1193 38.99 -17.56 16.76
C GLU A 1193 39.13 -16.62 15.54
N LEU A 1194 38.12 -15.80 15.24
CA LEU A 1194 38.06 -14.85 14.12
C LEU A 1194 38.31 -15.47 12.72
N SER A 1195 38.04 -16.77 12.54
CA SER A 1195 38.35 -17.49 11.30
C SER A 1195 37.12 -17.72 10.38
N PRO A 1196 37.03 -17.04 9.21
CA PRO A 1196 35.91 -17.24 8.27
C PRO A 1196 35.83 -18.68 7.74
N THR A 1197 37.00 -19.27 7.46
CA THR A 1197 37.14 -20.63 6.93
C THR A 1197 36.66 -21.68 7.92
N ALA A 1198 37.01 -21.54 9.21
CA ALA A 1198 36.56 -22.46 10.24
C ALA A 1198 35.04 -22.33 10.49
N PHE A 1199 34.49 -21.10 10.49
CA PHE A 1199 33.05 -20.88 10.63
C PHE A 1199 32.26 -21.46 9.45
N THR A 1200 32.75 -21.25 8.22
CA THR A 1200 32.21 -21.89 7.00
C THR A 1200 32.25 -23.42 7.10
N GLY A 1201 33.34 -23.99 7.63
CA GLY A 1201 33.49 -25.43 7.86
C GLY A 1201 32.50 -25.97 8.89
N TYR A 1202 32.28 -25.25 10.00
CA TYR A 1202 31.29 -25.57 11.02
C TYR A 1202 29.87 -25.58 10.45
N LEU A 1203 29.47 -24.54 9.71
CA LEU A 1203 28.16 -24.46 9.07
C LEU A 1203 27.95 -25.59 8.07
N LYS A 1204 28.95 -25.91 7.23
CA LYS A 1204 28.90 -27.05 6.29
C LYS A 1204 28.84 -28.41 7.00
N LYS A 1205 29.44 -28.56 8.17
CA LYS A 1205 29.47 -29.82 8.94
C LYS A 1205 28.18 -30.10 9.71
N TYR A 1206 27.57 -29.08 10.30
CA TYR A 1206 26.42 -29.23 11.21
C TYR A 1206 25.10 -28.69 10.65
N GLY A 1207 25.12 -27.84 9.63
CA GLY A 1207 23.93 -27.21 9.05
C GLY A 1207 23.22 -26.21 9.99
N ASN A 1208 23.90 -25.68 11.01
CA ASN A 1208 23.27 -24.87 12.06
C ASN A 1208 22.54 -23.64 11.49
N THR A 1209 21.29 -23.47 11.90
CA THR A 1209 20.34 -22.42 11.48
C THR A 1209 20.59 -21.07 12.17
N ILE A 1210 21.85 -20.66 12.24
CA ILE A 1210 22.24 -19.31 12.68
C ILE A 1210 21.72 -18.31 11.65
N CYS A 1211 20.87 -17.37 12.06
CA CYS A 1211 20.20 -16.45 11.14
C CYS A 1211 21.20 -15.44 10.56
N GLY A 1212 21.94 -14.75 11.42
CA GLY A 1212 22.97 -13.78 11.03
C GLY A 1212 24.27 -14.40 10.53
N ARG A 1213 24.25 -15.63 9.99
CA ARG A 1213 25.46 -16.33 9.52
C ARG A 1213 26.25 -15.55 8.47
N HIS A 1214 25.56 -14.89 7.53
CA HIS A 1214 26.19 -14.09 6.47
C HIS A 1214 26.71 -12.74 7.01
N PRO A 1215 25.95 -11.96 7.81
CA PRO A 1215 26.49 -10.85 8.61
C PRO A 1215 27.75 -11.20 9.43
N ILE A 1216 27.75 -12.34 10.12
CA ILE A 1216 28.92 -12.84 10.86
C ILE A 1216 30.07 -13.17 9.90
N GLY A 1217 29.81 -13.85 8.79
CA GLY A 1217 30.81 -14.14 7.75
C GLY A 1217 31.48 -12.88 7.20
N VAL A 1218 30.70 -11.82 6.93
CA VAL A 1218 31.21 -10.51 6.50
C VAL A 1218 32.10 -9.86 7.57
N LEU A 1219 31.68 -9.87 8.86
CA LEU A 1219 32.51 -9.36 9.96
C LEU A 1219 33.83 -10.14 10.11
N LEU A 1220 33.78 -11.47 10.06
CA LEU A 1220 34.97 -12.32 10.17
C LEU A 1220 35.95 -12.03 9.01
N ASN A 1221 35.45 -11.91 7.77
CA ASN A 1221 36.30 -11.57 6.62
C ASN A 1221 36.86 -10.14 6.70
N ALA A 1222 36.13 -9.18 7.28
CA ALA A 1222 36.64 -7.84 7.54
C ALA A 1222 37.78 -7.86 8.60
N ALA A 1223 37.61 -8.62 9.68
CA ALA A 1223 38.62 -8.78 10.73
C ALA A 1223 39.89 -9.49 10.20
N ASP A 1224 39.74 -10.59 9.46
CA ASP A 1224 40.86 -11.30 8.81
C ASP A 1224 41.62 -10.37 7.83
N THR A 1225 40.90 -9.60 7.02
CA THR A 1225 41.51 -8.61 6.11
C THR A 1225 42.37 -7.61 6.87
N LEU A 1226 41.91 -7.12 8.03
CA LEU A 1226 42.66 -6.16 8.85
C LEU A 1226 43.88 -6.78 9.56
N GLN A 1227 43.75 -8.00 10.09
CA GLN A 1227 44.87 -8.71 10.71
C GLN A 1227 45.97 -9.03 9.67
N ASN A 1228 45.58 -9.42 8.45
CA ASN A 1228 46.50 -9.74 7.36
C ASN A 1228 47.02 -8.50 6.61
N SER A 1229 46.51 -7.29 6.87
CA SER A 1229 46.86 -6.04 6.16
C SER A 1229 48.29 -5.52 6.37
N GLY A 1230 49.08 -6.14 7.25
CA GLY A 1230 50.42 -5.68 7.63
C GLY A 1230 50.45 -4.49 8.60
N ASN A 1231 49.33 -3.77 8.77
CA ASN A 1231 49.23 -2.59 9.65
C ASN A 1231 49.06 -2.92 11.15
N GLY A 1232 49.12 -4.21 11.54
CA GLY A 1232 49.22 -4.61 12.95
C GLY A 1232 47.93 -4.50 13.77
N HIS A 1233 46.75 -4.34 13.14
CA HIS A 1233 45.45 -4.29 13.80
C HIS A 1233 45.10 -5.64 14.47
N ARG A 1234 45.59 -5.83 15.69
CA ARG A 1234 45.27 -6.99 16.52
C ARG A 1234 43.84 -6.83 17.06
N MET A 1235 43.04 -7.89 16.93
CA MET A 1235 41.63 -7.89 17.38
C MET A 1235 41.35 -9.12 18.23
N ALA A 1236 40.41 -8.98 19.16
CA ALA A 1236 39.86 -10.08 19.94
C ALA A 1236 38.33 -9.95 20.02
N LEU A 1237 37.62 -11.05 19.73
CA LEU A 1237 36.17 -11.17 19.92
C LEU A 1237 35.89 -12.09 21.12
N LYS A 1238 34.86 -11.77 21.89
CA LYS A 1238 34.43 -12.58 23.03
C LYS A 1238 32.91 -12.59 23.20
N PHE A 1239 32.33 -13.77 23.43
CA PHE A 1239 30.95 -13.91 23.85
C PHE A 1239 30.79 -13.64 25.36
N LEU A 1240 29.74 -12.88 25.67
CA LEU A 1240 29.46 -12.29 26.97
C LEU A 1240 28.21 -12.91 27.60
N LYS A 1241 27.26 -13.35 26.75
CA LYS A 1241 26.01 -13.98 27.14
C LYS A 1241 25.60 -15.04 26.14
N TYR A 1242 24.98 -16.10 26.67
CA TYR A 1242 24.22 -17.10 25.93
C TYR A 1242 22.91 -17.35 26.69
N ALA A 1243 21.82 -17.59 25.97
CA ALA A 1243 20.50 -17.98 26.46
C ALA A 1243 19.76 -18.80 25.38
N GLN A 1244 18.67 -19.44 25.76
CA GLN A 1244 17.73 -20.12 24.86
C GLN A 1244 16.32 -19.69 25.24
N SER A 1245 15.41 -19.58 24.27
CA SER A 1245 13.99 -19.26 24.54
C SER A 1245 13.29 -20.30 25.42
N SER A 1246 13.78 -21.54 25.38
CA SER A 1246 13.16 -22.73 25.96
C SER A 1246 14.21 -23.85 26.08
N GLN A 1247 14.15 -24.63 27.16
CA GLN A 1247 14.94 -25.86 27.30
C GLN A 1247 14.19 -27.03 26.67
N CYS A 1248 14.42 -27.31 25.38
CA CYS A 1248 13.85 -28.47 24.70
C CYS A 1248 14.22 -29.79 25.41
N MET A 1249 13.20 -30.60 25.71
CA MET A 1249 13.31 -31.95 26.27
C MET A 1249 12.75 -33.02 25.32
N SER A 1250 11.90 -32.63 24.37
CA SER A 1250 11.25 -33.50 23.39
C SER A 1250 11.51 -33.05 21.94
N MET A 1251 11.37 -33.97 20.98
CA MET A 1251 11.43 -33.68 19.54
C MET A 1251 10.22 -32.86 19.03
N SER A 1252 9.16 -32.74 19.84
CA SER A 1252 8.02 -31.82 19.63
C SER A 1252 8.36 -30.36 19.90
N ASP A 1253 9.42 -30.09 20.66
CA ASP A 1253 9.69 -28.77 21.20
C ASP A 1253 10.34 -27.87 20.14
N SER A 1254 10.47 -26.60 20.44
CA SER A 1254 11.26 -25.68 19.62
C SER A 1254 11.89 -24.60 20.48
N SER A 1255 13.09 -24.16 20.11
CA SER A 1255 13.87 -23.13 20.80
C SER A 1255 14.63 -22.26 19.81
N VAL A 1256 14.90 -21.02 20.20
CA VAL A 1256 15.84 -20.12 19.52
C VAL A 1256 16.93 -19.74 20.51
N SER A 1257 18.18 -19.85 20.09
CA SER A 1257 19.34 -19.48 20.89
C SER A 1257 19.70 -18.01 20.71
N TYR A 1258 19.97 -17.32 21.82
CA TYR A 1258 20.37 -15.92 21.85
C TYR A 1258 21.79 -15.82 22.38
N ALA A 1259 22.70 -15.25 21.59
CA ALA A 1259 24.08 -15.00 22.01
C ALA A 1259 24.40 -13.51 21.91
N SER A 1260 25.36 -13.03 22.69
CA SER A 1260 25.83 -11.64 22.59
C SER A 1260 27.33 -11.58 22.79
N ALA A 1261 28.02 -10.86 21.89
CA ALA A 1261 29.48 -10.74 21.86
C ALA A 1261 29.92 -9.29 21.63
N ALA A 1262 31.17 -9.01 21.98
CA ALA A 1262 31.87 -7.80 21.59
C ALA A 1262 33.25 -8.14 21.00
N LEU A 1263 33.67 -7.36 20.02
CA LEU A 1263 34.99 -7.36 19.41
C LEU A 1263 35.67 -6.03 19.73
N ARG A 1264 36.93 -6.10 20.15
CA ARG A 1264 37.80 -4.94 20.39
C ARG A 1264 39.10 -5.04 19.58
N LEU A 1265 39.78 -3.92 19.42
CA LEU A 1265 41.20 -3.88 19.11
C LEU A 1265 42.02 -4.16 20.40
N GLU A 1266 43.23 -4.71 20.27
CA GLU A 1266 44.16 -4.98 21.39
C GLU A 1266 45.43 -4.12 21.33
#